data_AF-A0A927CTY6-F1
#
_entry.id   AF-A0A927CTY6-F1
#
_cell.length_a   1.000
_cell.length_b   1.000
_cell.length_c   1.000
_cell.angle_alpha   90.00
_cell.angle_beta   90.00
_cell.angle_gamma   90.00
#
_symmetry.space_group_name_H-M   'P 1'
#
loop_
_entity.id
_entity.type
_entity.pdbx_description
1 polymer ?
#
loop_
_entity_poly.entity_id
_entity_poly.type
_entity_poly.pdbx_seq_one_letter_code
_entity_poly.pdbx_strand_id
1 'polypeptide(L)'
;MNTNRNFSKKLFSILIVLTLILSMMPIQPFAKTAFDPKEDHKQLDLRFWEDEQPDIGFYINASSRYILETVTEPKMGSTFGEWSVMDLLRGMYTGYDYINYIPENYFEKYLQGIEGYVIGKKGELDRNKSTEWSRLILALSSLGYDITNVGTPGDYLLTYTTWNTGIVNAVPISGNSIVLKNPEKIYLNALNDKTNKYTNQYVEFPAGKYNLDQEANTITDESGNVFKLSTVNQFVTIEKGYDFIDKLSKSYKFSYRQGINGPIWVTIAMNTGGYDLYEDETNADVNTVGKMIGYVLSKEITQKDGTIGGWALSGASPDPDITGMALQALAPYYLDRTKFEAELVSFVDTKGNKVKDYTYEEFAQAVERAIYVLSLIQRENGGYASFGSVGSESIVQVITALTALDIDPLQENIELKHIGKTIDFITEGKEYEGVFTNNMIDALLTYWANGSGSSPEVGGFKHVTAGYDGGGGSGTGVNAMATDQALYGLIAYDRFLKGENDLYDMTDMTSGQYKGMKATKFTAQYVSVDEEVIDTKEYSPYSVMEIREGHKVNGKEFVGWNTKADGTGAMYKPGERLSTPNHEIKLYAQYKNTDYAISYELNGGHLINESVQGKYTIADSDIVLPVAEEMAYENHTFSGWYDNAELTGEAILVIPSGSLGDRQYFAKWISDEDIAKEVIEQIAKLPQLEKLTLEDQETVKVVRQLYDQLTDSQRVFVTDYDVLVAAEAKLSELLEIQEEQATANSVITLIEKLPAADSISLVDQESVQAARSAFNRLTVTQQKWVSNYETLLTLESKLVELGLEVDQQMKDQAAAKVVSAIIDKLPEEANVTLDYLTQVEEVKAQFAKLTTEQQAYVENHGKLIALESKLIQLLKEAEDKKAAIKVIEQINSLPKESAISIESESEILSAKAAYQNLTSAQQQYVTNYDLLVAIQSKLDALIKQAAEQAIASEKLLIAGKISKNISLTASGTSDVVYGPEEGTIEVTGDVVINGDANGKITLRNTTIKGNLFVNTPNASVVIEDSTKVDGDTTIQNVAIHTLTNNGQLGEVIILDKDGTRFINNEGANVGTVVINTPGDVVIGGNITSVIIEQANTVKIMESSTITNLTVNAEVTLEIAKKAVIENLKAEAKATINGEGIVNNITGSQSTSIIQDKNSADKEPETNNNQEKVEEPEINNNQEKVEEAVTNSNSEKSTNDGQAQSMNEDKSSSERKETKTTGSGSKLPETATNYFNMLLIGVVLVLVGSVAYFSRRKKLD
;
A
#
# COMPACT_ATOMS: atom_id res chain seq x y z
N MET A 1 -21.04 43.50 25.85
CA MET A 1 -20.21 42.28 25.69
C MET A 1 -20.95 41.02 25.19
N ASN A 2 -22.29 40.95 25.11
CA ASN A 2 -22.96 39.71 24.65
C ASN A 2 -22.84 39.43 23.13
N THR A 3 -22.08 40.25 22.42
CA THR A 3 -22.07 40.39 20.95
C THR A 3 -21.03 39.51 20.25
N ASN A 4 -19.88 39.24 20.87
CA ASN A 4 -18.77 38.55 20.19
C ASN A 4 -18.95 37.03 20.06
N ARG A 5 -19.78 36.37 20.89
CA ARG A 5 -19.91 34.89 20.89
C ARG A 5 -20.65 34.32 19.67
N ASN A 6 -21.38 35.15 18.92
CA ASN A 6 -22.11 34.72 17.71
C ASN A 6 -21.28 34.82 16.42
N PHE A 7 -20.20 35.60 16.39
CA PHE A 7 -19.34 35.71 15.21
C PHE A 7 -18.47 34.45 15.04
N SER A 8 -17.87 33.97 16.14
CA SER A 8 -17.07 32.74 16.18
C SER A 8 -17.85 31.51 15.71
N LYS A 9 -19.13 31.37 16.16
CA LYS A 9 -19.99 30.26 15.73
C LYS A 9 -20.34 30.31 14.25
N LYS A 10 -20.52 31.51 13.66
CA LYS A 10 -20.71 31.64 12.20
C LYS A 10 -19.44 31.31 11.43
N LEU A 11 -18.26 31.74 11.88
CA LEU A 11 -16.99 31.33 11.25
C LEU A 11 -16.79 29.81 11.31
N PHE A 12 -17.04 29.18 12.46
CA PHE A 12 -16.91 27.72 12.60
C PHE A 12 -17.92 26.95 11.74
N SER A 13 -19.16 27.45 11.63
CA SER A 13 -20.17 26.87 10.73
C SER A 13 -19.79 27.04 9.25
N ILE A 14 -19.24 28.19 8.87
CA ILE A 14 -18.73 28.43 7.51
C ILE A 14 -17.52 27.54 7.21
N LEU A 15 -16.64 27.29 8.19
CA LEU A 15 -15.50 26.40 8.03
C LEU A 15 -15.94 24.93 7.84
N ILE A 16 -16.94 24.48 8.61
CA ILE A 16 -17.56 23.16 8.45
C ILE A 16 -18.29 23.02 7.11
N VAL A 17 -18.98 24.07 6.65
CA VAL A 17 -19.64 24.08 5.33
C VAL A 17 -18.60 24.14 4.20
N LEU A 18 -17.47 24.84 4.36
CA LEU A 18 -16.38 24.79 3.37
C LEU A 18 -15.72 23.41 3.31
N THR A 19 -15.47 22.74 4.44
CA THR A 19 -14.89 21.39 4.42
C THR A 19 -15.87 20.36 3.86
N LEU A 20 -17.18 20.48 4.12
CA LEU A 20 -18.20 19.67 3.45
C LEU A 20 -18.27 19.93 1.94
N ILE A 21 -18.24 21.20 1.50
CA ILE A 21 -18.24 21.53 0.06
C ILE A 21 -16.95 21.07 -0.64
N LEU A 22 -15.80 21.12 0.03
CA LEU A 22 -14.54 20.55 -0.47
C LEU A 22 -14.60 19.01 -0.56
N SER A 23 -15.35 18.34 0.33
CA SER A 23 -15.61 16.89 0.22
C SER A 23 -16.63 16.50 -0.86
N MET A 24 -17.27 17.48 -1.52
CA MET A 24 -18.23 17.26 -2.61
C MET A 24 -17.75 17.85 -3.95
N MET A 25 -16.50 18.31 -4.04
CA MET A 25 -15.85 18.43 -5.35
C MET A 25 -15.62 17.01 -5.89
N PRO A 26 -15.84 16.75 -7.20
CA PRO A 26 -15.32 15.53 -7.78
C PRO A 26 -13.80 15.55 -7.59
N ILE A 27 -13.26 14.52 -6.94
CA ILE A 27 -11.84 14.24 -6.96
C ILE A 27 -11.49 14.09 -8.44
N GLN A 28 -10.75 15.04 -9.02
CA GLN A 28 -10.10 14.76 -10.29
C GLN A 28 -9.21 13.54 -10.05
N PRO A 29 -9.33 12.45 -10.83
CA PRO A 29 -8.49 11.28 -10.63
C PRO A 29 -7.04 11.75 -10.60
N PHE A 30 -6.32 11.39 -9.54
CA PHE A 30 -4.91 11.73 -9.42
C PHE A 30 -4.21 11.22 -10.69
N ALA A 31 -3.44 12.10 -11.34
CA ALA A 31 -2.77 11.73 -12.57
C ALA A 31 -1.89 10.51 -12.32
N LYS A 32 -2.18 9.41 -13.03
CA LYS A 32 -1.56 8.08 -12.94
C LYS A 32 -0.04 8.19 -12.73
N THR A 33 0.44 7.83 -11.54
CA THR A 33 1.84 7.98 -11.10
C THR A 33 2.67 6.72 -11.32
N ALA A 34 2.04 5.57 -11.08
CA ALA A 34 2.53 4.25 -11.47
C ALA A 34 2.48 4.08 -12.99
N PHE A 35 3.47 3.39 -13.57
CA PHE A 35 3.44 2.98 -14.97
C PHE A 35 2.60 1.69 -15.12
N ASP A 36 1.90 1.54 -16.23
CA ASP A 36 1.14 0.34 -16.53
C ASP A 36 1.78 -0.42 -17.70
N PRO A 37 2.39 -1.60 -17.47
CA PRO A 37 2.99 -2.38 -18.55
C PRO A 37 1.97 -2.85 -19.60
N LYS A 38 0.66 -2.88 -19.29
CA LYS A 38 -0.40 -3.35 -20.21
C LYS A 38 -0.85 -2.26 -21.19
N GLU A 39 -0.74 -0.98 -20.82
CA GLU A 39 -1.22 0.16 -21.61
C GLU A 39 -0.17 1.24 -21.92
N ASP A 40 0.68 1.61 -20.96
CA ASP A 40 1.57 2.76 -21.11
C ASP A 40 2.79 2.47 -22.01
N HIS A 41 3.09 1.20 -22.29
CA HIS A 41 4.10 0.82 -23.29
C HIS A 41 3.76 1.34 -24.69
N LYS A 42 2.48 1.57 -24.99
CA LYS A 42 2.00 2.09 -26.29
C LYS A 42 2.45 3.55 -26.54
N GLN A 43 3.00 4.21 -25.51
CA GLN A 43 3.56 5.55 -25.57
C GLN A 43 5.05 5.57 -25.99
N LEU A 44 5.69 4.41 -26.19
CA LEU A 44 7.13 4.29 -26.45
C LEU A 44 7.57 4.62 -27.89
N ASP A 45 6.66 4.97 -28.81
CA ASP A 45 6.99 5.10 -30.26
C ASP A 45 7.81 3.90 -30.79
N LEU A 46 7.40 2.72 -30.33
CA LEU A 46 8.06 1.44 -30.47
C LEU A 46 6.99 0.36 -30.35
N ARG A 47 6.75 -0.40 -31.42
CA ARG A 47 5.83 -1.56 -31.41
C ARG A 47 6.57 -2.81 -30.96
N PHE A 48 5.82 -3.81 -30.54
CA PHE A 48 6.31 -5.15 -30.25
C PHE A 48 5.78 -6.13 -31.31
N TRP A 49 6.25 -7.38 -31.28
CA TRP A 49 5.84 -8.41 -32.23
C TRP A 49 4.35 -8.79 -32.06
N GLU A 50 3.62 -8.99 -33.15
CA GLU A 50 2.14 -9.13 -33.22
C GLU A 50 1.32 -8.14 -32.35
N ASP A 51 1.89 -6.97 -32.01
CA ASP A 51 1.35 -6.00 -31.03
C ASP A 51 1.14 -6.57 -29.60
N GLU A 52 1.97 -7.54 -29.22
CA GLU A 52 2.10 -8.09 -27.87
C GLU A 52 2.56 -7.04 -26.83
N GLN A 53 2.44 -7.38 -25.54
CA GLN A 53 2.97 -6.56 -24.45
C GLN A 53 4.48 -6.84 -24.25
N PRO A 54 5.28 -5.86 -23.80
CA PRO A 54 6.68 -6.09 -23.44
C PRO A 54 6.82 -7.13 -22.32
N ASP A 55 7.65 -8.15 -22.55
CA ASP A 55 8.07 -9.11 -21.54
C ASP A 55 9.16 -8.53 -20.60
N ILE A 56 9.57 -9.31 -19.59
CA ILE A 56 10.66 -8.92 -18.68
C ILE A 56 12.00 -8.71 -19.41
N GLY A 57 12.23 -9.36 -20.56
CA GLY A 57 13.46 -9.28 -21.33
C GLY A 57 13.65 -7.91 -21.98
N PHE A 58 12.57 -7.28 -22.43
CA PHE A 58 12.58 -5.87 -22.85
C PHE A 58 13.09 -4.96 -21.71
N TYR A 59 12.54 -5.11 -20.50
CA TYR A 59 12.92 -4.30 -19.34
C TYR A 59 14.37 -4.55 -18.88
N ILE A 60 14.82 -5.81 -18.88
CA ILE A 60 16.22 -6.18 -18.61
C ILE A 60 17.17 -5.49 -19.62
N ASN A 61 16.85 -5.59 -20.92
CA ASN A 61 17.65 -4.98 -21.99
C ASN A 61 17.67 -3.44 -21.87
N ALA A 62 16.52 -2.82 -21.63
CA ALA A 62 16.35 -1.38 -21.57
C ALA A 62 17.00 -0.75 -20.33
N SER A 63 16.93 -1.41 -19.16
CA SER A 63 17.67 -0.97 -17.95
C SER A 63 19.16 -1.27 -18.01
N SER A 64 19.58 -2.37 -18.64
CA SER A 64 21.01 -2.60 -18.88
C SER A 64 21.61 -1.52 -19.79
N ARG A 65 20.90 -1.11 -20.86
CA ARG A 65 21.29 0.06 -21.67
C ARG A 65 21.29 1.36 -20.85
N TYR A 66 20.31 1.57 -19.97
CA TYR A 66 20.24 2.76 -19.12
C TYR A 66 21.43 2.87 -18.14
N ILE A 67 21.84 1.74 -17.56
CA ILE A 67 23.05 1.66 -16.73
C ILE A 67 24.29 1.98 -17.56
N LEU A 68 24.43 1.45 -18.78
CA LEU A 68 25.58 1.76 -19.65
C LEU A 68 25.63 3.25 -20.07
N GLU A 69 24.48 3.90 -20.24
CA GLU A 69 24.40 5.34 -20.54
C GLU A 69 24.74 6.22 -19.32
N THR A 70 24.37 5.81 -18.10
CA THR A 70 24.54 6.61 -16.88
C THR A 70 25.83 6.28 -16.11
N VAL A 71 26.33 5.06 -16.20
CA VAL A 71 27.50 4.51 -15.50
C VAL A 71 28.66 4.27 -16.47
N THR A 72 29.00 5.28 -17.26
CA THR A 72 30.06 5.17 -18.30
C THR A 72 31.47 4.87 -17.76
N GLU A 73 31.72 5.10 -16.47
CA GLU A 73 32.96 4.75 -15.76
C GLU A 73 32.63 4.24 -14.32
N PRO A 74 32.25 2.96 -14.15
CA PRO A 74 31.93 2.38 -12.83
C PRO A 74 33.15 2.42 -11.90
N LYS A 75 32.91 2.67 -10.60
CA LYS A 75 33.94 2.81 -9.54
C LYS A 75 33.44 2.19 -8.24
N MET A 76 34.34 1.98 -7.27
CA MET A 76 33.97 1.52 -5.93
C MET A 76 32.98 2.49 -5.26
N GLY A 77 31.79 2.02 -4.89
CA GLY A 77 30.69 2.87 -4.42
C GLY A 77 29.44 2.13 -3.95
N SER A 78 28.44 2.85 -3.45
CA SER A 78 27.13 2.28 -3.10
C SER A 78 26.08 2.35 -4.21
N THR A 79 26.43 2.99 -5.33
CA THR A 79 25.61 3.30 -6.50
C THR A 79 26.57 3.52 -7.67
N PHE A 80 26.20 3.13 -8.90
CA PHE A 80 27.03 3.35 -10.10
C PHE A 80 28.42 2.65 -10.04
N GLY A 81 28.43 1.40 -9.58
CA GLY A 81 29.66 0.72 -9.11
C GLY A 81 29.53 -0.79 -9.06
N GLU A 82 29.82 -1.39 -7.88
CA GLU A 82 29.71 -2.84 -7.62
C GLU A 82 28.44 -3.48 -8.20
N TRP A 83 27.27 -2.87 -7.97
CA TRP A 83 25.97 -3.35 -8.45
C TRP A 83 25.89 -3.36 -9.97
N SER A 84 25.92 -2.18 -10.58
CA SER A 84 25.90 -1.98 -12.03
C SER A 84 26.85 -2.88 -12.81
N VAL A 85 28.01 -3.25 -12.25
CA VAL A 85 28.94 -4.23 -12.83
C VAL A 85 28.43 -5.66 -12.71
N MET A 86 28.02 -6.10 -11.50
CA MET A 86 27.41 -7.41 -11.27
C MET A 86 26.17 -7.62 -12.14
N ASP A 87 25.26 -6.63 -12.16
CA ASP A 87 23.97 -6.71 -12.84
C ASP A 87 24.17 -6.89 -14.36
N LEU A 88 25.06 -6.07 -14.96
CA LEU A 88 25.44 -6.18 -16.37
C LEU A 88 26.11 -7.52 -16.71
N LEU A 89 26.86 -8.14 -15.78
CA LEU A 89 27.56 -9.41 -15.97
C LEU A 89 26.65 -10.62 -15.82
N ARG A 90 25.83 -10.69 -14.77
CA ARG A 90 24.83 -11.77 -14.58
C ARG A 90 23.77 -11.73 -15.67
N GLY A 91 23.45 -10.54 -16.19
CA GLY A 91 22.59 -10.38 -17.35
C GLY A 91 23.19 -10.92 -18.66
N MET A 92 24.51 -11.13 -18.80
CA MET A 92 25.09 -11.47 -20.11
C MET A 92 24.65 -12.84 -20.64
N TYR A 93 24.23 -13.74 -19.73
CA TYR A 93 23.65 -15.03 -20.06
C TYR A 93 22.32 -14.91 -20.84
N THR A 94 21.58 -13.80 -20.68
CA THR A 94 20.38 -13.52 -21.47
C THR A 94 20.65 -13.46 -22.97
N GLY A 95 21.85 -13.01 -23.37
CA GLY A 95 22.16 -12.75 -24.76
C GLY A 95 21.39 -11.59 -25.38
N TYR A 96 20.80 -10.67 -24.61
CA TYR A 96 20.01 -9.55 -25.13
C TYR A 96 20.90 -8.42 -25.72
N ASP A 97 20.30 -7.51 -26.49
CA ASP A 97 21.03 -6.56 -27.35
C ASP A 97 21.99 -5.60 -26.62
N TYR A 98 21.75 -5.28 -25.34
CA TYR A 98 22.59 -4.38 -24.55
C TYR A 98 24.06 -4.81 -24.49
N ILE A 99 24.37 -6.10 -24.69
CA ILE A 99 25.74 -6.62 -24.77
C ILE A 99 26.53 -5.93 -25.91
N ASN A 100 25.86 -5.55 -27.00
CA ASN A 100 26.47 -4.79 -28.11
C ASN A 100 26.78 -3.33 -27.75
N TYR A 101 26.24 -2.82 -26.63
CA TYR A 101 26.43 -1.46 -26.13
C TYR A 101 27.50 -1.37 -25.02
N ILE A 102 27.99 -2.50 -24.49
CA ILE A 102 29.05 -2.52 -23.47
C ILE A 102 30.34 -1.93 -24.07
N PRO A 103 30.90 -0.83 -23.52
CA PRO A 103 32.09 -0.21 -24.09
C PRO A 103 33.32 -1.13 -24.09
N GLU A 104 34.19 -0.99 -25.09
CA GLU A 104 35.44 -1.73 -25.12
C GLU A 104 36.28 -1.44 -23.86
N ASN A 105 36.72 -2.51 -23.19
CA ASN A 105 37.45 -2.48 -21.91
C ASN A 105 36.65 -1.91 -20.71
N TYR A 106 35.31 -1.96 -20.73
CA TYR A 106 34.45 -1.45 -19.63
C TYR A 106 34.76 -2.12 -18.28
N PHE A 107 34.70 -3.46 -18.25
CA PHE A 107 34.96 -4.26 -17.06
C PHE A 107 36.44 -4.23 -16.64
N GLU A 108 37.36 -4.18 -17.61
CA GLU A 108 38.80 -4.02 -17.37
C GLU A 108 39.13 -2.67 -16.69
N LYS A 109 38.47 -1.57 -17.09
CA LYS A 109 38.62 -0.26 -16.42
C LYS A 109 38.09 -0.29 -14.99
N TYR A 110 36.94 -0.94 -14.75
CA TYR A 110 36.43 -1.15 -13.40
C TYR A 110 37.45 -1.87 -12.54
N LEU A 111 37.94 -3.02 -13.02
CA LEU A 111 38.88 -3.86 -12.30
C LEU A 111 40.19 -3.12 -11.97
N GLN A 112 40.78 -2.39 -12.92
CA GLN A 112 41.95 -1.53 -12.68
C GLN A 112 41.67 -0.44 -11.62
N GLY A 113 40.46 0.14 -11.64
CA GLY A 113 40.01 1.09 -10.61
C GLY A 113 39.88 0.45 -9.23
N ILE A 114 39.39 -0.79 -9.15
CA ILE A 114 39.33 -1.58 -7.92
C ILE A 114 40.72 -1.92 -7.42
N GLU A 115 41.60 -2.48 -8.26
CA GLU A 115 42.98 -2.81 -7.88
C GLU A 115 43.70 -1.58 -7.32
N GLY A 116 43.64 -0.44 -8.02
CA GLY A 116 44.19 0.84 -7.56
C GLY A 116 43.59 1.32 -6.24
N TYR A 117 42.28 1.13 -6.01
CA TYR A 117 41.62 1.47 -4.75
C TYR A 117 42.06 0.56 -3.60
N VAL A 118 42.10 -0.76 -3.80
CA VAL A 118 42.53 -1.75 -2.80
C VAL A 118 43.99 -1.54 -2.41
N ILE A 119 44.87 -1.28 -3.39
CA ILE A 119 46.28 -0.92 -3.19
C ILE A 119 46.39 0.40 -2.41
N GLY A 120 45.64 1.44 -2.79
CA GLY A 120 45.60 2.72 -2.08
C GLY A 120 45.10 2.61 -0.64
N LYS A 121 44.17 1.67 -0.39
CA LYS A 121 43.67 1.28 0.94
C LYS A 121 44.59 0.28 1.66
N LYS A 122 45.67 -0.20 1.05
CA LYS A 122 46.61 -1.21 1.59
C LYS A 122 45.91 -2.50 2.05
N GLY A 123 44.82 -2.89 1.38
CA GLY A 123 43.99 -4.00 1.81
C GLY A 123 43.19 -3.73 3.10
N GLU A 124 42.79 -2.49 3.36
CA GLU A 124 41.81 -2.15 4.42
C GLU A 124 40.72 -1.21 3.87
N LEU A 125 39.67 -1.77 3.26
CA LEU A 125 38.59 -0.99 2.63
C LEU A 125 37.90 -0.05 3.64
N ASP A 126 37.29 -0.63 4.67
CA ASP A 126 36.78 0.04 5.87
C ASP A 126 37.04 -0.85 7.11
N ARG A 127 37.32 -0.21 8.25
CA ARG A 127 37.67 -0.84 9.55
C ARG A 127 36.47 -1.32 10.37
N ASN A 128 35.27 -0.91 10.00
CA ASN A 128 34.00 -1.12 10.68
C ASN A 128 32.94 -1.78 9.80
N LYS A 129 33.09 -1.73 8.46
CA LYS A 129 32.11 -2.29 7.53
C LYS A 129 32.59 -3.58 6.85
N SER A 130 32.03 -4.72 7.22
CA SER A 130 32.16 -5.97 6.46
C SER A 130 31.44 -5.89 5.11
N THR A 131 30.34 -5.13 5.02
CA THR A 131 29.55 -5.01 3.78
C THR A 131 30.28 -4.34 2.61
N GLU A 132 31.33 -3.55 2.86
CA GLU A 132 32.17 -3.01 1.76
C GLU A 132 33.07 -4.08 1.14
N TRP A 133 33.47 -5.10 1.91
CA TRP A 133 34.19 -6.25 1.40
C TRP A 133 33.26 -7.17 0.63
N SER A 134 32.10 -7.49 1.20
CA SER A 134 31.12 -8.40 0.60
C SER A 134 30.66 -7.96 -0.78
N ARG A 135 30.21 -6.70 -0.96
CA ARG A 135 29.75 -6.22 -2.27
C ARG A 135 30.86 -6.20 -3.33
N LEU A 136 32.10 -5.98 -2.90
CA LEU A 136 33.24 -6.03 -3.80
C LEU A 136 33.61 -7.47 -4.17
N ILE A 137 33.38 -8.44 -3.29
CA ILE A 137 33.43 -9.87 -3.65
C ILE A 137 32.38 -10.20 -4.70
N LEU A 138 31.11 -9.75 -4.55
CA LEU A 138 30.06 -9.96 -5.58
C LEU A 138 30.51 -9.46 -6.97
N ALA A 139 31.01 -8.23 -7.05
CA ALA A 139 31.49 -7.67 -8.32
C ALA A 139 32.71 -8.43 -8.88
N LEU A 140 33.66 -8.86 -8.04
CA LEU A 140 34.83 -9.63 -8.47
C LEU A 140 34.50 -11.09 -8.85
N SER A 141 33.54 -11.73 -8.18
CA SER A 141 33.02 -13.06 -8.52
C SER A 141 32.30 -13.04 -9.86
N SER A 142 31.48 -12.01 -10.14
CA SER A 142 30.82 -11.85 -11.44
C SER A 142 31.79 -11.55 -12.60
N LEU A 143 33.04 -11.17 -12.29
CA LEU A 143 34.15 -11.05 -13.25
C LEU A 143 34.99 -12.32 -13.35
N GLY A 144 34.78 -13.32 -12.50
CA GLY A 144 35.65 -14.49 -12.36
C GLY A 144 37.08 -14.14 -11.95
N TYR A 145 37.23 -13.15 -11.05
CA TYR A 145 38.52 -12.66 -10.57
C TYR A 145 38.85 -13.22 -9.17
N ASP A 146 40.14 -13.47 -8.92
CA ASP A 146 40.64 -14.08 -7.67
C ASP A 146 40.59 -13.11 -6.48
N ILE A 147 39.56 -13.27 -5.64
CA ILE A 147 39.37 -12.51 -4.39
C ILE A 147 40.40 -12.83 -3.30
N THR A 148 41.23 -13.86 -3.44
CA THR A 148 42.31 -14.19 -2.50
C THR A 148 43.61 -13.43 -2.80
N ASN A 149 43.65 -12.67 -3.91
CA ASN A 149 44.87 -12.08 -4.46
C ASN A 149 44.65 -10.70 -5.13
N VAL A 150 43.70 -9.90 -4.63
CA VAL A 150 43.25 -8.65 -5.26
C VAL A 150 44.32 -7.55 -5.23
N GLY A 151 44.52 -6.86 -6.36
CA GLY A 151 45.53 -5.79 -6.45
C GLY A 151 46.96 -6.30 -6.56
N THR A 152 47.15 -7.48 -7.16
CA THR A 152 48.47 -8.00 -7.56
C THR A 152 48.96 -7.27 -8.82
N PRO A 153 50.25 -6.89 -8.94
CA PRO A 153 50.81 -6.34 -10.18
C PRO A 153 51.01 -7.43 -11.24
N GLY A 154 49.92 -7.97 -11.80
CA GLY A 154 49.93 -8.84 -12.98
C GLY A 154 49.70 -8.01 -14.24
N ASP A 155 50.60 -8.14 -15.23
CA ASP A 155 50.57 -7.53 -16.58
C ASP A 155 50.43 -5.99 -16.73
N TYR A 156 49.98 -5.26 -15.71
CA TYR A 156 49.72 -3.81 -15.80
C TYR A 156 50.80 -2.95 -15.11
N LEU A 157 51.56 -2.21 -15.92
CA LEU A 157 52.50 -1.19 -15.41
C LEU A 157 51.77 0.11 -15.03
N LEU A 158 51.67 0.40 -13.73
CA LEU A 158 51.17 1.68 -13.21
C LEU A 158 52.17 2.82 -13.46
N THR A 159 51.95 3.60 -14.52
CA THR A 159 52.68 4.87 -14.75
C THR A 159 52.10 6.00 -13.90
N TYR A 160 52.66 6.24 -12.72
CA TYR A 160 52.31 7.39 -11.89
C TYR A 160 52.74 8.72 -12.53
N THR A 161 51.79 9.57 -12.91
CA THR A 161 52.04 10.96 -13.35
C THR A 161 51.58 11.94 -12.26
N THR A 162 52.52 12.53 -11.52
CA THR A 162 52.21 13.39 -10.38
C THR A 162 51.88 14.83 -10.80
N TRP A 163 50.59 15.16 -10.95
CA TRP A 163 50.11 16.55 -10.98
C TRP A 163 48.83 16.74 -10.15
N ASN A 164 48.93 17.49 -9.04
CA ASN A 164 47.84 18.10 -8.26
C ASN A 164 46.66 17.18 -7.87
N THR A 165 46.69 16.45 -6.75
CA THR A 165 46.74 17.00 -5.38
C THR A 165 46.80 15.89 -4.31
N GLY A 166 47.50 16.15 -3.19
CA GLY A 166 47.48 15.29 -1.99
C GLY A 166 48.61 14.26 -1.90
N ILE A 167 49.55 14.45 -0.96
CA ILE A 167 50.63 13.51 -0.61
C ILE A 167 50.31 12.87 0.75
N VAL A 168 50.36 11.53 0.89
CA VAL A 168 50.75 10.85 2.15
C VAL A 168 51.46 9.51 1.89
N ASN A 169 52.75 9.46 2.22
CA ASN A 169 53.56 8.30 2.65
C ASN A 169 53.43 6.94 1.93
N ALA A 170 54.35 6.70 0.98
CA ALA A 170 54.98 5.39 0.88
C ALA A 170 55.79 5.08 2.17
N VAL A 171 55.80 3.82 2.59
CA VAL A 171 56.63 3.34 3.73
C VAL A 171 57.86 2.65 3.13
N PRO A 172 59.08 2.93 3.59
CA PRO A 172 60.27 2.24 3.09
C PRO A 172 60.22 0.75 3.46
N ILE A 173 60.30 -0.13 2.45
CA ILE A 173 60.59 -1.55 2.68
C ILE A 173 61.97 -1.64 3.33
N SER A 174 62.10 -2.45 4.39
CA SER A 174 63.34 -2.59 5.17
C SER A 174 64.38 -3.46 4.44
N GLY A 175 64.96 -2.94 3.37
CA GLY A 175 66.03 -3.59 2.61
C GLY A 175 66.15 -3.07 1.18
N ASN A 176 67.37 -2.76 0.75
CA ASN A 176 67.71 -2.37 -0.61
C ASN A 176 67.75 -3.58 -1.57
N SER A 177 66.82 -4.53 -1.47
CA SER A 177 66.78 -5.74 -2.31
C SER A 177 65.37 -6.11 -2.75
N ILE A 178 65.22 -6.54 -4.01
CA ILE A 178 64.01 -7.14 -4.59
C ILE A 178 64.32 -8.54 -5.14
N VAL A 179 63.32 -9.42 -5.24
CA VAL A 179 63.47 -10.77 -5.81
C VAL A 179 62.44 -11.00 -6.91
N LEU A 180 62.91 -11.18 -8.14
CA LEU A 180 62.09 -11.56 -9.28
C LEU A 180 62.05 -13.09 -9.36
N LYS A 181 60.85 -13.68 -9.28
CA LYS A 181 60.67 -15.15 -9.36
C LYS A 181 60.62 -15.65 -10.81
N ASN A 182 60.20 -14.79 -11.73
CA ASN A 182 60.17 -14.99 -13.17
C ASN A 182 60.99 -13.89 -13.88
N PRO A 183 61.28 -14.00 -15.18
CA PRO A 183 61.81 -12.90 -15.97
C PRO A 183 60.73 -11.82 -16.22
N GLU A 184 61.00 -10.57 -15.82
CA GLU A 184 60.05 -9.44 -15.86
C GLU A 184 60.47 -8.35 -16.85
N LYS A 185 59.49 -7.58 -17.36
CA LYS A 185 59.73 -6.43 -18.27
C LYS A 185 59.58 -5.11 -17.54
N ILE A 186 60.71 -4.44 -17.28
CA ILE A 186 60.71 -3.10 -16.67
C ILE A 186 60.82 -2.06 -17.80
N TYR A 187 59.77 -1.24 -17.95
CA TYR A 187 59.70 -0.24 -19.03
C TYR A 187 60.43 1.05 -18.62
N LEU A 188 61.29 1.52 -19.52
CA LEU A 188 62.05 2.76 -19.41
C LEU A 188 61.38 3.82 -20.29
N ASN A 189 60.46 4.57 -19.71
CA ASN A 189 59.77 5.67 -20.40
C ASN A 189 60.74 6.80 -20.73
N ALA A 190 61.22 6.82 -21.97
CA ALA A 190 61.92 7.97 -22.55
C ALA A 190 60.89 8.95 -23.12
N LEU A 191 60.90 10.19 -22.63
CA LEU A 191 60.17 11.29 -23.26
C LEU A 191 60.92 11.70 -24.54
N ASN A 192 60.22 11.83 -25.66
CA ASN A 192 60.78 12.40 -26.87
C ASN A 192 60.54 13.92 -26.88
N ASP A 193 61.55 14.68 -26.44
CA ASP A 193 61.54 16.14 -26.27
C ASP A 193 61.04 16.96 -27.48
N LYS A 194 61.04 16.36 -28.68
CA LYS A 194 60.60 17.03 -29.93
C LYS A 194 59.14 16.76 -30.30
N THR A 195 58.48 15.80 -29.66
CA THR A 195 57.13 15.35 -30.02
C THR A 195 56.17 15.26 -28.82
N ASN A 196 56.70 15.38 -27.59
CA ASN A 196 55.95 15.22 -26.34
C ASN A 196 55.21 13.87 -26.22
N LYS A 197 55.66 12.85 -26.97
CA LYS A 197 55.23 11.46 -26.86
C LYS A 197 56.29 10.65 -26.15
N TYR A 198 55.86 9.68 -25.36
CA TYR A 198 56.75 8.66 -24.80
C TYR A 198 57.06 7.59 -25.84
N THR A 199 58.30 7.10 -25.85
CA THR A 199 58.67 5.88 -26.57
C THR A 199 58.89 4.77 -25.55
N ASN A 200 58.02 3.75 -25.57
CA ASN A 200 58.10 2.60 -24.69
C ASN A 200 59.29 1.72 -25.07
N GLN A 201 60.44 1.97 -24.44
CA GLN A 201 61.53 0.99 -24.37
C GLN A 201 61.36 0.17 -23.09
N TYR A 202 61.86 -1.06 -23.08
CA TYR A 202 61.89 -1.90 -21.88
C TYR A 202 63.21 -2.63 -21.78
N VAL A 203 63.52 -3.10 -20.58
CA VAL A 203 64.61 -4.05 -20.30
C VAL A 203 64.00 -5.29 -19.67
N GLU A 204 64.34 -6.45 -20.21
CA GLU A 204 64.00 -7.75 -19.61
C GLU A 204 65.00 -8.05 -18.48
N PHE A 205 64.49 -8.19 -17.26
CA PHE A 205 65.25 -8.59 -16.08
C PHE A 205 64.97 -10.07 -15.81
N PRO A 206 65.97 -10.97 -15.80
CA PRO A 206 65.78 -12.38 -15.45
C PRO A 206 65.16 -12.62 -14.07
N ALA A 207 64.73 -13.86 -13.82
CA ALA A 207 64.49 -14.32 -12.46
C ALA A 207 65.81 -14.27 -11.66
N GLY A 208 65.77 -13.71 -10.46
CA GLY A 208 66.95 -13.47 -9.64
C GLY A 208 66.73 -12.40 -8.56
N LYS A 209 67.73 -12.18 -7.71
CA LYS A 209 67.72 -11.11 -6.72
C LYS A 209 68.51 -9.90 -7.23
N TYR A 210 68.02 -8.72 -6.91
CA TYR A 210 68.58 -7.45 -7.34
C TYR A 210 68.65 -6.47 -6.16
N ASN A 211 69.70 -5.69 -6.08
CA ASN A 211 69.83 -4.59 -5.11
C ASN A 211 69.45 -3.24 -5.73
N LEU A 212 68.72 -2.43 -4.98
CA LEU A 212 68.25 -1.10 -5.41
C LEU A 212 69.09 0.00 -4.74
N ASP A 213 69.73 0.84 -5.54
CA ASP A 213 70.36 2.08 -5.10
C ASP A 213 69.47 3.27 -5.50
N GLN A 214 68.81 3.84 -4.50
CA GLN A 214 67.87 4.97 -4.65
C GLN A 214 68.59 6.32 -4.81
N GLU A 215 69.85 6.45 -4.40
CA GLU A 215 70.63 7.68 -4.59
C GLU A 215 71.27 7.71 -5.98
N ALA A 216 71.78 6.58 -6.47
CA ALA A 216 72.34 6.45 -7.82
C ALA A 216 71.28 6.30 -8.93
N ASN A 217 70.02 6.00 -8.57
CA ASN A 217 68.97 5.53 -9.47
C ASN A 217 69.42 4.30 -10.28
N THR A 218 69.85 3.23 -9.58
CA THR A 218 70.27 1.98 -10.24
C THR A 218 69.71 0.72 -9.57
N ILE A 219 69.48 -0.30 -10.40
CA ILE A 219 69.25 -1.68 -9.98
C ILE A 219 70.53 -2.47 -10.28
N THR A 220 71.00 -3.32 -9.37
CA THR A 220 72.21 -4.15 -9.54
C THR A 220 71.88 -5.62 -9.32
N ASP A 221 72.19 -6.50 -10.26
CA ASP A 221 71.95 -7.94 -10.08
C ASP A 221 72.97 -8.62 -9.15
N GLU A 222 72.72 -9.87 -8.75
CA GLU A 222 73.67 -10.68 -7.95
C GLU A 222 75.02 -10.97 -8.65
N SER A 223 75.14 -10.67 -9.96
CA SER A 223 76.41 -10.73 -10.71
C SER A 223 77.15 -9.38 -10.77
N GLY A 224 76.56 -8.30 -10.25
CA GLY A 224 77.14 -6.96 -10.23
C GLY A 224 76.84 -6.10 -11.47
N ASN A 225 75.93 -6.52 -12.36
CA ASN A 225 75.54 -5.69 -13.51
C ASN A 225 74.61 -4.55 -13.06
N VAL A 226 74.98 -3.31 -13.40
CA VAL A 226 74.29 -2.09 -12.94
C VAL A 226 73.40 -1.52 -14.06
N PHE A 227 72.08 -1.58 -13.84
CA PHE A 227 71.04 -1.04 -14.72
C PHE A 227 70.61 0.34 -14.21
N LYS A 228 70.61 1.38 -15.05
CA LYS A 228 70.33 2.76 -14.63
C LYS A 228 68.92 3.21 -14.99
N LEU A 229 68.20 3.72 -14.00
CA LEU A 229 66.81 4.18 -14.09
C LEU A 229 66.74 5.66 -14.48
N SER A 230 65.62 6.09 -15.07
CA SER A 230 65.33 7.50 -15.32
C SER A 230 64.75 8.19 -14.07
N THR A 231 64.96 9.50 -13.95
CA THR A 231 64.83 10.28 -12.71
C THR A 231 63.39 10.63 -12.28
N VAL A 232 62.41 9.77 -12.57
CA VAL A 232 60.97 10.03 -12.33
C VAL A 232 60.23 8.86 -11.66
N ASN A 233 60.81 7.65 -11.63
CA ASN A 233 60.10 6.44 -11.20
C ASN A 233 60.47 6.02 -9.77
N GLN A 234 59.46 5.91 -8.89
CA GLN A 234 59.53 5.11 -7.67
C GLN A 234 58.61 3.89 -7.81
N PHE A 235 59.11 2.72 -7.39
CA PHE A 235 58.37 1.45 -7.48
C PHE A 235 57.84 1.04 -6.10
N VAL A 236 56.65 0.45 -6.07
CA VAL A 236 56.13 -0.32 -4.93
C VAL A 236 55.76 -1.70 -5.44
N THR A 237 56.61 -2.70 -5.18
CA THR A 237 56.32 -4.09 -5.54
C THR A 237 55.48 -4.73 -4.44
N ILE A 238 54.24 -5.09 -4.76
CA ILE A 238 53.38 -5.91 -3.89
C ILE A 238 53.59 -7.38 -4.29
N GLU A 239 54.37 -8.13 -3.50
CA GLU A 239 54.77 -9.51 -3.84
C GLU A 239 53.65 -10.57 -3.70
N LYS A 240 52.51 -10.20 -3.09
CA LYS A 240 51.25 -10.95 -3.05
C LYS A 240 50.10 -9.95 -2.92
N GLY A 241 49.01 -10.11 -3.68
CA GLY A 241 47.81 -9.30 -3.54
C GLY A 241 47.07 -9.53 -2.21
N TYR A 242 45.98 -8.79 -2.04
CA TYR A 242 45.20 -8.76 -0.82
C TYR A 242 44.14 -9.86 -0.83
N ASP A 243 44.17 -10.67 0.22
CA ASP A 243 43.28 -11.79 0.43
C ASP A 243 42.03 -11.34 1.21
N PHE A 244 40.87 -11.33 0.55
CA PHE A 244 39.63 -10.87 1.14
C PHE A 244 39.01 -11.92 2.06
N ILE A 245 39.26 -13.21 1.79
CA ILE A 245 38.86 -14.33 2.65
C ILE A 245 39.63 -14.27 3.98
N ASP A 246 40.95 -14.10 3.94
CA ASP A 246 41.80 -13.89 5.12
C ASP A 246 41.26 -12.77 6.02
N LYS A 247 40.81 -11.66 5.41
CA LYS A 247 40.26 -10.53 6.17
C LYS A 247 38.95 -10.88 6.88
N LEU A 248 38.00 -11.48 6.16
CA LEU A 248 36.68 -11.83 6.69
C LEU A 248 36.72 -13.00 7.68
N SER A 249 37.71 -13.88 7.56
CA SER A 249 37.95 -15.02 8.44
C SER A 249 38.47 -14.58 9.82
N LYS A 250 39.26 -13.51 9.90
CA LYS A 250 39.97 -13.13 11.14
C LYS A 250 39.11 -12.64 12.31
N SER A 251 37.87 -12.21 12.08
CA SER A 251 37.03 -11.65 13.16
C SER A 251 35.53 -11.76 12.90
N TYR A 252 34.88 -12.69 13.60
CA TYR A 252 33.42 -12.77 13.78
C TYR A 252 32.86 -11.42 14.30
N LYS A 253 33.55 -10.78 15.25
CA LYS A 253 33.22 -9.43 15.74
C LYS A 253 33.31 -8.34 14.68
N PHE A 254 34.13 -8.47 13.64
CA PHE A 254 34.13 -7.51 12.53
C PHE A 254 32.85 -7.67 11.70
N SER A 255 32.50 -8.91 11.37
CA SER A 255 31.35 -9.24 10.53
C SER A 255 30.01 -8.75 11.10
N TYR A 256 29.73 -8.92 12.40
CA TYR A 256 28.45 -8.47 13.01
C TYR A 256 28.41 -7.02 13.51
N ARG A 257 29.46 -6.19 13.32
CA ARG A 257 29.47 -4.77 13.75
C ARG A 257 28.31 -3.93 13.19
N GLN A 258 27.81 -4.30 12.02
CA GLN A 258 26.69 -3.62 11.34
C GLN A 258 25.32 -4.23 11.68
N GLY A 259 25.21 -4.98 12.78
CA GLY A 259 24.01 -5.76 13.10
C GLY A 259 23.88 -6.97 12.18
N ILE A 260 22.64 -7.40 11.92
CA ILE A 260 22.33 -8.59 11.09
C ILE A 260 22.78 -8.44 9.62
N ASN A 261 22.83 -7.21 9.12
CA ASN A 261 23.18 -6.89 7.73
C ASN A 261 24.60 -7.38 7.36
N GLY A 262 25.55 -7.30 8.29
CA GLY A 262 26.93 -7.74 8.05
C GLY A 262 27.06 -9.26 7.84
N PRO A 263 26.55 -10.12 8.75
CA PRO A 263 26.55 -11.56 8.58
C PRO A 263 25.76 -12.06 7.37
N ILE A 264 24.66 -11.40 7.01
CA ILE A 264 23.94 -11.65 5.75
C ILE A 264 24.87 -11.43 4.56
N TRP A 265 25.43 -10.23 4.40
CA TRP A 265 26.31 -9.91 3.28
C TRP A 265 27.59 -10.76 3.23
N VAL A 266 28.19 -11.12 4.38
CA VAL A 266 29.33 -12.03 4.40
C VAL A 266 28.93 -13.42 3.91
N THR A 267 27.75 -13.92 4.29
CA THR A 267 27.27 -15.24 3.83
C THR A 267 26.96 -15.24 2.32
N ILE A 268 26.27 -14.22 1.80
CA ILE A 268 26.05 -14.06 0.35
C ILE A 268 27.40 -14.02 -0.40
N ALA A 269 28.37 -13.25 0.10
CA ALA A 269 29.69 -13.15 -0.51
C ALA A 269 30.53 -14.44 -0.43
N MET A 270 30.27 -15.36 0.50
CA MET A 270 30.88 -16.70 0.48
C MET A 270 30.15 -17.62 -0.50
N ASN A 271 28.82 -17.49 -0.62
CA ASN A 271 28.04 -18.25 -1.59
C ASN A 271 28.47 -17.99 -3.05
N THR A 272 28.95 -16.78 -3.39
CA THR A 272 29.12 -16.41 -4.81
C THR A 272 30.06 -17.28 -5.62
N GLY A 273 31.26 -17.57 -5.11
CA GLY A 273 32.20 -18.49 -5.75
C GLY A 273 32.31 -19.85 -5.08
N GLY A 274 31.43 -20.16 -4.11
CA GLY A 274 31.60 -21.30 -3.21
C GLY A 274 32.87 -21.19 -2.35
N TYR A 275 33.10 -20.04 -1.72
CA TYR A 275 34.30 -19.75 -0.95
C TYR A 275 34.15 -20.14 0.53
N ASP A 276 35.17 -20.81 1.08
CA ASP A 276 35.26 -21.12 2.51
C ASP A 276 35.99 -20.01 3.29
N LEU A 277 35.57 -19.74 4.53
CA LEU A 277 36.35 -18.93 5.48
C LEU A 277 37.44 -19.78 6.13
N TYR A 278 38.65 -19.23 6.28
CA TYR A 278 39.80 -19.93 6.85
C TYR A 278 39.64 -20.18 8.36
N GLU A 279 39.81 -21.43 8.77
CA GLU A 279 39.80 -21.83 10.18
C GLU A 279 41.08 -21.40 10.93
N ASP A 280 40.92 -21.00 12.20
CA ASP A 280 42.00 -20.74 13.15
C ASP A 280 41.51 -21.06 14.57
N GLU A 281 41.71 -22.31 15.02
CA GLU A 281 41.35 -22.75 16.38
C GLU A 281 42.05 -21.95 17.49
N THR A 282 43.15 -21.25 17.18
CA THR A 282 43.88 -20.43 18.17
C THR A 282 43.23 -19.06 18.38
N ASN A 283 42.42 -18.60 17.42
CA ASN A 283 41.70 -17.34 17.46
C ASN A 283 40.25 -17.54 17.92
N ALA A 284 39.99 -17.27 19.20
CA ALA A 284 38.65 -17.33 19.78
C ALA A 284 37.63 -16.34 19.14
N ASP A 285 38.07 -15.42 18.28
CA ASP A 285 37.20 -14.53 17.50
C ASP A 285 37.14 -14.92 16.00
N VAL A 286 37.69 -16.05 15.57
CA VAL A 286 37.64 -16.48 14.16
C VAL A 286 36.20 -16.55 13.64
N ASN A 287 36.00 -16.12 12.40
CA ASN A 287 34.72 -16.14 11.71
C ASN A 287 34.55 -17.44 10.92
N THR A 288 33.33 -17.98 10.86
CA THR A 288 32.95 -19.13 10.04
C THR A 288 31.53 -18.92 9.52
N VAL A 289 31.14 -19.54 8.41
CA VAL A 289 29.82 -19.29 7.83
C VAL A 289 28.70 -19.77 8.78
N GLY A 290 28.89 -20.89 9.48
CA GLY A 290 27.98 -21.37 10.51
C GLY A 290 27.81 -20.41 11.70
N LYS A 291 28.79 -19.55 12.01
CA LYS A 291 28.62 -18.44 12.97
C LYS A 291 27.83 -17.28 12.38
N MET A 292 27.95 -17.02 11.08
CA MET A 292 27.13 -16.01 10.38
C MET A 292 25.66 -16.44 10.33
N ILE A 293 25.40 -17.67 9.86
CA ILE A 293 24.07 -18.30 9.86
C ILE A 293 23.50 -18.34 11.29
N GLY A 294 24.28 -18.83 12.27
CA GLY A 294 23.88 -18.88 13.67
C GLY A 294 23.56 -17.50 14.27
N TYR A 295 24.24 -16.44 13.82
CA TYR A 295 23.89 -15.06 14.20
C TYR A 295 22.58 -14.60 13.55
N VAL A 296 22.35 -14.86 12.26
CA VAL A 296 21.09 -14.52 11.57
C VAL A 296 19.90 -15.21 12.26
N LEU A 297 20.00 -16.52 12.51
CA LEU A 297 18.99 -17.28 13.25
C LEU A 297 18.77 -16.72 14.68
N SER A 298 19.80 -16.18 15.35
CA SER A 298 19.65 -15.50 16.66
C SER A 298 18.87 -14.19 16.64
N LYS A 299 18.42 -13.74 15.47
CA LYS A 299 17.65 -12.51 15.24
C LYS A 299 16.26 -12.77 14.66
N GLU A 300 15.84 -14.03 14.54
CA GLU A 300 14.47 -14.35 14.11
C GLU A 300 13.46 -13.68 15.04
N ILE A 301 12.48 -12.99 14.46
CA ILE A 301 11.55 -12.14 15.21
C ILE A 301 10.35 -12.97 15.67
N THR A 302 9.97 -12.77 16.95
CA THR A 302 8.66 -13.16 17.47
C THR A 302 7.78 -11.92 17.56
N GLN A 303 6.69 -11.92 16.82
CA GLN A 303 5.72 -10.81 16.75
C GLN A 303 4.75 -10.83 17.94
N LYS A 304 3.97 -9.74 18.12
CA LYS A 304 3.11 -9.51 19.30
C LYS A 304 1.93 -10.49 19.43
N ASP A 305 1.51 -11.07 18.32
CA ASP A 305 0.50 -12.12 18.19
C ASP A 305 1.05 -13.53 18.48
N GLY A 306 2.38 -13.67 18.59
CA GLY A 306 3.07 -14.94 18.72
C GLY A 306 3.57 -15.53 17.38
N THR A 307 3.35 -14.86 16.24
CA THR A 307 3.90 -15.30 14.95
C THR A 307 5.41 -15.16 14.97
N ILE A 308 6.12 -16.28 14.80
CA ILE A 308 7.58 -16.33 14.68
C ILE A 308 7.93 -16.34 13.19
N GLY A 309 8.94 -15.57 12.79
CA GLY A 309 9.51 -15.61 11.46
C GLY A 309 10.08 -14.27 11.00
N GLY A 310 11.00 -14.32 10.03
CA GLY A 310 11.59 -13.15 9.41
C GLY A 310 12.52 -12.34 10.31
N TRP A 311 13.08 -11.27 9.74
CA TRP A 311 14.18 -10.50 10.30
C TRP A 311 14.03 -9.00 10.02
N ALA A 312 14.75 -8.16 10.76
CA ALA A 312 14.83 -6.72 10.51
C ALA A 312 16.16 -6.15 10.97
N LEU A 313 16.57 -5.01 10.39
CA LEU A 313 17.80 -4.31 10.78
C LEU A 313 17.75 -3.85 12.24
N SER A 314 16.57 -3.44 12.71
CA SER A 314 16.25 -3.14 14.09
C SER A 314 14.74 -3.13 14.31
N GLY A 315 14.26 -3.65 15.45
CA GLY A 315 12.85 -3.61 15.81
C GLY A 315 12.33 -4.95 16.34
N ALA A 316 11.01 -5.11 16.33
CA ALA A 316 10.29 -6.34 16.70
C ALA A 316 9.15 -6.64 15.70
N SER A 317 9.32 -6.19 14.46
CA SER A 317 8.47 -6.46 13.31
C SER A 317 9.39 -6.86 12.16
N PRO A 318 9.08 -7.94 11.43
CA PRO A 318 9.83 -8.34 10.24
C PRO A 318 9.80 -7.25 9.16
N ASP A 319 10.88 -7.19 8.39
CA ASP A 319 11.15 -6.20 7.35
C ASP A 319 11.41 -6.96 6.04
N PRO A 320 10.75 -6.60 4.92
CA PRO A 320 10.86 -7.38 3.69
C PRO A 320 12.27 -7.36 3.11
N ASP A 321 12.97 -6.23 3.19
CA ASP A 321 14.32 -6.08 2.63
C ASP A 321 15.30 -7.03 3.34
N ILE A 322 15.38 -6.92 4.67
CA ILE A 322 16.30 -7.72 5.49
C ILE A 322 15.86 -9.18 5.56
N THR A 323 14.56 -9.48 5.46
CA THR A 323 14.07 -10.88 5.39
C THR A 323 14.42 -11.52 4.06
N GLY A 324 14.21 -10.82 2.93
CA GLY A 324 14.61 -11.29 1.60
C GLY A 324 16.12 -11.52 1.51
N MET A 325 16.93 -10.53 1.90
CA MET A 325 18.39 -10.67 1.93
C MET A 325 18.87 -11.81 2.85
N ALA A 326 18.23 -12.03 3.99
CA ALA A 326 18.53 -13.17 4.85
C ALA A 326 18.19 -14.51 4.17
N LEU A 327 17.05 -14.62 3.49
CA LEU A 327 16.69 -15.81 2.73
C LEU A 327 17.68 -16.10 1.59
N GLN A 328 18.09 -15.09 0.81
CA GLN A 328 19.13 -15.21 -0.23
C GLN A 328 20.46 -15.76 0.34
N ALA A 329 20.87 -15.30 1.53
CA ALA A 329 22.06 -15.79 2.22
C ALA A 329 21.94 -17.27 2.64
N LEU A 330 20.75 -17.69 3.05
CA LEU A 330 20.48 -19.00 3.64
C LEU A 330 20.08 -20.07 2.60
N ALA A 331 19.61 -19.69 1.42
CA ALA A 331 19.00 -20.59 0.45
C ALA A 331 19.89 -21.79 0.03
N PRO A 332 21.20 -21.63 -0.25
CA PRO A 332 22.07 -22.78 -0.59
C PRO A 332 22.20 -23.83 0.53
N TYR A 333 21.99 -23.44 1.80
CA TYR A 333 22.02 -24.33 2.96
C TYR A 333 20.66 -24.96 3.24
N TYR A 334 19.57 -24.32 2.78
CA TYR A 334 18.22 -24.87 2.81
C TYR A 334 18.04 -25.95 1.75
N LEU A 335 18.46 -25.67 0.52
CA LEU A 335 18.42 -26.60 -0.62
C LEU A 335 19.40 -27.77 -0.45
N ASP A 336 20.64 -27.52 -0.02
CA ASP A 336 21.60 -28.58 0.31
C ASP A 336 21.80 -28.74 1.82
N ARG A 337 21.08 -29.73 2.38
CA ARG A 337 21.25 -30.16 3.77
C ARG A 337 22.68 -30.61 4.09
N THR A 338 23.42 -31.19 3.15
CA THR A 338 24.81 -31.62 3.40
C THR A 338 25.75 -30.43 3.51
N LYS A 339 25.50 -29.35 2.76
CA LYS A 339 26.16 -28.05 2.93
C LYS A 339 25.85 -27.42 4.30
N PHE A 340 24.61 -27.53 4.80
CA PHE A 340 24.29 -27.14 6.17
C PHE A 340 25.01 -28.00 7.23
N GLU A 341 25.00 -29.34 7.07
CA GLU A 341 25.59 -30.26 8.06
C GLU A 341 27.13 -30.26 8.07
N ALA A 342 27.77 -29.71 7.03
CA ALA A 342 29.20 -29.38 7.03
C ALA A 342 29.53 -28.15 7.90
N GLU A 343 28.58 -27.20 8.03
CA GLU A 343 28.76 -26.00 8.85
C GLU A 343 28.45 -26.26 10.33
N LEU A 344 29.32 -25.79 11.24
CA LEU A 344 29.05 -25.83 12.68
C LEU A 344 28.12 -24.67 13.08
N VAL A 345 26.87 -24.72 12.60
CA VAL A 345 25.88 -23.64 12.72
C VAL A 345 25.53 -23.37 14.18
N SER A 346 26.10 -22.29 14.71
CA SER A 346 26.04 -21.99 16.14
C SER A 346 26.04 -20.49 16.43
N PHE A 347 25.18 -20.07 17.35
CA PHE A 347 25.15 -18.68 17.81
C PHE A 347 26.21 -18.47 18.90
N VAL A 348 27.03 -17.44 18.72
CA VAL A 348 28.06 -17.00 19.66
C VAL A 348 27.75 -15.57 20.13
N ASP A 349 27.78 -15.33 21.43
CA ASP A 349 27.44 -14.03 22.05
C ASP A 349 28.47 -12.94 21.73
N THR A 350 28.17 -11.70 22.14
CA THR A 350 29.04 -10.54 21.86
C THR A 350 30.39 -10.56 22.57
N LYS A 351 30.62 -11.51 23.48
CA LYS A 351 31.89 -11.73 24.20
C LYS A 351 32.71 -12.86 23.58
N GLY A 352 32.09 -13.78 22.83
CA GLY A 352 32.71 -14.97 22.26
C GLY A 352 32.24 -16.29 22.89
N ASN A 353 31.21 -16.29 23.74
CA ASN A 353 30.67 -17.50 24.35
C ASN A 353 29.69 -18.19 23.40
N LYS A 354 29.79 -19.51 23.21
CA LYS A 354 28.78 -20.30 22.50
C LYS A 354 27.46 -20.30 23.28
N VAL A 355 26.36 -20.00 22.60
CA VAL A 355 25.01 -19.87 23.20
C VAL A 355 24.09 -21.01 22.79
N LYS A 356 24.08 -21.36 21.49
CA LYS A 356 23.20 -22.38 20.91
C LYS A 356 23.88 -23.03 19.70
N ASP A 357 23.66 -24.33 19.52
CA ASP A 357 23.78 -25.05 18.26
C ASP A 357 22.41 -25.16 17.59
N TYR A 358 22.33 -25.06 16.26
CA TYR A 358 21.10 -25.27 15.52
C TYR A 358 21.14 -26.59 14.76
N THR A 359 20.05 -27.35 14.85
CA THR A 359 19.81 -28.48 13.93
C THR A 359 19.33 -27.97 12.56
N TYR A 360 19.52 -28.77 11.51
CA TYR A 360 18.98 -28.46 10.17
C TYR A 360 17.46 -28.21 10.23
N GLU A 361 16.74 -28.95 11.06
CA GLU A 361 15.29 -28.81 11.22
C GLU A 361 14.90 -27.43 11.80
N GLU A 362 15.56 -26.98 12.88
CA GLU A 362 15.31 -25.64 13.45
C GLU A 362 15.65 -24.51 12.47
N PHE A 363 16.66 -24.72 11.63
CA PHE A 363 17.08 -23.80 10.58
C PHE A 363 16.08 -23.77 9.42
N ALA A 364 15.70 -24.93 8.86
CA ALA A 364 14.76 -25.04 7.76
C ALA A 364 13.38 -24.48 8.16
N GLN A 365 12.95 -24.73 9.39
CA GLN A 365 11.73 -24.10 9.92
C GLN A 365 11.86 -22.57 10.07
N ALA A 366 13.03 -22.01 10.35
CA ALA A 366 13.23 -20.56 10.41
C ALA A 366 13.20 -19.92 9.01
N VAL A 367 13.78 -20.60 8.01
CA VAL A 367 13.67 -20.25 6.59
C VAL A 367 12.21 -20.24 6.16
N GLU A 368 11.47 -21.33 6.38
CA GLU A 368 10.04 -21.40 6.04
C GLU A 368 9.18 -20.40 6.81
N ARG A 369 9.44 -20.16 8.10
CA ARG A 369 8.73 -19.11 8.88
C ARG A 369 8.96 -17.72 8.30
N ALA A 370 10.15 -17.43 7.77
CA ALA A 370 10.43 -16.19 7.06
C ALA A 370 9.69 -16.08 5.72
N ILE A 371 9.60 -17.16 4.93
CA ILE A 371 8.79 -17.20 3.70
C ILE A 371 7.29 -16.98 4.02
N TYR A 372 6.77 -17.66 5.05
CA TYR A 372 5.40 -17.47 5.55
C TYR A 372 5.13 -16.04 6.02
N VAL A 373 6.09 -15.41 6.70
CA VAL A 373 5.99 -14.01 7.10
C VAL A 373 6.01 -13.07 5.89
N LEU A 374 6.78 -13.37 4.84
CA LEU A 374 6.77 -12.58 3.61
C LEU A 374 5.40 -12.61 2.92
N SER A 375 4.72 -13.76 2.81
CA SER A 375 3.37 -13.76 2.22
C SER A 375 2.34 -13.03 3.09
N LEU A 376 2.46 -13.08 4.42
CA LEU A 376 1.61 -12.31 5.34
C LEU A 376 1.81 -10.79 5.29
N ILE A 377 2.98 -10.29 4.89
CA ILE A 377 3.28 -8.84 4.83
C ILE A 377 3.28 -8.27 3.40
N GLN A 378 3.00 -9.09 2.39
CA GLN A 378 2.77 -8.61 1.03
C GLN A 378 1.50 -7.75 0.97
N ARG A 379 1.54 -6.67 0.19
CA ARG A 379 0.37 -5.84 -0.08
C ARG A 379 -0.46 -6.43 -1.23
N GLU A 380 -1.74 -6.11 -1.21
CA GLU A 380 -2.74 -6.54 -2.21
C GLU A 380 -2.40 -6.16 -3.66
N ASN A 381 -1.46 -5.23 -3.89
CA ASN A 381 -0.95 -4.86 -5.22
C ASN A 381 0.29 -5.68 -5.64
N GLY A 382 0.61 -6.77 -4.94
CA GLY A 382 1.83 -7.55 -5.09
C GLY A 382 3.09 -6.92 -4.46
N GLY A 383 3.02 -5.67 -4.00
CA GLY A 383 4.15 -4.88 -3.52
C GLY A 383 4.53 -5.14 -2.05
N TYR A 384 5.70 -4.63 -1.64
CA TYR A 384 6.23 -4.73 -0.28
C TYR A 384 6.56 -3.36 0.30
N ALA A 385 6.42 -3.20 1.62
CA ALA A 385 6.65 -1.93 2.28
C ALA A 385 7.76 -1.98 3.34
N SER A 386 8.74 -1.10 3.16
CA SER A 386 9.91 -0.92 4.04
C SER A 386 9.95 0.53 4.53
N PHE A 387 10.29 0.72 5.81
CA PHE A 387 10.29 2.01 6.53
C PHE A 387 9.04 2.93 6.39
N GLY A 388 7.93 2.43 5.83
CA GLY A 388 6.65 3.12 5.64
C GLY A 388 6.25 3.38 4.18
N SER A 389 7.16 3.20 3.22
CA SER A 389 6.93 3.37 1.78
C SER A 389 6.83 2.02 1.06
N VAL A 390 6.16 1.97 -0.10
CA VAL A 390 6.18 0.78 -0.99
C VAL A 390 7.28 0.98 -2.03
N GLY A 391 8.41 0.30 -1.87
CA GLY A 391 9.59 0.46 -2.74
C GLY A 391 9.75 -0.67 -3.75
N SER A 392 10.32 -0.38 -4.92
CA SER A 392 10.72 -1.42 -5.90
C SER A 392 11.79 -2.35 -5.32
N GLU A 393 12.70 -1.79 -4.53
CA GLU A 393 13.77 -2.52 -3.84
C GLU A 393 13.23 -3.62 -2.92
N SER A 394 12.17 -3.35 -2.15
CA SER A 394 11.55 -4.34 -1.27
C SER A 394 10.92 -5.52 -2.02
N ILE A 395 10.42 -5.26 -3.24
CA ILE A 395 9.87 -6.31 -4.12
C ILE A 395 11.01 -7.17 -4.68
N VAL A 396 12.10 -6.53 -5.11
CA VAL A 396 13.32 -7.21 -5.60
C VAL A 396 13.93 -8.14 -4.56
N GLN A 397 14.00 -7.72 -3.28
CA GLN A 397 14.58 -8.58 -2.23
C GLN A 397 13.79 -9.87 -2.03
N VAL A 398 12.47 -9.83 -2.25
CA VAL A 398 11.61 -11.02 -2.18
C VAL A 398 11.71 -11.87 -3.44
N ILE A 399 11.65 -11.28 -4.64
CA ILE A 399 11.84 -12.01 -5.92
C ILE A 399 13.14 -12.81 -5.88
N THR A 400 14.25 -12.13 -5.60
CA THR A 400 15.61 -12.73 -5.56
C THR A 400 15.73 -13.80 -4.48
N ALA A 401 14.99 -13.67 -3.37
CA ALA A 401 14.95 -14.68 -2.31
C ALA A 401 14.20 -15.95 -2.74
N LEU A 402 13.02 -15.81 -3.35
CA LEU A 402 12.21 -16.95 -3.80
C LEU A 402 12.92 -17.72 -4.92
N THR A 403 13.45 -17.02 -5.92
CA THR A 403 14.20 -17.66 -7.02
C THR A 403 15.46 -18.39 -6.54
N ALA A 404 16.16 -17.87 -5.51
CA ALA A 404 17.31 -18.55 -4.91
C ALA A 404 16.91 -19.76 -4.04
N LEU A 405 15.65 -19.84 -3.60
CA LEU A 405 15.06 -20.95 -2.83
C LEU A 405 14.42 -22.03 -3.72
N ASP A 406 14.56 -21.94 -5.04
CA ASP A 406 13.88 -22.81 -6.04
C ASP A 406 12.34 -22.70 -5.95
N ILE A 407 11.83 -21.48 -5.76
CA ILE A 407 10.41 -21.14 -5.70
C ILE A 407 10.11 -20.07 -6.76
N ASP A 408 9.13 -20.32 -7.64
CA ASP A 408 8.66 -19.32 -8.59
C ASP A 408 7.90 -18.20 -7.84
N PRO A 409 8.27 -16.91 -8.01
CA PRO A 409 7.50 -15.77 -7.49
C PRO A 409 6.03 -15.71 -7.90
N LEU A 410 5.61 -16.48 -8.91
CA LEU A 410 4.23 -16.62 -9.38
C LEU A 410 3.55 -17.93 -8.94
N GLN A 411 4.20 -18.76 -8.12
CA GLN A 411 3.65 -20.05 -7.69
C GLN A 411 2.49 -19.92 -6.69
N GLU A 412 1.38 -20.59 -7.00
CA GLU A 412 0.30 -20.89 -6.06
C GLU A 412 0.57 -22.22 -5.34
N ASN A 413 0.02 -22.37 -4.13
CA ASN A 413 0.10 -23.58 -3.29
C ASN A 413 1.54 -24.00 -2.93
N ILE A 414 2.37 -23.04 -2.49
CA ILE A 414 3.75 -23.31 -2.05
C ILE A 414 3.73 -24.08 -0.71
N GLU A 415 4.22 -25.32 -0.70
CA GLU A 415 4.29 -26.16 0.51
C GLU A 415 5.53 -25.87 1.38
N LEU A 416 5.28 -25.31 2.56
CA LEU A 416 6.25 -25.11 3.63
C LEU A 416 6.21 -26.34 4.56
N LYS A 417 6.97 -27.37 4.15
CA LYS A 417 6.93 -28.75 4.65
C LYS A 417 7.45 -28.94 6.08
N HIS A 418 8.43 -28.15 6.52
CA HIS A 418 9.01 -28.23 7.86
C HIS A 418 8.12 -27.56 8.93
N ILE A 419 7.28 -26.59 8.55
CA ILE A 419 6.32 -25.92 9.44
C ILE A 419 4.86 -26.36 9.21
N GLY A 420 4.61 -27.20 8.22
CA GLY A 420 3.29 -27.78 7.94
C GLY A 420 2.27 -26.74 7.45
N LYS A 421 2.68 -25.83 6.56
CA LYS A 421 1.82 -24.79 5.98
C LYS A 421 1.84 -24.84 4.46
N THR A 422 0.76 -24.39 3.86
CA THR A 422 0.72 -23.98 2.44
C THR A 422 0.51 -22.47 2.41
N ILE A 423 1.14 -21.78 1.46
CA ILE A 423 0.92 -20.35 1.19
C ILE A 423 0.69 -20.10 -0.28
N ASP A 424 0.12 -18.94 -0.55
CA ASP A 424 0.17 -18.25 -1.83
C ASP A 424 0.85 -16.89 -1.59
N PHE A 425 1.61 -16.40 -2.56
CA PHE A 425 1.80 -14.96 -2.72
C PHE A 425 0.61 -14.40 -3.52
N ILE A 426 0.42 -13.08 -3.53
CA ILE A 426 -0.72 -12.46 -4.22
C ILE A 426 -0.70 -12.80 -5.72
N THR A 427 -1.68 -13.60 -6.16
CA THR A 427 -2.02 -13.86 -7.58
C THR A 427 -3.40 -13.29 -7.98
N GLU A 428 -4.30 -13.07 -7.01
CA GLU A 428 -5.58 -12.36 -7.21
C GLU A 428 -5.36 -10.84 -7.16
N GLY A 429 -5.25 -10.22 -8.34
CA GLY A 429 -4.80 -8.84 -8.50
C GLY A 429 -5.72 -7.72 -7.98
N LYS A 430 -5.13 -6.54 -7.75
CA LYS A 430 -5.85 -5.34 -7.29
C LYS A 430 -5.35 -4.07 -7.99
N GLU A 431 -6.23 -3.06 -8.06
CA GLU A 431 -5.87 -1.71 -8.51
C GLU A 431 -5.15 -0.93 -7.39
N TYR A 432 -4.00 -0.34 -7.72
CA TYR A 432 -3.23 0.55 -6.86
C TYR A 432 -2.66 1.71 -7.69
N GLU A 433 -2.83 2.95 -7.21
CA GLU A 433 -2.42 4.19 -7.92
C GLU A 433 -2.89 4.30 -9.40
N GLY A 434 -4.00 3.64 -9.75
CA GLY A 434 -4.57 3.62 -11.11
C GLY A 434 -3.97 2.57 -12.04
N VAL A 435 -3.30 1.55 -11.50
CA VAL A 435 -2.74 0.40 -12.25
C VAL A 435 -3.17 -0.90 -11.59
N PHE A 436 -3.55 -1.90 -12.39
CA PHE A 436 -4.00 -3.21 -11.92
C PHE A 436 -2.88 -4.26 -12.03
N THR A 437 -2.39 -4.72 -10.88
CA THR A 437 -1.26 -5.66 -10.77
C THR A 437 -1.76 -7.00 -10.23
N ASN A 438 -1.37 -8.09 -10.89
CA ASN A 438 -1.76 -9.45 -10.49
C ASN A 438 -0.78 -10.11 -9.52
N ASN A 439 0.49 -9.71 -9.52
CA ASN A 439 1.57 -10.42 -8.86
C ASN A 439 2.75 -9.47 -8.56
N MET A 440 3.84 -9.97 -7.98
CA MET A 440 5.00 -9.14 -7.62
C MET A 440 5.87 -8.70 -8.81
N ILE A 441 5.83 -9.39 -9.95
CA ILE A 441 6.50 -8.97 -11.19
C ILE A 441 5.72 -7.82 -11.84
N ASP A 442 4.40 -7.97 -12.00
CA ASP A 442 3.48 -6.88 -12.37
C ASP A 442 3.74 -5.64 -11.50
N ALA A 443 3.83 -5.84 -10.17
CA ALA A 443 4.08 -4.78 -9.20
C ALA A 443 5.40 -4.06 -9.44
N LEU A 444 6.50 -4.80 -9.63
CA LEU A 444 7.83 -4.23 -9.91
C LEU A 444 7.84 -3.41 -11.22
N LEU A 445 7.17 -3.89 -12.28
CA LEU A 445 7.09 -3.18 -13.55
C LEU A 445 6.35 -1.84 -13.45
N THR A 446 5.49 -1.62 -12.44
CA THR A 446 4.84 -0.32 -12.24
C THR A 446 5.79 0.82 -11.85
N TYR A 447 7.00 0.48 -11.38
CA TYR A 447 8.04 1.44 -11.04
C TYR A 447 8.85 1.90 -12.26
N TRP A 448 8.58 1.37 -13.46
CA TRP A 448 9.24 1.81 -14.70
C TRP A 448 9.11 3.33 -14.92
N ALA A 449 10.21 3.96 -15.33
CA ALA A 449 10.27 5.37 -15.67
C ALA A 449 10.28 5.54 -17.20
N ASN A 450 9.09 5.54 -17.81
CA ASN A 450 8.92 5.77 -19.24
C ASN A 450 9.66 7.06 -19.69
N GLY A 451 10.41 6.96 -20.79
CA GLY A 451 11.14 8.09 -21.39
C GLY A 451 12.36 8.59 -20.61
N SER A 452 12.95 7.79 -19.72
CA SER A 452 14.08 8.25 -18.89
C SER A 452 15.47 8.12 -19.52
N GLY A 453 15.67 7.23 -20.51
CA GLY A 453 16.95 7.02 -21.20
C GLY A 453 17.14 7.91 -22.45
N SER A 454 18.19 7.65 -23.23
CA SER A 454 18.48 8.40 -24.46
C SER A 454 17.45 8.23 -25.58
N SER A 455 16.68 7.13 -25.53
CA SER A 455 15.73 6.67 -26.53
C SER A 455 14.65 5.81 -25.86
N PRO A 456 13.47 5.59 -26.47
CA PRO A 456 12.35 4.94 -25.78
C PRO A 456 12.61 3.48 -25.36
N GLU A 457 13.47 2.76 -26.08
CA GLU A 457 13.91 1.42 -25.71
C GLU A 457 14.96 1.40 -24.56
N VAL A 458 15.13 2.52 -23.85
CA VAL A 458 16.08 2.68 -22.74
C VAL A 458 15.39 3.39 -21.57
N GLY A 459 15.49 2.82 -20.37
CA GLY A 459 14.89 3.41 -19.18
C GLY A 459 15.26 2.71 -17.88
N GLY A 460 15.00 3.36 -16.75
CA GLY A 460 15.27 2.87 -15.42
C GLY A 460 14.01 2.77 -14.55
N PHE A 461 14.20 2.49 -13.27
CA PHE A 461 13.13 2.31 -12.29
C PHE A 461 13.11 3.41 -11.22
N LYS A 462 11.92 3.74 -10.73
CA LYS A 462 11.66 4.65 -9.61
C LYS A 462 11.86 3.90 -8.28
N HIS A 463 12.23 4.61 -7.22
CA HIS A 463 12.20 4.07 -5.86
C HIS A 463 10.75 3.90 -5.36
N VAL A 464 9.94 4.95 -5.48
CA VAL A 464 8.50 4.97 -5.16
C VAL A 464 7.71 5.48 -6.37
N THR A 465 6.50 4.96 -6.59
CA THR A 465 5.61 5.39 -7.68
C THR A 465 5.11 6.82 -7.48
N ALA A 466 4.89 7.24 -6.24
CA ALA A 466 4.45 8.58 -5.86
C ALA A 466 5.06 9.04 -4.53
N GLY A 467 4.94 10.33 -4.22
CA GLY A 467 5.28 10.89 -2.91
C GLY A 467 6.76 11.25 -2.72
N TYR A 468 7.27 11.02 -1.50
CA TYR A 468 8.62 11.39 -1.07
C TYR A 468 9.56 10.18 -1.12
N ASP A 469 10.73 10.34 -1.74
CA ASP A 469 11.68 9.28 -2.03
C ASP A 469 12.71 8.99 -0.92
N GLY A 470 12.58 9.64 0.24
CA GLY A 470 13.51 9.50 1.36
C GLY A 470 14.89 10.16 1.18
N GLY A 471 15.25 10.71 0.00
CA GLY A 471 16.66 10.98 -0.29
C GLY A 471 17.06 11.85 -1.49
N GLY A 472 16.17 12.38 -2.33
CA GLY A 472 16.60 13.16 -3.51
C GLY A 472 15.56 14.07 -4.17
N GLY A 473 14.28 13.70 -4.15
CA GLY A 473 13.22 14.42 -4.85
C GLY A 473 11.81 13.91 -4.57
N SER A 474 10.93 14.03 -5.55
CA SER A 474 9.64 13.34 -5.59
C SER A 474 9.76 12.00 -6.33
N GLY A 475 8.83 11.07 -6.10
CA GLY A 475 8.69 9.77 -6.78
C GLY A 475 8.36 9.84 -8.28
N THR A 476 8.90 10.82 -8.99
CA THR A 476 8.54 11.22 -10.36
C THR A 476 9.64 10.94 -11.38
N GLY A 477 10.73 10.27 -10.98
CA GLY A 477 11.90 10.00 -11.82
C GLY A 477 12.70 8.79 -11.35
N VAL A 478 13.69 8.39 -12.15
CA VAL A 478 14.55 7.24 -11.89
C VAL A 478 15.36 7.42 -10.61
N ASN A 479 15.47 6.34 -9.83
CA ASN A 479 16.48 6.18 -8.80
C ASN A 479 17.52 5.14 -9.27
N ALA A 480 18.80 5.45 -9.10
CA ALA A 480 19.89 4.58 -9.50
C ALA A 480 19.87 3.23 -8.78
N MET A 481 19.68 3.25 -7.45
CA MET A 481 19.63 2.04 -6.63
C MET A 481 18.38 1.21 -6.94
N ALA A 482 17.25 1.85 -7.19
CA ALA A 482 16.05 1.18 -7.67
C ALA A 482 16.26 0.52 -9.04
N THR A 483 17.09 1.11 -9.92
CA THR A 483 17.38 0.57 -11.25
C THR A 483 18.37 -0.60 -11.21
N ASP A 484 19.48 -0.45 -10.48
CA ASP A 484 20.42 -1.56 -10.21
C ASP A 484 19.63 -2.76 -9.61
N GLN A 485 18.81 -2.52 -8.57
CA GLN A 485 18.01 -3.56 -7.92
C GLN A 485 16.91 -4.16 -8.81
N ALA A 486 16.08 -3.34 -9.47
CA ALA A 486 15.03 -3.85 -10.35
C ALA A 486 15.61 -4.69 -11.51
N LEU A 487 16.77 -4.28 -12.05
CA LEU A 487 17.47 -5.05 -13.06
C LEU A 487 17.91 -6.42 -12.52
N TYR A 488 18.60 -6.49 -11.38
CA TYR A 488 19.04 -7.79 -10.87
C TYR A 488 17.90 -8.68 -10.38
N GLY A 489 16.78 -8.11 -9.91
CA GLY A 489 15.58 -8.87 -9.58
C GLY A 489 14.92 -9.50 -10.80
N LEU A 490 14.84 -8.77 -11.91
CA LEU A 490 14.36 -9.31 -13.19
C LEU A 490 15.34 -10.35 -13.78
N ILE A 491 16.66 -10.15 -13.64
CA ILE A 491 17.67 -11.13 -14.04
C ILE A 491 17.58 -12.40 -13.18
N ALA A 492 17.37 -12.29 -11.87
CA ALA A 492 17.19 -13.45 -10.99
C ALA A 492 16.01 -14.32 -11.44
N TYR A 493 14.90 -13.68 -11.82
CA TYR A 493 13.72 -14.36 -12.33
C TYR A 493 13.91 -14.94 -13.75
N ASP A 494 14.52 -14.21 -14.67
CA ASP A 494 14.88 -14.69 -16.01
C ASP A 494 15.80 -15.92 -15.97
N ARG A 495 16.78 -15.93 -15.06
CA ARG A 495 17.69 -17.07 -14.82
C ARG A 495 16.96 -18.28 -14.22
N PHE A 496 16.09 -18.06 -13.24
CA PHE A 496 15.25 -19.10 -12.66
C PHE A 496 14.35 -19.77 -13.72
N LEU A 497 13.66 -18.97 -14.55
CA LEU A 497 12.83 -19.48 -15.66
C LEU A 497 13.61 -20.30 -16.70
N LYS A 498 14.93 -20.11 -16.79
CA LYS A 498 15.84 -20.83 -17.69
C LYS A 498 16.54 -22.03 -17.03
N GLY A 499 16.41 -22.21 -15.71
CA GLY A 499 17.14 -23.23 -14.96
C GLY A 499 18.64 -22.98 -14.88
N GLU A 500 19.07 -21.71 -14.92
CA GLU A 500 20.46 -21.30 -14.68
C GLU A 500 20.74 -21.17 -13.17
N ASN A 501 22.02 -21.13 -12.77
CA ASN A 501 22.41 -20.84 -11.38
C ASN A 501 21.75 -19.55 -10.87
N ASP A 502 21.42 -19.45 -9.57
CA ASP A 502 20.76 -18.27 -9.01
C ASP A 502 21.57 -16.97 -9.19
N LEU A 503 20.97 -15.82 -8.91
CA LEU A 503 21.62 -14.52 -9.11
C LEU A 503 23.01 -14.44 -8.45
N TYR A 504 23.13 -14.96 -7.23
CA TYR A 504 24.36 -14.90 -6.46
C TYR A 504 25.27 -16.10 -6.63
N ASP A 505 24.79 -17.30 -6.99
CA ASP A 505 25.66 -18.40 -7.40
C ASP A 505 26.38 -18.11 -8.73
N MET A 506 27.59 -17.58 -8.63
CA MET A 506 28.50 -17.23 -9.71
C MET A 506 29.54 -18.32 -9.97
N THR A 507 29.29 -19.57 -9.55
CA THR A 507 30.17 -20.71 -9.90
C THR A 507 30.12 -21.05 -11.40
N ASP A 508 29.18 -20.46 -12.14
CA ASP A 508 29.15 -20.42 -13.61
C ASP A 508 30.18 -19.47 -14.26
N MET A 509 30.86 -18.62 -13.46
CA MET A 509 31.75 -17.53 -13.88
C MET A 509 33.17 -17.64 -13.29
N THR A 510 33.74 -18.85 -13.18
CA THR A 510 35.04 -19.10 -12.52
C THR A 510 36.30 -18.39 -13.06
N SER A 511 36.30 -17.88 -14.29
CA SER A 511 37.53 -17.41 -14.97
C SER A 511 37.29 -16.39 -16.10
N GLY A 512 36.41 -15.42 -15.89
CA GLY A 512 36.19 -14.32 -16.84
C GLY A 512 35.51 -14.72 -18.16
N GLN A 513 34.62 -15.72 -18.14
CA GLN A 513 33.85 -16.20 -19.30
C GLN A 513 33.12 -15.06 -20.05
N TYR A 514 32.74 -13.98 -19.34
CA TYR A 514 32.08 -12.79 -19.93
C TYR A 514 32.79 -12.26 -21.18
N LYS A 515 34.13 -12.38 -21.28
CA LYS A 515 34.92 -11.91 -22.43
C LYS A 515 34.62 -12.67 -23.73
N GLY A 516 34.01 -13.85 -23.64
CA GLY A 516 33.54 -14.64 -24.79
C GLY A 516 32.05 -14.47 -25.10
N MET A 517 31.27 -13.91 -24.17
CA MET A 517 29.82 -13.75 -24.30
C MET A 517 29.48 -12.64 -25.31
N LYS A 518 28.36 -12.82 -26.01
CA LYS A 518 27.87 -11.93 -27.07
C LYS A 518 26.35 -11.93 -27.07
N ALA A 519 25.76 -10.87 -27.62
CA ALA A 519 24.34 -10.88 -27.93
C ALA A 519 24.01 -12.07 -28.85
N THR A 520 22.93 -12.77 -28.53
CA THR A 520 22.34 -13.82 -29.36
C THR A 520 21.74 -13.21 -30.63
N LYS A 521 21.47 -14.05 -31.63
CA LYS A 521 20.94 -13.63 -32.92
C LYS A 521 19.90 -14.60 -33.45
N PHE A 522 18.85 -14.05 -34.04
CA PHE A 522 17.85 -14.74 -34.84
C PHE A 522 17.76 -14.03 -36.21
N THR A 523 17.08 -14.65 -37.19
CA THR A 523 16.83 -14.00 -38.49
C THR A 523 15.47 -13.32 -38.55
N ALA A 524 15.45 -12.10 -39.08
CA ALA A 524 14.24 -11.44 -39.59
C ALA A 524 14.24 -11.57 -41.12
N GLN A 525 13.25 -12.30 -41.65
CA GLN A 525 13.11 -12.59 -43.08
C GLN A 525 11.99 -11.74 -43.66
N TYR A 526 12.27 -11.07 -44.77
CA TYR A 526 11.27 -10.37 -45.57
C TYR A 526 10.89 -11.27 -46.75
N VAL A 527 9.59 -11.41 -47.00
CA VAL A 527 9.01 -12.39 -47.94
C VAL A 527 8.11 -11.69 -48.96
N SER A 528 8.16 -12.12 -50.22
CA SER A 528 7.30 -11.60 -51.30
C SER A 528 5.87 -12.14 -51.23
N VAL A 529 4.99 -11.65 -52.13
CA VAL A 529 3.65 -12.21 -52.34
C VAL A 529 3.65 -13.63 -52.92
N ASP A 530 4.77 -14.06 -53.50
CA ASP A 530 4.98 -15.38 -54.11
C ASP A 530 5.72 -16.33 -53.14
N GLU A 531 5.71 -16.01 -51.84
CA GLU A 531 6.40 -16.70 -50.73
C GLU A 531 7.94 -16.78 -50.83
N GLU A 532 8.57 -16.08 -51.79
CA GLU A 532 10.03 -16.02 -51.91
C GLU A 532 10.67 -15.12 -50.84
N VAL A 533 11.73 -15.60 -50.18
CA VAL A 533 12.52 -14.79 -49.23
C VAL A 533 13.40 -13.81 -50.00
N ILE A 534 13.10 -12.52 -49.88
CA ILE A 534 13.68 -11.40 -50.63
C ILE A 534 14.73 -10.60 -49.85
N ASP A 535 14.81 -10.78 -48.53
CA ASP A 535 15.90 -10.30 -47.68
C ASP A 535 15.95 -11.10 -46.37
N THR A 536 17.10 -11.13 -45.71
CA THR A 536 17.30 -11.80 -44.42
C THR A 536 18.36 -11.06 -43.64
N LYS A 537 18.00 -10.55 -42.46
CA LYS A 537 18.90 -9.77 -41.60
C LYS A 537 18.91 -10.34 -40.19
N GLU A 538 20.10 -10.40 -39.59
CA GLU A 538 20.27 -10.79 -38.19
C GLU A 538 19.93 -9.60 -37.26
N TYR A 539 19.25 -9.90 -36.15
CA TYR A 539 18.95 -8.98 -35.06
C TYR A 539 19.18 -9.69 -33.72
N SER A 540 19.43 -8.92 -32.66
CA SER A 540 19.53 -9.41 -31.27
C SER A 540 18.20 -9.20 -30.54
N PRO A 541 17.84 -10.02 -29.53
CA PRO A 541 16.58 -9.85 -28.80
C PRO A 541 16.44 -8.45 -28.20
N TYR A 542 15.26 -7.85 -28.39
CA TYR A 542 14.90 -6.50 -27.96
C TYR A 542 15.73 -5.37 -28.60
N SER A 543 16.50 -5.67 -29.67
CA SER A 543 17.09 -4.66 -30.54
C SER A 543 16.03 -3.95 -31.37
N VAL A 544 16.29 -2.70 -31.79
CA VAL A 544 15.33 -1.92 -32.59
C VAL A 544 15.49 -2.19 -34.08
N MET A 545 14.39 -2.61 -34.69
CA MET A 545 14.23 -2.81 -36.12
C MET A 545 13.36 -1.71 -36.70
N GLU A 546 13.94 -0.85 -37.54
CA GLU A 546 13.17 0.01 -38.43
C GLU A 546 12.59 -0.86 -39.57
N ILE A 547 11.27 -0.77 -39.76
CA ILE A 547 10.55 -1.50 -40.81
C ILE A 547 10.85 -0.84 -42.15
N ARG A 548 11.44 -1.60 -43.08
CA ARG A 548 11.94 -1.06 -44.36
C ARG A 548 10.84 -0.87 -45.40
N GLU A 549 11.14 -0.10 -46.44
CA GLU A 549 10.30 0.02 -47.63
C GLU A 549 10.15 -1.29 -48.42
N GLY A 550 8.99 -1.44 -49.08
CA GLY A 550 8.69 -2.59 -49.93
C GLY A 550 9.30 -2.50 -51.32
N HIS A 551 9.41 -3.63 -52.01
CA HIS A 551 9.84 -3.66 -53.41
C HIS A 551 8.68 -3.19 -54.31
N LYS A 552 8.97 -2.37 -55.32
CA LYS A 552 7.94 -1.91 -56.27
C LYS A 552 7.52 -3.04 -57.21
N VAL A 553 6.21 -3.29 -57.28
CA VAL A 553 5.59 -4.25 -58.21
C VAL A 553 4.76 -3.46 -59.22
N ASN A 554 4.89 -3.77 -60.51
CA ASN A 554 4.17 -3.03 -61.55
C ASN A 554 2.64 -3.21 -61.37
N GLY A 555 1.91 -2.09 -61.34
CA GLY A 555 0.46 -2.08 -61.12
C GLY A 555 0.03 -2.30 -59.67
N LYS A 556 0.97 -2.36 -58.71
CA LYS A 556 0.66 -2.50 -57.29
C LYS A 556 1.43 -1.51 -56.42
N GLU A 557 0.69 -0.82 -55.57
CA GLU A 557 1.19 0.00 -54.47
C GLU A 557 1.50 -0.90 -53.26
N PHE A 558 2.65 -0.70 -52.63
CA PHE A 558 3.03 -1.40 -51.41
C PHE A 558 2.30 -0.79 -50.20
N VAL A 559 1.66 -1.63 -49.38
CA VAL A 559 0.83 -1.18 -48.25
C VAL A 559 1.60 -1.29 -46.92
N GLY A 560 2.44 -2.31 -46.80
CA GLY A 560 3.16 -2.64 -45.57
C GLY A 560 3.54 -4.11 -45.53
N TRP A 561 4.17 -4.51 -44.45
CA TRP A 561 4.48 -5.91 -44.16
C TRP A 561 3.45 -6.48 -43.19
N ASN A 562 3.15 -7.77 -43.30
CA ASN A 562 2.26 -8.47 -42.38
C ASN A 562 2.97 -9.70 -41.79
N THR A 563 2.64 -10.11 -40.57
CA THR A 563 3.22 -11.32 -39.95
C THR A 563 2.70 -12.63 -40.56
N LYS A 564 1.63 -12.56 -41.37
CA LYS A 564 1.02 -13.70 -42.09
C LYS A 564 0.89 -13.39 -43.58
N ALA A 565 1.06 -14.41 -44.42
CA ALA A 565 1.03 -14.27 -45.88
C ALA A 565 -0.34 -13.83 -46.41
N ASP A 566 -1.42 -14.27 -45.75
CA ASP A 566 -2.81 -13.95 -46.09
C ASP A 566 -3.27 -12.54 -45.64
N GLY A 567 -2.41 -11.79 -44.94
CA GLY A 567 -2.73 -10.46 -44.42
C GLY A 567 -3.54 -10.44 -43.12
N THR A 568 -3.80 -11.59 -42.48
CA THR A 568 -4.58 -11.69 -41.22
C THR A 568 -3.76 -11.48 -39.95
N GLY A 569 -2.45 -11.26 -40.08
CA GLY A 569 -1.54 -10.96 -38.97
C GLY A 569 -1.45 -9.47 -38.67
N ALA A 570 -0.55 -9.10 -37.76
CA ALA A 570 -0.26 -7.69 -37.48
C ALA A 570 0.41 -7.03 -38.70
N MET A 571 -0.06 -5.83 -39.06
CA MET A 571 0.47 -5.06 -40.20
C MET A 571 1.42 -3.96 -39.71
N TYR A 572 2.62 -3.91 -40.28
CA TYR A 572 3.68 -2.94 -40.01
C TYR A 572 3.98 -2.09 -41.26
N LYS A 573 4.14 -0.79 -41.09
CA LYS A 573 4.40 0.16 -42.19
C LYS A 573 5.87 0.57 -42.26
N PRO A 574 6.38 0.95 -43.46
CA PRO A 574 7.70 1.56 -43.58
C PRO A 574 7.93 2.72 -42.61
N GLY A 575 9.09 2.74 -41.97
CA GLY A 575 9.48 3.73 -40.97
C GLY A 575 8.98 3.47 -39.55
N GLU A 576 8.09 2.49 -39.32
CA GLU A 576 7.73 2.08 -37.95
C GLU A 576 8.91 1.40 -37.24
N ARG A 577 8.99 1.57 -35.92
CA ARG A 577 10.05 1.01 -35.06
C ARG A 577 9.50 -0.19 -34.31
N LEU A 578 10.15 -1.34 -34.46
CA LEU A 578 9.82 -2.61 -33.80
C LEU A 578 10.91 -2.95 -32.77
N SER A 579 10.53 -3.19 -31.51
CA SER A 579 11.37 -3.96 -30.59
C SER A 579 11.28 -5.42 -31.01
N THR A 580 12.41 -5.98 -31.41
CA THR A 580 12.43 -7.33 -31.99
C THR A 580 12.29 -8.41 -30.92
N PRO A 581 11.55 -9.51 -31.21
CA PRO A 581 11.34 -10.58 -30.24
C PRO A 581 12.60 -11.45 -30.08
N ASN A 582 12.51 -12.47 -29.23
CA ASN A 582 13.59 -13.42 -28.93
C ASN A 582 13.69 -14.62 -29.90
N HIS A 583 13.02 -14.57 -31.07
CA HIS A 583 12.90 -15.69 -32.01
C HIS A 583 12.86 -15.23 -33.48
N GLU A 584 12.99 -16.18 -34.43
CA GLU A 584 12.98 -15.87 -35.87
C GLU A 584 11.62 -15.36 -36.36
N ILE A 585 11.60 -14.29 -37.15
CA ILE A 585 10.38 -13.64 -37.64
C ILE A 585 10.29 -13.57 -39.16
N LYS A 586 9.06 -13.58 -39.68
CA LYS A 586 8.74 -13.43 -41.11
C LYS A 586 7.78 -12.28 -41.35
N LEU A 587 8.13 -11.42 -42.30
CA LEU A 587 7.36 -10.25 -42.72
C LEU A 587 7.00 -10.39 -44.19
N TYR A 588 5.73 -10.64 -44.49
CA TYR A 588 5.19 -10.87 -45.83
C TYR A 588 4.70 -9.56 -46.45
N ALA A 589 5.10 -9.29 -47.70
CA ALA A 589 4.81 -8.05 -48.39
C ALA A 589 3.33 -7.95 -48.82
N GLN A 590 2.59 -6.97 -48.31
CA GLN A 590 1.20 -6.72 -48.67
C GLN A 590 1.06 -5.55 -49.65
N TYR A 591 0.15 -5.70 -50.61
CA TYR A 591 -0.02 -4.80 -51.75
C TYR A 591 -1.48 -4.50 -52.07
N LYS A 592 -1.73 -3.30 -52.57
CA LYS A 592 -2.99 -2.85 -53.17
C LYS A 592 -2.76 -2.58 -54.66
N ASN A 593 -3.75 -2.82 -55.53
CA ASN A 593 -3.60 -2.46 -56.94
C ASN A 593 -3.59 -0.93 -57.13
N THR A 594 -2.83 -0.45 -58.12
CA THR A 594 -2.71 0.97 -58.45
C THR A 594 -3.87 1.42 -59.35
N ASP A 595 -4.47 2.57 -59.04
CA ASP A 595 -5.40 3.27 -59.93
C ASP A 595 -4.63 3.90 -61.10
N TYR A 596 -4.97 3.55 -62.33
CA TYR A 596 -4.57 4.23 -63.56
C TYR A 596 -5.73 5.04 -64.14
N ALA A 597 -5.47 6.23 -64.67
CA ALA A 597 -6.50 7.07 -65.27
C ALA A 597 -6.88 6.60 -66.68
N ILE A 598 -8.15 6.82 -67.05
CA ILE A 598 -8.63 6.74 -68.43
C ILE A 598 -9.13 8.13 -68.83
N SER A 599 -8.63 8.64 -69.94
CA SER A 599 -8.94 9.96 -70.48
C SER A 599 -9.48 9.84 -71.91
N TYR A 600 -10.47 10.66 -72.23
CA TYR A 600 -11.22 10.60 -73.47
C TYR A 600 -11.20 11.98 -74.14
N GLU A 601 -10.60 12.07 -75.32
CA GLU A 601 -10.63 13.23 -76.19
C GLU A 601 -11.74 13.04 -77.23
N LEU A 602 -12.80 13.84 -77.11
CA LEU A 602 -14.07 13.60 -77.79
C LEU A 602 -14.09 14.18 -79.22
N ASN A 603 -13.03 14.92 -79.61
CA ASN A 603 -12.82 15.45 -80.97
C ASN A 603 -14.02 16.22 -81.54
N GLY A 604 -14.72 16.98 -80.67
CA GLY A 604 -15.90 17.79 -81.01
C GLY A 604 -17.24 17.15 -80.65
N GLY A 605 -17.27 15.85 -80.38
CA GLY A 605 -18.43 15.18 -79.79
C GLY A 605 -18.52 15.35 -78.27
N HIS A 606 -19.51 14.69 -77.67
CA HIS A 606 -19.76 14.62 -76.24
C HIS A 606 -20.27 13.23 -75.84
N LEU A 607 -20.12 12.89 -74.57
CA LEU A 607 -20.78 11.72 -73.98
C LEU A 607 -22.25 12.04 -73.73
N ILE A 608 -23.13 11.07 -73.99
CA ILE A 608 -24.59 11.21 -73.79
C ILE A 608 -24.94 11.14 -72.29
N ASN A 609 -24.17 10.37 -71.51
CA ASN A 609 -24.27 10.27 -70.06
C ASN A 609 -22.96 10.78 -69.42
N GLU A 610 -23.05 11.59 -68.35
CA GLU A 610 -21.90 12.31 -67.77
C GLU A 610 -20.86 11.42 -67.05
N SER A 611 -21.01 10.08 -67.05
CA SER A 611 -20.17 9.16 -66.29
C SER A 611 -19.66 8.01 -67.15
N VAL A 612 -18.35 8.05 -67.45
CA VAL A 612 -17.57 6.93 -67.97
C VAL A 612 -16.54 6.49 -66.93
N GLN A 613 -16.05 5.25 -67.04
CA GLN A 613 -14.99 4.75 -66.18
C GLN A 613 -13.69 5.54 -66.44
N GLY A 614 -13.39 6.50 -65.57
CA GLY A 614 -12.19 7.34 -65.63
C GLY A 614 -10.96 6.76 -64.91
N LYS A 615 -11.07 5.55 -64.34
CA LYS A 615 -10.00 4.85 -63.61
C LYS A 615 -10.10 3.33 -63.73
N TYR A 616 -8.96 2.64 -63.75
CA TYR A 616 -8.88 1.18 -63.73
C TYR A 616 -7.68 0.65 -62.93
N THR A 617 -7.68 -0.65 -62.62
CA THR A 617 -6.55 -1.35 -61.98
C THR A 617 -6.13 -2.61 -62.77
N ILE A 618 -4.95 -3.17 -62.47
CA ILE A 618 -4.47 -4.40 -63.13
C ILE A 618 -5.32 -5.65 -62.84
N ALA A 619 -6.16 -5.63 -61.80
CA ALA A 619 -6.99 -6.77 -61.42
C ALA A 619 -8.41 -6.70 -62.01
N ASP A 620 -8.73 -5.61 -62.70
CA ASP A 620 -9.99 -5.44 -63.40
C ASP A 620 -10.01 -6.42 -64.60
N SER A 621 -11.19 -6.96 -64.93
CA SER A 621 -11.41 -7.67 -66.20
C SER A 621 -11.31 -6.70 -67.38
N ASP A 622 -11.31 -7.21 -68.62
CA ASP A 622 -11.31 -6.37 -69.83
C ASP A 622 -12.38 -5.26 -69.75
N ILE A 623 -11.96 -4.00 -69.81
CA ILE A 623 -12.85 -2.83 -69.73
C ILE A 623 -13.24 -2.42 -71.14
N VAL A 624 -14.54 -2.45 -71.45
CA VAL A 624 -15.09 -1.97 -72.71
C VAL A 624 -15.05 -0.44 -72.73
N LEU A 625 -14.51 0.14 -73.80
CA LEU A 625 -14.54 1.59 -74.02
C LEU A 625 -15.92 2.04 -74.52
N PRO A 626 -16.35 3.29 -74.28
CA PRO A 626 -17.71 3.72 -74.58
C PRO A 626 -18.13 3.47 -76.03
N VAL A 627 -19.31 2.89 -76.22
CA VAL A 627 -19.80 2.46 -77.54
C VAL A 627 -20.49 3.59 -78.29
N ALA A 628 -20.92 3.35 -79.53
CA ALA A 628 -21.52 4.40 -80.37
C ALA A 628 -22.82 4.97 -79.79
N GLU A 629 -23.55 4.14 -79.06
CA GLU A 629 -24.80 4.41 -78.35
C GLU A 629 -24.61 5.33 -77.13
N GLU A 630 -23.36 5.57 -76.70
CA GLU A 630 -23.01 6.42 -75.55
C GLU A 630 -22.37 7.76 -75.99
N MET A 631 -22.17 7.94 -77.29
CA MET A 631 -21.31 8.95 -77.90
C MET A 631 -22.08 9.78 -78.95
N ALA A 632 -22.26 11.09 -78.72
CA ALA A 632 -22.99 11.98 -79.61
C ALA A 632 -22.12 13.09 -80.24
N TYR A 633 -22.27 13.31 -81.54
CA TYR A 633 -21.78 14.49 -82.25
C TYR A 633 -22.82 14.90 -83.30
N GLU A 634 -23.14 16.19 -83.40
CA GLU A 634 -24.28 16.63 -84.20
C GLU A 634 -24.06 16.32 -85.69
N ASN A 635 -24.99 15.59 -86.31
CA ASN A 635 -24.91 15.09 -87.69
C ASN A 635 -23.77 14.08 -87.98
N HIS A 636 -23.23 13.42 -86.94
CA HIS A 636 -22.23 12.37 -87.11
C HIS A 636 -22.39 11.15 -86.18
N THR A 637 -22.10 9.98 -86.73
CA THR A 637 -22.02 8.67 -86.06
C THR A 637 -20.62 8.36 -85.57
N PHE A 638 -20.52 7.79 -84.38
CA PHE A 638 -19.27 7.36 -83.80
C PHE A 638 -18.65 6.17 -84.55
N SER A 639 -17.37 6.25 -84.86
CA SER A 639 -16.61 5.29 -85.67
C SER A 639 -15.52 4.56 -84.85
N GLY A 640 -15.57 4.64 -83.52
CA GLY A 640 -14.66 3.98 -82.59
C GLY A 640 -13.56 4.86 -82.02
N TRP A 641 -12.90 4.34 -80.97
CA TRP A 641 -11.78 4.98 -80.28
C TRP A 641 -10.44 4.62 -80.91
N TYR A 642 -9.47 5.54 -80.82
CA TYR A 642 -8.10 5.38 -81.30
C TYR A 642 -7.12 5.84 -80.21
N ASP A 643 -5.92 5.28 -80.14
CA ASP A 643 -4.86 5.71 -79.21
C ASP A 643 -4.02 6.91 -79.73
N ASN A 644 -4.31 7.35 -80.95
CA ASN A 644 -3.59 8.40 -81.67
C ASN A 644 -4.55 9.49 -82.19
N ALA A 645 -4.12 10.75 -82.11
CA ALA A 645 -4.89 11.92 -82.54
C ALA A 645 -5.11 11.96 -84.07
N GLU A 646 -4.29 11.24 -84.83
CA GLU A 646 -4.40 11.05 -86.27
C GLU A 646 -5.56 10.11 -86.68
N LEU A 647 -6.19 9.42 -85.72
CA LEU A 647 -7.34 8.50 -85.93
C LEU A 647 -7.05 7.37 -86.93
N THR A 648 -5.81 6.87 -86.91
CA THR A 648 -5.28 5.82 -87.79
C THR A 648 -5.12 4.48 -87.08
N GLY A 649 -5.16 3.38 -87.84
CA GLY A 649 -5.16 2.01 -87.31
C GLY A 649 -6.55 1.39 -87.29
N GLU A 650 -6.73 0.38 -86.43
CA GLU A 650 -8.02 -0.24 -86.13
C GLU A 650 -8.61 0.41 -84.87
N ALA A 651 -9.95 0.37 -84.73
CA ALA A 651 -10.61 0.94 -83.56
C ALA A 651 -10.40 0.08 -82.31
N ILE A 652 -10.06 0.72 -81.20
CA ILE A 652 -9.86 0.07 -79.90
C ILE A 652 -11.22 -0.05 -79.20
N LEU A 653 -11.56 -1.28 -78.81
CA LEU A 653 -12.84 -1.59 -78.15
C LEU A 653 -12.70 -1.89 -76.66
N VAL A 654 -11.51 -2.32 -76.21
CA VAL A 654 -11.25 -2.71 -74.82
C VAL A 654 -9.87 -2.24 -74.33
N ILE A 655 -9.77 -2.02 -73.02
CA ILE A 655 -8.51 -2.11 -72.26
C ILE A 655 -8.41 -3.55 -71.74
N PRO A 656 -7.45 -4.38 -72.20
CA PRO A 656 -7.31 -5.75 -71.70
C PRO A 656 -6.91 -5.79 -70.22
N SER A 657 -7.38 -6.81 -69.50
CA SER A 657 -7.01 -7.09 -68.11
C SER A 657 -5.49 -7.17 -67.93
N GLY A 658 -4.99 -6.70 -66.78
CA GLY A 658 -3.55 -6.58 -66.51
C GLY A 658 -2.84 -5.41 -67.23
N SER A 659 -3.57 -4.55 -67.95
CA SER A 659 -2.99 -3.34 -68.56
C SER A 659 -2.38 -2.38 -67.52
N LEU A 660 -1.28 -1.73 -67.89
CA LEU A 660 -0.54 -0.78 -67.05
C LEU A 660 -0.60 0.64 -67.62
N GLY A 661 -0.60 1.64 -66.75
CA GLY A 661 -0.41 3.06 -67.09
C GLY A 661 -1.68 3.77 -67.56
N ASP A 662 -1.68 5.10 -67.44
CA ASP A 662 -2.80 5.93 -67.86
C ASP A 662 -3.08 5.77 -69.36
N ARG A 663 -4.36 5.87 -69.74
CA ARG A 663 -4.83 5.70 -71.11
C ARG A 663 -5.46 6.98 -71.64
N GLN A 664 -5.23 7.26 -72.92
CA GLN A 664 -5.88 8.33 -73.66
C GLN A 664 -6.48 7.77 -74.94
N TYR A 665 -7.74 8.10 -75.20
CA TYR A 665 -8.49 7.65 -76.37
C TYR A 665 -9.11 8.82 -77.11
N PHE A 666 -9.03 8.79 -78.44
CA PHE A 666 -9.48 9.84 -79.36
C PHE A 666 -10.69 9.34 -80.16
N ALA A 667 -11.78 10.11 -80.16
CA ALA A 667 -13.02 9.76 -80.85
C ALA A 667 -12.95 9.99 -82.37
N LYS A 668 -13.59 9.11 -83.15
CA LYS A 668 -13.72 9.25 -84.62
C LYS A 668 -15.19 9.28 -85.02
N TRP A 669 -15.49 9.99 -86.11
CA TRP A 669 -16.86 10.32 -86.51
C TRP A 669 -17.06 10.20 -88.04
N ILE A 670 -18.27 9.78 -88.47
CA ILE A 670 -18.72 9.61 -89.87
C ILE A 670 -20.02 10.40 -90.07
N SER A 671 -20.26 10.99 -91.25
CA SER A 671 -21.47 11.77 -91.53
C SER A 671 -22.75 10.94 -91.63
N ASP A 672 -23.85 11.52 -91.17
CA ASP A 672 -25.10 10.80 -90.91
C ASP A 672 -25.97 10.48 -92.14
N GLU A 673 -26.10 11.39 -93.12
CA GLU A 673 -26.99 11.22 -94.30
C GLU A 673 -26.78 9.88 -95.07
N ASP A 674 -25.55 9.36 -95.07
CA ASP A 674 -25.18 8.12 -95.78
C ASP A 674 -25.71 6.82 -95.13
N ILE A 675 -26.06 6.84 -93.84
CA ILE A 675 -26.37 5.63 -93.05
C ILE A 675 -27.89 5.40 -92.92
N ALA A 676 -28.71 6.47 -92.93
CA ALA A 676 -30.15 6.47 -92.66
C ALA A 676 -31.05 5.52 -93.49
N LYS A 677 -30.53 4.97 -94.60
CA LYS A 677 -31.33 4.56 -95.76
C LYS A 677 -31.92 3.15 -95.69
N GLU A 678 -31.28 2.21 -95.00
CA GLU A 678 -31.70 0.80 -94.92
C GLU A 678 -33.03 0.61 -94.16
N VAL A 679 -33.33 1.51 -93.23
CA VAL A 679 -34.33 1.30 -92.18
C VAL A 679 -35.77 1.60 -92.63
N ILE A 680 -35.92 2.58 -93.52
CA ILE A 680 -37.21 2.97 -94.13
C ILE A 680 -37.89 1.75 -94.76
N GLU A 681 -37.10 0.82 -95.33
CA GLU A 681 -37.62 -0.40 -95.93
C GLU A 681 -38.10 -1.44 -94.89
N GLN A 682 -37.71 -1.34 -93.62
CA GLN A 682 -38.02 -2.32 -92.56
C GLN A 682 -39.22 -1.90 -91.70
N ILE A 683 -39.40 -0.60 -91.40
CA ILE A 683 -40.57 -0.07 -90.66
C ILE A 683 -41.88 -0.44 -91.36
N ALA A 684 -41.90 -0.40 -92.69
CA ALA A 684 -43.04 -0.77 -93.54
C ALA A 684 -43.51 -2.25 -93.42
N LYS A 685 -42.87 -3.10 -92.60
CA LYS A 685 -43.17 -4.54 -92.48
C LYS A 685 -43.90 -4.96 -91.18
N LEU A 686 -44.12 -4.06 -90.23
CA LEU A 686 -44.60 -4.40 -88.88
C LEU A 686 -46.11 -4.78 -88.78
N PRO A 687 -46.52 -5.57 -87.76
CA PRO A 687 -47.94 -5.86 -87.47
C PRO A 687 -48.78 -4.65 -87.03
N GLN A 688 -50.11 -4.81 -86.99
CA GLN A 688 -51.04 -3.76 -86.55
C GLN A 688 -51.21 -3.74 -85.02
N LEU A 689 -51.14 -2.55 -84.40
CA LEU A 689 -51.20 -2.31 -82.94
C LEU A 689 -52.27 -3.11 -82.18
N GLU A 690 -53.51 -3.18 -82.69
CA GLU A 690 -54.62 -3.85 -81.99
C GLU A 690 -54.48 -5.37 -81.84
N LYS A 691 -53.45 -5.96 -82.46
CA LYS A 691 -53.14 -7.40 -82.43
C LYS A 691 -51.78 -7.71 -81.82
N LEU A 692 -51.08 -6.68 -81.32
CA LEU A 692 -49.71 -6.79 -80.84
C LEU A 692 -49.66 -7.47 -79.46
N THR A 693 -48.75 -8.42 -79.30
CA THR A 693 -48.58 -9.25 -78.10
C THR A 693 -47.12 -9.34 -77.70
N LEU A 694 -46.81 -9.86 -76.51
CA LEU A 694 -45.42 -10.09 -76.09
C LEU A 694 -44.66 -11.09 -77.00
N GLU A 695 -45.35 -11.91 -77.80
CA GLU A 695 -44.71 -12.79 -78.79
C GLU A 695 -44.19 -12.01 -80.02
N ASP A 696 -44.71 -10.81 -80.29
CA ASP A 696 -44.27 -9.94 -81.39
C ASP A 696 -42.99 -9.13 -81.05
N GLN A 697 -42.58 -9.13 -79.77
CA GLN A 697 -41.52 -8.27 -79.22
C GLN A 697 -40.22 -8.30 -80.03
N GLU A 698 -39.73 -9.50 -80.38
CA GLU A 698 -38.44 -9.65 -81.09
C GLU A 698 -38.50 -9.10 -82.52
N THR A 699 -39.68 -9.11 -83.17
CA THR A 699 -39.82 -8.56 -84.53
C THR A 699 -39.81 -7.03 -84.52
N VAL A 700 -40.51 -6.41 -83.57
CA VAL A 700 -40.46 -4.95 -83.37
C VAL A 700 -39.05 -4.53 -82.97
N LYS A 701 -38.43 -5.24 -82.04
CA LYS A 701 -37.06 -5.03 -81.56
C LYS A 701 -36.00 -5.11 -82.68
N VAL A 702 -36.13 -6.01 -83.66
CA VAL A 702 -35.20 -6.05 -84.82
C VAL A 702 -35.34 -4.82 -85.72
N VAL A 703 -36.56 -4.32 -85.95
CA VAL A 703 -36.77 -3.08 -86.73
C VAL A 703 -36.28 -1.86 -85.94
N ARG A 704 -36.54 -1.83 -84.62
CA ARG A 704 -36.00 -0.84 -83.68
C ARG A 704 -34.47 -0.83 -83.67
N GLN A 705 -33.83 -2.00 -83.57
CA GLN A 705 -32.37 -2.11 -83.62
C GLN A 705 -31.77 -1.54 -84.90
N LEU A 706 -32.42 -1.74 -86.06
CA LEU A 706 -31.96 -1.14 -87.31
C LEU A 706 -32.17 0.38 -87.31
N TYR A 707 -33.29 0.89 -86.76
CA TYR A 707 -33.55 2.32 -86.60
C TYR A 707 -32.66 2.99 -85.53
N ASP A 708 -32.23 2.26 -84.50
CA ASP A 708 -31.37 2.74 -83.43
C ASP A 708 -29.88 2.72 -83.82
N GLN A 709 -29.50 1.81 -84.72
CA GLN A 709 -28.23 1.89 -85.48
C GLN A 709 -28.14 3.16 -86.35
N LEU A 710 -29.24 3.91 -86.48
CA LEU A 710 -29.22 5.28 -86.96
C LEU A 710 -29.20 6.26 -85.79
N THR A 711 -28.37 7.31 -85.86
CA THR A 711 -28.37 8.43 -84.90
C THR A 711 -29.49 9.43 -85.17
N ASP A 712 -29.82 10.33 -84.23
CA ASP A 712 -30.98 11.22 -84.38
C ASP A 712 -30.93 12.17 -85.59
N SER A 713 -29.74 12.57 -86.08
CA SER A 713 -29.63 13.37 -87.31
C SER A 713 -29.84 12.55 -88.59
N GLN A 714 -29.71 11.21 -88.52
CA GLN A 714 -30.08 10.28 -89.59
C GLN A 714 -31.58 10.00 -89.61
N ARG A 715 -32.16 9.87 -88.43
CA ARG A 715 -33.60 9.66 -88.22
C ARG A 715 -34.44 10.79 -88.83
N VAL A 716 -33.88 12.00 -89.00
CA VAL A 716 -34.47 13.10 -89.80
C VAL A 716 -34.82 12.68 -91.24
N PHE A 717 -34.08 11.75 -91.83
CA PHE A 717 -34.33 11.22 -93.18
C PHE A 717 -35.34 10.04 -93.20
N VAL A 718 -35.74 9.51 -92.03
CA VAL A 718 -36.68 8.39 -91.88
C VAL A 718 -38.10 8.90 -91.59
N THR A 719 -38.86 9.14 -92.65
CA THR A 719 -40.12 9.90 -92.60
C THR A 719 -41.33 9.17 -92.00
N ASP A 720 -41.23 7.87 -91.71
CA ASP A 720 -42.31 6.98 -91.29
C ASP A 720 -42.16 6.43 -89.85
N TYR A 721 -41.25 7.01 -89.07
CA TYR A 721 -40.90 6.64 -87.70
C TYR A 721 -42.09 6.42 -86.74
N ASP A 722 -43.13 7.25 -86.80
CA ASP A 722 -44.26 7.21 -85.85
C ASP A 722 -44.94 5.83 -85.74
N VAL A 723 -44.87 5.01 -86.80
CA VAL A 723 -45.43 3.65 -86.83
C VAL A 723 -44.66 2.70 -85.91
N LEU A 724 -43.33 2.84 -85.87
CA LEU A 724 -42.43 2.05 -85.02
C LEU A 724 -42.66 2.40 -83.53
N VAL A 725 -42.65 3.71 -83.22
CA VAL A 725 -42.90 4.24 -81.87
C VAL A 725 -44.24 3.77 -81.29
N ALA A 726 -45.30 3.75 -82.11
CA ALA A 726 -46.62 3.34 -81.68
C ALA A 726 -46.70 1.83 -81.32
N ALA A 727 -45.95 0.97 -82.02
CA ALA A 727 -45.86 -0.45 -81.69
C ALA A 727 -45.08 -0.68 -80.37
N GLU A 728 -44.00 0.07 -80.18
CA GLU A 728 -43.13 -0.05 -79.01
C GLU A 728 -43.77 0.47 -77.73
N ALA A 729 -44.45 1.62 -77.78
CA ALA A 729 -45.20 2.14 -76.64
C ALA A 729 -46.22 1.10 -76.13
N LYS A 730 -46.85 0.34 -77.05
CA LYS A 730 -47.81 -0.73 -76.73
C LYS A 730 -47.15 -1.99 -76.16
N LEU A 731 -45.92 -2.31 -76.56
CA LEU A 731 -45.12 -3.41 -75.99
C LEU A 731 -44.50 -3.04 -74.65
N SER A 732 -43.99 -1.81 -74.51
CA SER A 732 -43.38 -1.30 -73.27
C SER A 732 -44.42 -1.22 -72.15
N GLU A 733 -45.64 -0.72 -72.44
CA GLU A 733 -46.76 -0.74 -71.48
C GLU A 733 -47.08 -2.16 -70.97
N LEU A 734 -46.84 -3.20 -71.79
CA LEU A 734 -47.06 -4.60 -71.40
C LEU A 734 -45.85 -5.21 -70.65
N LEU A 735 -44.63 -4.76 -70.93
CA LEU A 735 -43.39 -5.28 -70.34
C LEU A 735 -43.05 -4.59 -69.00
N GLU A 736 -43.22 -3.27 -68.93
CA GLU A 736 -42.91 -2.44 -67.76
C GLU A 736 -43.76 -2.87 -66.56
N ILE A 737 -45.06 -3.10 -66.76
CA ILE A 737 -45.99 -3.65 -65.76
C ILE A 737 -45.57 -5.06 -65.27
N GLN A 738 -44.84 -5.83 -66.09
CA GLN A 738 -44.36 -7.17 -65.75
C GLN A 738 -43.04 -7.14 -64.96
N GLU A 739 -42.06 -6.34 -65.40
CA GLU A 739 -40.72 -6.27 -64.79
C GLU A 739 -40.69 -5.46 -63.49
N GLU A 740 -41.46 -4.37 -63.41
CA GLU A 740 -41.58 -3.55 -62.20
C GLU A 740 -42.09 -4.36 -60.99
N GLN A 741 -43.05 -5.27 -61.20
CA GLN A 741 -43.60 -6.14 -60.15
C GLN A 741 -42.63 -7.25 -59.74
N ALA A 742 -41.88 -7.84 -60.69
CA ALA A 742 -40.97 -8.96 -60.42
C ALA A 742 -39.86 -8.59 -59.41
N THR A 743 -39.36 -7.36 -59.49
CA THR A 743 -38.28 -6.87 -58.64
C THR A 743 -38.73 -6.69 -57.17
N ALA A 744 -39.93 -6.15 -56.95
CA ALA A 744 -40.49 -6.01 -55.60
C ALA A 744 -40.85 -7.38 -54.99
N ASN A 745 -41.44 -8.29 -55.77
CA ASN A 745 -41.79 -9.65 -55.31
C ASN A 745 -40.57 -10.44 -54.81
N SER A 746 -39.38 -10.19 -55.37
CA SER A 746 -38.13 -10.81 -54.92
C SER A 746 -37.74 -10.40 -53.50
N VAL A 747 -37.98 -9.13 -53.13
CA VAL A 747 -37.73 -8.63 -51.76
C VAL A 747 -38.81 -9.10 -50.78
N ILE A 748 -40.07 -9.15 -51.20
CA ILE A 748 -41.16 -9.76 -50.41
C ILE A 748 -40.78 -11.18 -50.02
N THR A 749 -40.34 -11.98 -51.00
CA THR A 749 -39.93 -13.40 -50.83
C THR A 749 -38.71 -13.58 -49.92
N LEU A 750 -37.84 -12.55 -49.76
CA LEU A 750 -36.74 -12.58 -48.80
C LEU A 750 -37.24 -12.30 -47.38
N ILE A 751 -38.12 -11.30 -47.21
CA ILE A 751 -38.70 -10.96 -45.91
C ILE A 751 -39.61 -12.08 -45.39
N GLU A 752 -40.35 -12.78 -46.26
CA GLU A 752 -41.17 -13.96 -45.91
C GLU A 752 -40.37 -15.18 -45.41
N LYS A 753 -39.05 -15.22 -45.65
CA LYS A 753 -38.17 -16.32 -45.20
C LYS A 753 -37.51 -16.06 -43.85
N LEU A 754 -37.64 -14.86 -43.31
CA LEU A 754 -37.11 -14.52 -42.00
C LEU A 754 -38.00 -15.15 -40.90
N PRO A 755 -37.46 -15.50 -39.72
CA PRO A 755 -38.27 -15.95 -38.60
C PRO A 755 -39.30 -14.91 -38.17
N ALA A 756 -40.39 -15.35 -37.54
CA ALA A 756 -41.34 -14.45 -36.89
C ALA A 756 -40.68 -13.75 -35.69
N ALA A 757 -41.14 -12.54 -35.33
CA ALA A 757 -40.52 -11.71 -34.29
C ALA A 757 -40.46 -12.39 -32.89
N ASP A 758 -41.38 -13.30 -32.61
CA ASP A 758 -41.41 -14.08 -31.35
C ASP A 758 -40.41 -15.26 -31.35
N SER A 759 -39.72 -15.48 -32.48
CA SER A 759 -38.85 -16.62 -32.75
C SER A 759 -37.48 -16.25 -33.36
N ILE A 760 -37.23 -14.95 -33.56
CA ILE A 760 -35.96 -14.46 -34.11
C ILE A 760 -34.85 -14.48 -33.05
N SER A 761 -33.62 -14.71 -33.48
CA SER A 761 -32.43 -14.85 -32.66
C SER A 761 -31.21 -14.20 -33.31
N LEU A 762 -30.11 -14.02 -32.57
CA LEU A 762 -28.92 -13.34 -33.08
C LEU A 762 -28.25 -14.03 -34.28
N VAL A 763 -28.48 -15.34 -34.51
CA VAL A 763 -27.96 -16.02 -35.72
C VAL A 763 -28.72 -15.63 -37.00
N ASP A 764 -29.90 -15.03 -36.89
CA ASP A 764 -30.71 -14.58 -38.02
C ASP A 764 -30.28 -13.20 -38.54
N GLN A 765 -29.36 -12.52 -37.84
CA GLN A 765 -28.95 -11.15 -38.10
C GLN A 765 -28.42 -10.92 -39.52
N GLU A 766 -27.61 -11.83 -40.07
CA GLU A 766 -27.12 -11.72 -41.44
C GLU A 766 -28.25 -11.82 -42.47
N SER A 767 -29.25 -12.67 -42.23
CA SER A 767 -30.41 -12.83 -43.12
C SER A 767 -31.30 -11.59 -43.11
N VAL A 768 -31.51 -10.98 -41.94
CA VAL A 768 -32.24 -9.70 -41.82
C VAL A 768 -31.47 -8.56 -42.51
N GLN A 769 -30.16 -8.46 -42.29
CA GLN A 769 -29.33 -7.45 -42.96
C GLN A 769 -29.27 -7.64 -44.48
N ALA A 770 -29.33 -8.88 -44.99
CA ALA A 770 -29.44 -9.17 -46.42
C ALA A 770 -30.80 -8.69 -46.99
N ALA A 771 -31.91 -8.95 -46.29
CA ALA A 771 -33.24 -8.48 -46.69
C ALA A 771 -33.34 -6.94 -46.69
N ARG A 772 -32.77 -6.27 -45.66
CA ARG A 772 -32.61 -4.81 -45.61
C ARG A 772 -31.75 -4.26 -46.74
N SER A 773 -30.62 -4.91 -47.02
CA SER A 773 -29.73 -4.53 -48.12
C SER A 773 -30.39 -4.70 -49.49
N ALA A 774 -31.34 -5.62 -49.64
CA ALA A 774 -32.15 -5.77 -50.84
C ALA A 774 -33.27 -4.72 -50.94
N PHE A 775 -34.03 -4.47 -49.86
CA PHE A 775 -35.09 -3.45 -49.83
C PHE A 775 -34.55 -2.04 -50.11
N ASN A 776 -33.41 -1.69 -49.51
CA ASN A 776 -32.78 -0.37 -49.68
C ASN A 776 -32.27 -0.12 -51.12
N ARG A 777 -32.20 -1.14 -51.99
CA ARG A 777 -31.82 -1.03 -53.40
C ARG A 777 -33.01 -0.83 -54.35
N LEU A 778 -34.25 -0.99 -53.88
CA LEU A 778 -35.47 -0.76 -54.67
C LEU A 778 -35.74 0.74 -54.87
N THR A 779 -36.38 1.09 -55.99
CA THR A 779 -36.85 2.47 -56.21
C THR A 779 -38.05 2.82 -55.32
N VAL A 780 -38.32 4.12 -55.11
CA VAL A 780 -39.46 4.60 -54.30
C VAL A 780 -40.84 4.16 -54.84
N THR A 781 -40.93 3.74 -56.09
CA THR A 781 -42.14 3.10 -56.65
C THR A 781 -42.17 1.62 -56.29
N GLN A 782 -41.07 0.89 -56.52
CA GLN A 782 -40.95 -0.54 -56.20
C GLN A 782 -41.11 -0.84 -54.70
N GLN A 783 -40.58 0.02 -53.83
CA GLN A 783 -40.74 -0.09 -52.38
C GLN A 783 -42.21 -0.07 -51.93
N LYS A 784 -43.11 0.60 -52.67
CA LYS A 784 -44.56 0.64 -52.36
C LYS A 784 -45.27 -0.68 -52.68
N TRP A 785 -44.64 -1.58 -53.44
CA TRP A 785 -45.17 -2.93 -53.69
C TRP A 785 -44.64 -3.97 -52.71
N VAL A 786 -43.61 -3.67 -51.90
CA VAL A 786 -43.13 -4.59 -50.84
C VAL A 786 -44.11 -4.60 -49.67
N SER A 787 -45.17 -5.39 -49.81
CA SER A 787 -46.34 -5.40 -48.92
C SER A 787 -46.06 -5.81 -47.47
N ASN A 788 -44.92 -6.44 -47.19
CA ASN A 788 -44.53 -6.95 -45.87
C ASN A 788 -43.41 -6.14 -45.19
N TYR A 789 -43.06 -4.95 -45.68
CA TYR A 789 -41.94 -4.14 -45.20
C TYR A 789 -41.90 -3.88 -43.68
N GLU A 790 -43.05 -3.63 -43.04
CA GLU A 790 -43.14 -3.42 -41.58
C GLU A 790 -42.63 -4.62 -40.75
N THR A 791 -42.70 -5.83 -41.32
CA THR A 791 -42.13 -7.05 -40.72
C THR A 791 -40.63 -6.89 -40.54
N LEU A 792 -39.93 -6.41 -41.58
CA LEU A 792 -38.48 -6.25 -41.57
C LEU A 792 -38.03 -5.24 -40.49
N LEU A 793 -38.70 -4.10 -40.41
CA LEU A 793 -38.46 -3.09 -39.36
C LEU A 793 -38.67 -3.65 -37.93
N THR A 794 -39.68 -4.51 -37.76
CA THR A 794 -39.96 -5.16 -36.47
C THR A 794 -38.84 -6.14 -36.09
N LEU A 795 -38.37 -6.95 -37.04
CA LEU A 795 -37.29 -7.91 -36.81
C LEU A 795 -35.94 -7.25 -36.54
N GLU A 796 -35.60 -6.18 -37.26
CA GLU A 796 -34.40 -5.37 -36.99
C GLU A 796 -34.42 -4.77 -35.58
N SER A 797 -35.56 -4.23 -35.17
CA SER A 797 -35.73 -3.66 -33.82
C SER A 797 -35.56 -4.74 -32.73
N LYS A 798 -36.13 -5.93 -32.95
CA LYS A 798 -36.04 -7.05 -31.99
C LYS A 798 -34.63 -7.64 -31.91
N LEU A 799 -33.86 -7.68 -33.00
CA LEU A 799 -32.44 -8.09 -32.98
C LEU A 799 -31.57 -7.15 -32.14
N VAL A 800 -31.79 -5.83 -32.25
CA VAL A 800 -31.07 -4.84 -31.43
C VAL A 800 -31.43 -5.00 -29.94
N GLU A 801 -32.71 -5.24 -29.62
CA GLU A 801 -33.15 -5.53 -28.26
C GLU A 801 -32.50 -6.81 -27.70
N LEU A 802 -32.55 -7.92 -28.44
CA LEU A 802 -31.92 -9.19 -28.05
C LEU A 802 -30.40 -9.07 -27.87
N GLY A 803 -29.73 -8.28 -28.71
CA GLY A 803 -28.30 -8.01 -28.58
C GLY A 803 -27.97 -7.32 -27.25
N LEU A 804 -28.78 -6.33 -26.86
CA LEU A 804 -28.61 -5.62 -25.59
C LEU A 804 -29.01 -6.48 -24.38
N GLU A 805 -30.05 -7.32 -24.49
CA GLU A 805 -30.48 -8.24 -23.43
C GLU A 805 -29.41 -9.30 -23.13
N VAL A 806 -28.81 -9.93 -24.14
CA VAL A 806 -27.73 -10.92 -23.96
C VAL A 806 -26.48 -10.27 -23.38
N ASP A 807 -26.09 -9.11 -23.90
CA ASP A 807 -24.87 -8.41 -23.46
C ASP A 807 -24.99 -7.87 -22.03
N GLN A 808 -26.20 -7.63 -21.53
CA GLN A 808 -26.47 -7.34 -20.11
C GLN A 808 -26.50 -8.63 -19.27
N GLN A 809 -27.23 -9.66 -19.70
CA GLN A 809 -27.33 -10.94 -18.98
C GLN A 809 -25.97 -11.60 -18.76
N MET A 810 -25.06 -11.53 -19.75
CA MET A 810 -23.70 -12.07 -19.62
C MET A 810 -22.87 -11.31 -18.57
N LYS A 811 -23.03 -9.98 -18.46
CA LYS A 811 -22.36 -9.17 -17.42
C LYS A 811 -22.91 -9.47 -16.04
N ASP A 812 -24.23 -9.63 -15.92
CA ASP A 812 -24.87 -9.96 -14.65
C ASP A 812 -24.52 -11.39 -14.17
N GLN A 813 -24.45 -12.36 -15.07
CA GLN A 813 -23.96 -13.71 -14.77
C GLN A 813 -22.46 -13.73 -14.45
N ALA A 814 -21.64 -12.87 -15.08
CA ALA A 814 -20.22 -12.73 -14.72
C ALA A 814 -20.05 -12.18 -13.30
N ALA A 815 -20.78 -11.12 -12.94
CA ALA A 815 -20.79 -10.57 -11.58
C ALA A 815 -21.25 -11.60 -10.53
N ALA A 816 -22.31 -12.36 -10.83
CA ALA A 816 -22.80 -13.42 -9.96
C ALA A 816 -21.80 -14.58 -9.80
N LYS A 817 -21.08 -14.97 -10.86
CA LYS A 817 -20.05 -16.02 -10.80
C LYS A 817 -18.89 -15.67 -9.87
N VAL A 818 -18.45 -14.41 -9.85
CA VAL A 818 -17.39 -13.96 -8.93
C VAL A 818 -17.83 -14.20 -7.48
N VAL A 819 -19.02 -13.73 -7.09
CA VAL A 819 -19.52 -13.93 -5.73
C VAL A 819 -19.79 -15.41 -5.41
N SER A 820 -20.28 -16.18 -6.38
CA SER A 820 -20.50 -17.63 -6.22
C SER A 820 -19.19 -18.36 -5.91
N ALA A 821 -18.12 -18.10 -6.66
CA ALA A 821 -16.81 -18.73 -6.44
C ALA A 821 -16.24 -18.42 -5.04
N ILE A 822 -16.44 -17.20 -4.53
CA ILE A 822 -15.98 -16.84 -3.18
C ILE A 822 -16.84 -17.51 -2.10
N ILE A 823 -18.15 -17.71 -2.33
CA ILE A 823 -19.01 -18.52 -1.44
C ILE A 823 -18.60 -20.00 -1.43
N ASP A 824 -18.12 -20.54 -2.56
CA ASP A 824 -17.62 -21.93 -2.62
C ASP A 824 -16.31 -22.11 -1.83
N LYS A 825 -15.41 -21.10 -1.84
CA LYS A 825 -14.18 -21.07 -1.02
C LYS A 825 -14.44 -21.10 0.50
N LEU A 826 -15.63 -20.74 0.98
CA LEU A 826 -15.98 -20.81 2.40
C LEU A 826 -16.07 -22.27 2.90
N PRO A 827 -15.83 -22.55 4.19
CA PRO A 827 -15.93 -23.90 4.74
C PRO A 827 -17.38 -24.43 4.70
N GLU A 828 -17.54 -25.74 4.85
CA GLU A 828 -18.85 -26.36 5.10
C GLU A 828 -19.32 -26.09 6.55
N GLU A 829 -20.64 -26.09 6.79
CA GLU A 829 -21.24 -25.73 8.09
C GLU A 829 -20.71 -26.57 9.28
N ALA A 830 -20.29 -27.81 9.02
CA ALA A 830 -19.71 -28.69 10.03
C ALA A 830 -18.29 -28.27 10.48
N ASN A 831 -17.59 -27.47 9.67
CA ASN A 831 -16.17 -27.14 9.81
C ASN A 831 -15.92 -25.66 10.16
N VAL A 832 -16.94 -24.80 10.13
CA VAL A 832 -16.79 -23.36 10.38
C VAL A 832 -16.44 -23.05 11.84
N THR A 833 -15.43 -22.21 12.04
CA THR A 833 -15.00 -21.66 13.34
C THR A 833 -15.22 -20.14 13.38
N LEU A 834 -15.01 -19.51 14.54
CA LEU A 834 -15.14 -18.06 14.70
C LEU A 834 -14.17 -17.23 13.85
N ASP A 835 -13.07 -17.83 13.42
CA ASP A 835 -12.04 -17.18 12.61
C ASP A 835 -12.57 -16.82 11.20
N TYR A 836 -13.62 -17.50 10.74
CA TYR A 836 -14.33 -17.21 9.49
C TYR A 836 -15.36 -16.08 9.60
N LEU A 837 -15.57 -15.46 10.77
CA LEU A 837 -16.58 -14.42 10.96
C LEU A 837 -16.42 -13.27 9.96
N THR A 838 -15.23 -12.67 9.90
CA THR A 838 -14.92 -11.56 9.00
C THR A 838 -15.12 -11.96 7.53
N GLN A 839 -14.66 -13.16 7.15
CA GLN A 839 -14.79 -13.66 5.78
C GLN A 839 -16.26 -13.83 5.37
N VAL A 840 -17.09 -14.39 6.24
CA VAL A 840 -18.54 -14.55 5.98
C VAL A 840 -19.25 -13.18 5.93
N GLU A 841 -18.89 -12.23 6.80
CA GLU A 841 -19.40 -10.86 6.74
C GLU A 841 -18.98 -10.11 5.46
N GLU A 842 -17.73 -10.28 5.00
CA GLU A 842 -17.21 -9.69 3.77
C GLU A 842 -17.87 -10.29 2.52
N VAL A 843 -18.01 -11.62 2.45
CA VAL A 843 -18.72 -12.29 1.34
C VAL A 843 -20.20 -11.90 1.32
N LYS A 844 -20.84 -11.76 2.48
CA LYS A 844 -22.19 -11.19 2.61
C LYS A 844 -22.25 -9.74 2.14
N ALA A 845 -21.25 -8.91 2.46
CA ALA A 845 -21.16 -7.54 1.97
C ALA A 845 -20.87 -7.44 0.47
N GLN A 846 -20.28 -8.47 -0.16
CA GLN A 846 -20.13 -8.57 -1.62
C GLN A 846 -21.44 -9.02 -2.28
N PHE A 847 -22.09 -10.07 -1.77
CA PHE A 847 -23.42 -10.51 -2.23
C PHE A 847 -24.46 -9.39 -2.14
N ALA A 848 -24.43 -8.58 -1.07
CA ALA A 848 -25.31 -7.43 -0.89
C ALA A 848 -25.04 -6.23 -1.84
N LYS A 849 -23.94 -6.22 -2.61
CA LYS A 849 -23.66 -5.21 -3.65
C LYS A 849 -24.21 -5.59 -5.03
N LEU A 850 -24.50 -6.86 -5.26
CA LEU A 850 -25.12 -7.34 -6.49
C LEU A 850 -26.56 -6.80 -6.64
N THR A 851 -27.02 -6.58 -7.87
CA THR A 851 -28.44 -6.28 -8.15
C THR A 851 -29.34 -7.48 -7.84
N THR A 852 -30.65 -7.26 -7.75
CA THR A 852 -31.62 -8.34 -7.51
C THR A 852 -31.59 -9.40 -8.63
N GLU A 853 -31.36 -9.02 -9.89
CA GLU A 853 -31.16 -9.97 -10.98
C GLU A 853 -29.83 -10.75 -10.84
N GLN A 854 -28.74 -10.06 -10.48
CA GLN A 854 -27.43 -10.71 -10.26
C GLN A 854 -27.46 -11.69 -9.08
N GLN A 855 -28.11 -11.32 -7.96
CA GLN A 855 -28.27 -12.19 -6.79
C GLN A 855 -29.03 -13.48 -7.12
N ALA A 856 -29.98 -13.44 -8.07
CA ALA A 856 -30.72 -14.61 -8.51
C ALA A 856 -29.87 -15.65 -9.26
N TYR A 857 -28.71 -15.27 -9.81
CA TYR A 857 -27.75 -16.18 -10.45
C TYR A 857 -26.70 -16.77 -9.48
N VAL A 858 -26.71 -16.39 -8.19
CA VAL A 858 -25.81 -16.95 -7.17
C VAL A 858 -26.47 -18.17 -6.52
N GLU A 859 -26.42 -19.32 -7.18
CA GLU A 859 -27.16 -20.53 -6.77
C GLU A 859 -26.75 -21.07 -5.38
N ASN A 860 -25.51 -20.84 -4.95
CA ASN A 860 -24.95 -21.36 -3.70
C ASN A 860 -25.16 -20.46 -2.46
N HIS A 861 -25.86 -19.32 -2.55
CA HIS A 861 -26.04 -18.37 -1.44
C HIS A 861 -26.67 -18.98 -0.16
N GLY A 862 -27.36 -20.12 -0.26
CA GLY A 862 -27.85 -20.87 0.90
C GLY A 862 -26.72 -21.33 1.86
N LYS A 863 -25.52 -21.63 1.34
CA LYS A 863 -24.34 -21.97 2.14
C LYS A 863 -23.92 -20.80 3.04
N LEU A 864 -23.91 -19.58 2.49
CA LEU A 864 -23.57 -18.35 3.20
C LEU A 864 -24.54 -18.08 4.38
N ILE A 865 -25.84 -18.30 4.19
CA ILE A 865 -26.88 -18.12 5.22
C ILE A 865 -26.72 -19.15 6.36
N ALA A 866 -26.38 -20.40 6.04
CA ALA A 866 -26.10 -21.43 7.03
C ALA A 866 -24.87 -21.08 7.88
N LEU A 867 -23.78 -20.63 7.23
CA LEU A 867 -22.54 -20.22 7.89
C LEU A 867 -22.73 -19.01 8.82
N GLU A 868 -23.46 -17.97 8.40
CA GLU A 868 -23.81 -16.85 9.27
C GLU A 868 -24.58 -17.32 10.52
N SER A 869 -25.60 -18.15 10.31
CA SER A 869 -26.41 -18.72 11.40
C SER A 869 -25.56 -19.52 12.38
N LYS A 870 -24.55 -20.24 11.87
CA LYS A 870 -23.62 -21.06 12.66
C LYS A 870 -22.59 -20.22 13.43
N LEU A 871 -22.05 -19.17 12.82
CA LEU A 871 -21.14 -18.21 13.46
C LEU A 871 -21.81 -17.48 14.63
N ILE A 872 -23.07 -17.08 14.48
CA ILE A 872 -23.87 -16.47 15.57
C ILE A 872 -24.04 -17.44 16.75
N GLN A 873 -24.22 -18.75 16.48
CA GLN A 873 -24.25 -19.77 17.54
C GLN A 873 -22.89 -19.86 18.28
N LEU A 874 -21.79 -19.91 17.53
CA LEU A 874 -20.44 -20.03 18.09
C LEU A 874 -20.02 -18.79 18.89
N LEU A 875 -20.41 -17.59 18.46
CA LEU A 875 -20.12 -16.33 19.16
C LEU A 875 -20.73 -16.34 20.56
N LYS A 876 -22.01 -16.73 20.62
CA LYS A 876 -22.75 -16.85 21.87
C LYS A 876 -22.15 -17.91 22.79
N GLU A 877 -21.76 -19.07 22.24
CA GLU A 877 -21.10 -20.11 23.01
C GLU A 877 -19.73 -19.67 23.57
N ALA A 878 -18.96 -18.89 22.81
CA ALA A 878 -17.68 -18.33 23.27
C ALA A 878 -17.89 -17.27 24.36
N GLU A 879 -18.91 -16.42 24.26
CA GLU A 879 -19.27 -15.46 25.31
C GLU A 879 -19.75 -16.16 26.60
N ASP A 880 -20.59 -17.19 26.48
CA ASP A 880 -21.06 -17.96 27.64
C ASP A 880 -19.90 -18.71 28.34
N LYS A 881 -18.94 -19.26 27.58
CA LYS A 881 -17.69 -19.83 28.14
C LYS A 881 -16.82 -18.76 28.82
N LYS A 882 -16.71 -17.56 28.24
CA LYS A 882 -15.95 -16.43 28.79
C LYS A 882 -16.54 -15.89 30.10
N ALA A 883 -17.87 -15.97 30.27
CA ALA A 883 -18.52 -15.70 31.55
C ALA A 883 -18.18 -16.78 32.60
N ALA A 884 -18.26 -18.06 32.22
CA ALA A 884 -17.93 -19.19 33.09
C ALA A 884 -16.46 -19.18 33.56
N ILE A 885 -15.50 -18.87 32.69
CA ILE A 885 -14.06 -18.86 33.00
C ILE A 885 -13.75 -17.94 34.19
N LYS A 886 -14.35 -16.76 34.29
CA LYS A 886 -14.14 -15.84 35.43
C LYS A 886 -14.54 -16.46 36.77
N VAL A 887 -15.60 -17.28 36.78
CA VAL A 887 -16.07 -17.99 37.97
C VAL A 887 -15.18 -19.20 38.27
N ILE A 888 -14.70 -19.91 37.24
CA ILE A 888 -13.71 -20.98 37.38
C ILE A 888 -12.42 -20.44 38.03
N GLU A 889 -11.92 -19.30 37.55
CA GLU A 889 -10.74 -18.61 38.10
C GLU A 889 -10.95 -18.18 39.55
N GLN A 890 -12.10 -17.58 39.88
CA GLN A 890 -12.44 -17.24 41.27
C GLN A 890 -12.47 -18.48 42.17
N ILE A 891 -13.14 -19.57 41.77
CA ILE A 891 -13.18 -20.83 42.53
C ILE A 891 -11.77 -21.45 42.68
N ASN A 892 -10.92 -21.37 41.65
CA ASN A 892 -9.54 -21.85 41.71
C ASN A 892 -8.63 -20.98 42.58
N SER A 893 -8.98 -19.71 42.81
CA SER A 893 -8.22 -18.80 43.67
C SER A 893 -8.48 -18.98 45.16
N LEU A 894 -9.56 -19.69 45.53
CA LEU A 894 -9.93 -19.94 46.93
C LEU A 894 -8.85 -20.74 47.69
N PRO A 895 -8.72 -20.54 49.02
CA PRO A 895 -7.77 -21.28 49.85
C PRO A 895 -7.91 -22.80 49.68
N LYS A 896 -6.78 -23.47 49.44
CA LYS A 896 -6.72 -24.95 49.38
C LYS A 896 -7.30 -25.54 50.64
N GLU A 897 -7.91 -26.72 50.52
CA GLU A 897 -8.74 -27.35 51.57
C GLU A 897 -8.08 -27.47 52.95
N SER A 898 -6.74 -27.55 53.02
CA SER A 898 -5.95 -27.59 54.26
C SER A 898 -5.73 -26.23 54.95
N ALA A 899 -6.13 -25.12 54.33
CA ALA A 899 -5.87 -23.74 54.77
C ALA A 899 -7.14 -22.88 54.94
N ILE A 900 -8.33 -23.45 54.72
CA ILE A 900 -9.62 -22.78 54.95
C ILE A 900 -9.77 -22.45 56.44
N SER A 901 -10.14 -21.20 56.73
CA SER A 901 -10.51 -20.73 58.06
C SER A 901 -11.89 -20.04 58.01
N ILE A 902 -12.38 -19.57 59.16
CA ILE A 902 -13.62 -18.77 59.22
C ILE A 902 -13.43 -17.42 58.49
N GLU A 903 -12.20 -16.89 58.44
CA GLU A 903 -11.89 -15.64 57.72
C GLU A 903 -12.04 -15.78 56.20
N SER A 904 -12.01 -17.01 55.66
CA SER A 904 -12.26 -17.31 54.24
C SER A 904 -13.73 -17.16 53.81
N GLU A 905 -14.67 -16.94 54.74
CA GLU A 905 -16.11 -16.91 54.48
C GLU A 905 -16.52 -15.91 53.39
N SER A 906 -15.98 -14.69 53.43
CA SER A 906 -16.30 -13.63 52.46
C SER A 906 -15.95 -14.02 51.01
N GLU A 907 -14.77 -14.63 50.81
CA GLU A 907 -14.27 -15.03 49.49
C GLU A 907 -15.08 -16.21 48.93
N ILE A 908 -15.40 -17.19 49.79
CA ILE A 908 -16.18 -18.38 49.44
C ILE A 908 -17.63 -17.99 49.07
N LEU A 909 -18.25 -17.09 49.85
CA LEU A 909 -19.59 -16.57 49.54
C LEU A 909 -19.58 -15.71 48.27
N SER A 910 -18.53 -14.95 48.00
CA SER A 910 -18.37 -14.15 46.77
C SER A 910 -18.31 -15.04 45.52
N ALA A 911 -17.46 -16.08 45.52
CA ALA A 911 -17.37 -17.04 44.41
C ALA A 911 -18.70 -17.79 44.17
N LYS A 912 -19.45 -18.08 45.25
CA LYS A 912 -20.78 -18.71 45.20
C LYS A 912 -21.85 -17.79 44.63
N ALA A 913 -21.86 -16.51 44.99
CA ALA A 913 -22.73 -15.51 44.38
C ALA A 913 -22.40 -15.30 42.90
N ALA A 914 -21.11 -15.28 42.53
CA ALA A 914 -20.68 -15.18 41.14
C ALA A 914 -21.19 -16.35 40.28
N TYR A 915 -21.12 -17.59 40.78
CA TYR A 915 -21.71 -18.76 40.12
C TYR A 915 -23.24 -18.69 40.00
N GLN A 916 -23.93 -18.23 41.05
CA GLN A 916 -25.39 -18.12 41.06
C GLN A 916 -25.93 -17.03 40.10
N ASN A 917 -25.10 -16.04 39.76
CA ASN A 917 -25.43 -14.99 38.79
C ASN A 917 -25.19 -15.38 37.31
N LEU A 918 -24.57 -16.54 37.04
CA LEU A 918 -24.44 -17.08 35.67
C LEU A 918 -25.77 -17.64 35.15
N THR A 919 -25.98 -17.59 33.83
CA THR A 919 -27.13 -18.25 33.19
C THR A 919 -27.01 -19.77 33.21
N SER A 920 -28.13 -20.49 33.07
CA SER A 920 -28.12 -21.97 33.02
C SER A 920 -27.39 -22.58 31.81
N ALA A 921 -26.98 -21.79 30.83
CA ALA A 921 -26.05 -22.20 29.77
C ALA A 921 -24.60 -22.02 30.24
N GLN A 922 -24.28 -20.86 30.79
CA GLN A 922 -22.94 -20.53 31.34
C GLN A 922 -22.53 -21.46 32.48
N GLN A 923 -23.47 -21.83 33.36
CA GLN A 923 -23.24 -22.75 34.48
C GLN A 923 -22.77 -24.14 34.04
N GLN A 924 -23.08 -24.58 32.81
CA GLN A 924 -22.64 -25.88 32.27
C GLN A 924 -21.14 -25.90 31.93
N TYR A 925 -20.52 -24.74 31.73
CA TYR A 925 -19.10 -24.62 31.43
C TYR A 925 -18.22 -24.47 32.68
N VAL A 926 -18.79 -24.30 33.89
CA VAL A 926 -18.03 -24.19 35.14
C VAL A 926 -17.65 -25.58 35.66
N THR A 927 -16.50 -26.09 35.21
CA THR A 927 -16.04 -27.47 35.45
C THR A 927 -15.57 -27.77 36.88
N ASN A 928 -15.35 -26.75 37.71
CA ASN A 928 -14.80 -26.89 39.08
C ASN A 928 -15.82 -26.60 40.19
N TYR A 929 -17.12 -26.56 39.91
CA TYR A 929 -18.15 -26.23 40.90
C TYR A 929 -18.13 -27.15 42.15
N ASP A 930 -17.83 -28.44 41.98
CA ASP A 930 -17.72 -29.41 43.09
C ASP A 930 -16.64 -29.01 44.12
N LEU A 931 -15.58 -28.30 43.69
CA LEU A 931 -14.55 -27.77 44.59
C LEU A 931 -15.14 -26.69 45.50
N LEU A 932 -15.94 -25.78 44.97
CA LEU A 932 -16.63 -24.75 45.74
C LEU A 932 -17.61 -25.36 46.76
N VAL A 933 -18.32 -26.43 46.38
CA VAL A 933 -19.22 -27.17 47.28
C VAL A 933 -18.45 -27.85 48.41
N ALA A 934 -17.30 -28.47 48.13
CA ALA A 934 -16.44 -29.07 49.15
C ALA A 934 -15.83 -28.02 50.10
N ILE A 935 -15.36 -26.90 49.55
CA ILE A 935 -14.81 -25.76 50.31
C ILE A 935 -15.87 -25.17 51.27
N GLN A 936 -17.08 -24.88 50.77
CA GLN A 936 -18.21 -24.45 51.60
C GLN A 936 -18.53 -25.47 52.70
N SER A 937 -18.64 -26.76 52.35
CA SER A 937 -18.97 -27.81 53.32
C SER A 937 -17.97 -27.90 54.48
N LYS A 938 -16.70 -27.55 54.23
CA LYS A 938 -15.66 -27.49 55.26
C LYS A 938 -15.70 -26.21 56.09
N LEU A 939 -15.99 -25.06 55.48
CA LEU A 939 -16.27 -23.82 56.19
C LEU A 939 -17.46 -24.00 57.16
N ASP A 940 -18.57 -24.56 56.67
CA ASP A 940 -19.76 -24.85 57.47
C ASP A 940 -19.44 -25.78 58.65
N ALA A 941 -18.56 -26.77 58.45
CA ALA A 941 -18.08 -27.66 59.50
C ALA A 941 -17.19 -26.95 60.55
N LEU A 942 -16.33 -26.01 60.12
CA LEU A 942 -15.50 -25.19 61.02
C LEU A 942 -16.34 -24.20 61.84
N ILE A 943 -17.30 -23.52 61.21
CA ILE A 943 -18.27 -22.65 61.87
C ILE A 943 -19.09 -23.45 62.89
N LYS A 944 -19.57 -24.65 62.49
CA LYS A 944 -20.26 -25.56 63.40
C LYS A 944 -19.38 -26.02 64.57
N GLN A 945 -18.11 -26.34 64.33
CA GLN A 945 -17.18 -26.74 65.39
C GLN A 945 -16.90 -25.61 66.39
N ALA A 946 -16.78 -24.36 65.91
CA ALA A 946 -16.69 -23.17 66.77
C ALA A 946 -17.99 -22.95 67.57
N ALA A 947 -19.15 -23.12 66.94
CA ALA A 947 -20.44 -23.06 67.63
C ALA A 947 -20.59 -24.15 68.69
N GLU A 948 -20.18 -25.39 68.42
CA GLU A 948 -20.22 -26.50 69.38
C GLU A 948 -19.27 -26.27 70.58
N GLN A 949 -18.12 -25.62 70.37
CA GLN A 949 -17.25 -25.17 71.48
C GLN A 949 -17.89 -24.04 72.31
N ALA A 950 -18.60 -23.09 71.68
CA ALA A 950 -19.34 -22.05 72.39
C ALA A 950 -20.53 -22.60 73.19
N ILE A 951 -21.30 -23.54 72.60
CA ILE A 951 -22.49 -24.17 73.19
C ILE A 951 -22.16 -25.01 74.43
N ALA A 952 -20.92 -25.49 74.59
CA ALA A 952 -20.45 -26.11 75.82
C ALA A 952 -20.41 -25.15 77.03
N SER A 953 -20.46 -23.82 76.80
CA SER A 953 -20.30 -22.79 77.84
C SER A 953 -21.62 -22.14 78.29
N GLU A 954 -22.60 -21.93 77.40
CA GLU A 954 -23.89 -21.29 77.76
C GLU A 954 -24.94 -22.33 78.20
N LYS A 955 -24.86 -22.77 79.47
CA LYS A 955 -25.92 -23.57 80.12
C LYS A 955 -26.45 -22.98 81.43
N LEU A 956 -26.62 -21.66 81.49
CA LEU A 956 -27.48 -21.03 82.50
C LEU A 956 -28.03 -19.68 82.01
N LEU A 957 -29.34 -19.60 81.78
CA LEU A 957 -30.05 -18.36 81.47
C LEU A 957 -31.42 -18.39 82.16
N ILE A 958 -31.69 -17.43 83.06
CA ILE A 958 -33.00 -17.09 83.65
C ILE A 958 -32.84 -15.79 84.45
N ALA A 959 -33.94 -15.04 84.62
CA ALA A 959 -34.07 -13.84 85.48
C ALA A 959 -33.41 -12.52 84.99
N GLY A 960 -33.97 -11.93 83.93
CA GLY A 960 -34.08 -10.45 83.79
C GLY A 960 -32.81 -9.64 83.52
N LYS A 961 -31.64 -10.28 83.44
CA LYS A 961 -30.35 -9.64 83.13
C LYS A 961 -29.69 -10.29 81.93
N ILE A 962 -29.17 -9.47 81.01
CA ILE A 962 -28.40 -9.92 79.84
C ILE A 962 -26.92 -9.61 80.10
N SER A 963 -26.19 -10.61 80.58
CA SER A 963 -24.79 -10.43 81.04
C SER A 963 -23.73 -10.61 79.95
N LYS A 964 -24.02 -10.12 78.74
CA LYS A 964 -23.08 -10.07 77.60
C LYS A 964 -23.39 -8.88 76.70
N ASN A 965 -22.45 -8.53 75.84
CA ASN A 965 -22.64 -7.46 74.86
C ASN A 965 -23.76 -7.83 73.86
N ILE A 966 -24.50 -6.82 73.40
CA ILE A 966 -25.64 -6.98 72.48
C ILE A 966 -25.39 -6.11 71.25
N SER A 967 -25.48 -6.70 70.05
CA SER A 967 -25.58 -5.95 68.80
C SER A 967 -27.03 -5.95 68.30
N LEU A 968 -27.54 -4.76 67.99
CA LEU A 968 -28.89 -4.48 67.50
C LEU A 968 -28.78 -3.90 66.09
N THR A 969 -29.34 -4.60 65.09
CA THR A 969 -29.20 -4.20 63.68
C THR A 969 -30.51 -3.67 63.13
N ALA A 970 -30.61 -2.35 62.93
CA ALA A 970 -31.77 -1.69 62.36
C ALA A 970 -31.61 -1.53 60.84
N SER A 971 -32.55 -2.08 60.06
CA SER A 971 -32.59 -1.93 58.59
C SER A 971 -34.02 -1.68 58.09
N GLY A 972 -34.15 -1.06 56.92
CA GLY A 972 -35.43 -0.73 56.29
C GLY A 972 -35.95 0.70 56.52
N THR A 973 -37.16 0.97 56.05
CA THR A 973 -37.72 2.33 55.90
C THR A 973 -38.76 2.72 56.95
N SER A 974 -38.75 2.09 58.12
CA SER A 974 -39.74 2.30 59.19
C SER A 974 -39.04 2.50 60.53
N ASP A 975 -39.71 3.21 61.45
CA ASP A 975 -39.23 3.39 62.82
C ASP A 975 -39.06 2.05 63.53
N VAL A 976 -38.01 1.95 64.35
CA VAL A 976 -37.62 0.74 65.08
C VAL A 976 -37.59 1.06 66.58
N VAL A 977 -38.18 0.19 67.41
CA VAL A 977 -38.19 0.35 68.87
C VAL A 977 -37.50 -0.85 69.51
N TYR A 978 -36.44 -0.58 70.26
CA TYR A 978 -35.68 -1.54 71.05
C TYR A 978 -35.97 -1.38 72.53
N GLY A 979 -35.98 -2.52 73.24
CA GLY A 979 -36.40 -2.61 74.64
C GLY A 979 -37.90 -2.94 74.80
N PRO A 980 -38.29 -3.47 75.96
CA PRO A 980 -39.64 -3.97 76.22
C PRO A 980 -40.68 -2.84 76.29
N GLU A 981 -41.95 -3.20 76.21
CA GLU A 981 -43.07 -2.26 76.36
C GLU A 981 -43.35 -1.89 77.82
N GLU A 982 -43.25 -2.87 78.73
CA GLU A 982 -43.38 -2.68 80.18
C GLU A 982 -42.25 -3.42 80.93
N GLY A 983 -41.78 -2.82 82.02
CA GLY A 983 -40.71 -3.36 82.87
C GLY A 983 -39.30 -3.16 82.29
N THR A 984 -38.28 -3.06 83.15
CA THR A 984 -36.91 -2.71 82.72
C THR A 984 -36.01 -3.94 82.56
N ILE A 985 -35.26 -4.03 81.46
CA ILE A 985 -34.19 -5.04 81.28
C ILE A 985 -32.84 -4.44 81.68
N GLU A 986 -32.02 -5.17 82.45
CA GLU A 986 -30.63 -4.79 82.71
C GLU A 986 -29.68 -5.54 81.75
N VAL A 987 -28.85 -4.80 81.01
CA VAL A 987 -27.77 -5.35 80.16
C VAL A 987 -26.45 -5.05 80.85
N THR A 988 -25.67 -6.07 81.22
CA THR A 988 -24.43 -5.85 81.99
C THR A 988 -23.16 -5.75 81.13
N GLY A 989 -23.29 -5.91 79.81
CA GLY A 989 -22.25 -5.60 78.82
C GLY A 989 -22.61 -4.38 77.98
N ASP A 990 -21.86 -4.17 76.91
CA ASP A 990 -22.07 -3.06 75.96
C ASP A 990 -23.25 -3.32 75.02
N VAL A 991 -23.93 -2.28 74.58
CA VAL A 991 -24.94 -2.33 73.51
C VAL A 991 -24.42 -1.59 72.29
N VAL A 992 -24.58 -2.18 71.11
CA VAL A 992 -24.14 -1.64 69.82
C VAL A 992 -25.37 -1.53 68.91
N ILE A 993 -25.77 -0.32 68.52
CA ILE A 993 -26.86 -0.07 67.59
C ILE A 993 -26.27 0.32 66.24
N ASN A 994 -26.38 -0.58 65.27
CA ASN A 994 -25.82 -0.42 63.93
C ASN A 994 -26.91 -0.57 62.85
N GLY A 995 -26.68 -0.03 61.65
CA GLY A 995 -27.44 -0.39 60.44
C GLY A 995 -27.89 0.77 59.57
N ASP A 996 -28.56 0.44 58.47
CA ASP A 996 -28.85 1.34 57.34
C ASP A 996 -30.26 1.95 57.36
N ALA A 997 -31.06 1.71 58.41
CA ALA A 997 -32.45 2.14 58.48
C ALA A 997 -32.63 3.66 58.27
N ASN A 998 -33.67 4.04 57.52
CA ASN A 998 -33.95 5.44 57.13
C ASN A 998 -34.94 6.17 58.05
N GLY A 999 -35.24 5.62 59.23
CA GLY A 999 -36.31 6.08 60.13
C GLY A 999 -35.82 6.65 61.46
N LYS A 1000 -36.68 6.60 62.48
CA LYS A 1000 -36.30 6.85 63.89
C LYS A 1000 -36.09 5.53 64.62
N ILE A 1001 -34.93 5.38 65.26
CA ILE A 1001 -34.61 4.27 66.17
C ILE A 1001 -34.83 4.76 67.61
N THR A 1002 -35.56 3.99 68.41
CA THR A 1002 -35.93 4.34 69.79
C THR A 1002 -35.43 3.28 70.76
N LEU A 1003 -34.75 3.66 71.84
CA LEU A 1003 -34.33 2.75 72.91
C LEU A 1003 -35.06 3.09 74.22
N ARG A 1004 -35.91 2.16 74.68
CA ARG A 1004 -36.78 2.32 75.86
C ARG A 1004 -36.55 1.25 76.93
N ASN A 1005 -37.00 1.51 78.15
CA ASN A 1005 -37.10 0.54 79.26
C ASN A 1005 -35.83 -0.33 79.48
N THR A 1006 -34.64 0.23 79.30
CA THR A 1006 -33.38 -0.52 79.34
C THR A 1006 -32.36 0.14 80.26
N THR A 1007 -31.68 -0.65 81.10
CA THR A 1007 -30.54 -0.22 81.92
C THR A 1007 -29.26 -0.90 81.44
N ILE A 1008 -28.40 -0.17 80.73
CA ILE A 1008 -27.12 -0.67 80.23
C ILE A 1008 -26.03 -0.36 81.27
N LYS A 1009 -25.19 -1.34 81.63
CA LYS A 1009 -24.05 -1.17 82.55
C LYS A 1009 -22.70 -1.03 81.84
N GLY A 1010 -22.59 -1.55 80.62
CA GLY A 1010 -21.49 -1.22 79.72
C GLY A 1010 -21.76 0.05 78.92
N ASN A 1011 -21.07 0.17 77.80
CA ASN A 1011 -21.14 1.31 76.90
C ASN A 1011 -22.26 1.17 75.86
N LEU A 1012 -22.68 2.28 75.25
CA LEU A 1012 -23.65 2.32 74.15
C LEU A 1012 -22.97 2.88 72.89
N PHE A 1013 -22.77 2.05 71.87
CA PHE A 1013 -22.19 2.46 70.58
C PHE A 1013 -23.31 2.65 69.54
N VAL A 1014 -23.24 3.72 68.75
CA VAL A 1014 -24.28 4.08 67.76
C VAL A 1014 -23.65 4.45 66.40
N ASN A 1015 -23.98 3.68 65.36
CA ASN A 1015 -23.50 3.83 63.99
C ASN A 1015 -24.64 3.50 63.00
N THR A 1016 -25.50 4.49 62.76
CA THR A 1016 -26.73 4.38 61.96
C THR A 1016 -26.84 5.56 60.99
N PRO A 1017 -26.10 5.57 59.86
CA PRO A 1017 -25.89 6.76 59.01
C PRO A 1017 -27.16 7.39 58.42
N ASN A 1018 -28.27 6.65 58.36
CA ASN A 1018 -29.52 7.13 57.76
C ASN A 1018 -30.66 7.32 58.80
N ALA A 1019 -30.44 6.96 60.07
CA ALA A 1019 -31.46 7.02 61.12
C ALA A 1019 -31.24 8.17 62.10
N SER A 1020 -32.33 8.74 62.61
CA SER A 1020 -32.33 9.52 63.85
C SER A 1020 -32.49 8.58 65.06
N VAL A 1021 -31.90 8.94 66.21
CA VAL A 1021 -31.88 8.05 67.40
C VAL A 1021 -32.48 8.75 68.61
N VAL A 1022 -33.34 8.06 69.36
CA VAL A 1022 -34.00 8.61 70.54
C VAL A 1022 -33.88 7.67 71.72
N ILE A 1023 -33.28 8.16 72.80
CA ILE A 1023 -33.24 7.49 74.10
C ILE A 1023 -34.44 7.99 74.90
N GLU A 1024 -35.34 7.09 75.32
CA GLU A 1024 -36.50 7.47 76.14
C GLU A 1024 -36.10 7.71 77.61
N ASP A 1025 -36.97 8.41 78.36
CA ASP A 1025 -36.80 8.70 79.79
C ASP A 1025 -36.67 7.43 80.65
N SER A 1026 -37.30 6.35 80.20
CA SER A 1026 -37.23 4.99 80.73
C SER A 1026 -35.88 4.27 80.53
N THR A 1027 -34.90 4.87 79.84
CA THR A 1027 -33.59 4.27 79.54
C THR A 1027 -32.45 4.91 80.33
N LYS A 1028 -31.55 4.06 80.83
CA LYS A 1028 -30.32 4.46 81.54
C LYS A 1028 -29.09 3.74 80.98
N VAL A 1029 -28.01 4.48 80.75
CA VAL A 1029 -26.67 3.95 80.43
C VAL A 1029 -25.74 4.40 81.55
N ASP A 1030 -25.12 3.44 82.26
CA ASP A 1030 -24.15 3.73 83.33
C ASP A 1030 -22.73 3.94 82.77
N GLY A 1031 -22.41 3.37 81.61
CA GLY A 1031 -21.16 3.58 80.87
C GLY A 1031 -21.26 4.64 79.77
N ASP A 1032 -20.26 4.65 78.89
CA ASP A 1032 -20.06 5.71 77.90
C ASP A 1032 -20.90 5.49 76.64
N THR A 1033 -21.41 6.57 76.03
CA THR A 1033 -22.21 6.53 74.80
C THR A 1033 -21.42 7.10 73.63
N THR A 1034 -20.96 6.27 72.70
CA THR A 1034 -20.18 6.68 71.54
C THR A 1034 -21.06 6.82 70.29
N ILE A 1035 -21.03 8.01 69.67
CA ILE A 1035 -21.74 8.36 68.43
C ILE A 1035 -20.68 8.48 67.32
N GLN A 1036 -20.71 7.60 66.31
CA GLN A 1036 -19.61 7.49 65.32
C GLN A 1036 -19.99 7.86 63.88
N ASN A 1037 -21.24 7.63 63.49
CA ASN A 1037 -21.75 7.82 62.12
C ASN A 1037 -23.28 7.67 62.18
N VAL A 1038 -23.96 8.72 62.63
CA VAL A 1038 -25.41 8.77 62.77
C VAL A 1038 -25.91 9.85 61.80
N ALA A 1039 -27.11 9.68 61.24
CA ALA A 1039 -27.63 10.68 60.30
C ALA A 1039 -27.55 12.09 60.90
N ILE A 1040 -27.22 13.06 60.04
CA ILE A 1040 -27.08 14.51 60.34
C ILE A 1040 -28.34 15.18 60.93
N HIS A 1041 -29.35 14.40 61.33
CA HIS A 1041 -30.63 14.81 61.92
C HIS A 1041 -30.95 14.12 63.27
N THR A 1042 -29.96 14.09 64.17
CA THR A 1042 -30.12 14.11 65.65
C THR A 1042 -30.16 12.77 66.40
N LEU A 1043 -29.31 12.65 67.43
CA LEU A 1043 -29.54 11.81 68.61
C LEU A 1043 -30.18 12.66 69.73
N THR A 1044 -31.33 12.22 70.24
CA THR A 1044 -32.10 12.90 71.30
C THR A 1044 -32.09 12.07 72.58
N ASN A 1045 -31.59 12.62 73.68
CA ASN A 1045 -31.70 12.02 75.00
C ASN A 1045 -32.88 12.61 75.77
N ASN A 1046 -33.74 11.73 76.29
CA ASN A 1046 -34.76 12.03 77.30
C ASN A 1046 -34.47 11.31 78.64
N GLY A 1047 -33.55 10.33 78.63
CA GLY A 1047 -33.21 9.47 79.76
C GLY A 1047 -31.91 9.85 80.45
N GLN A 1048 -31.14 8.84 80.87
CA GLN A 1048 -29.91 9.03 81.63
C GLN A 1048 -28.73 8.40 80.90
N LEU A 1049 -27.76 9.21 80.46
CA LEU A 1049 -26.53 8.75 79.81
C LEU A 1049 -25.30 9.05 80.69
N GLY A 1050 -24.26 8.23 80.55
CA GLY A 1050 -22.91 8.50 81.10
C GLY A 1050 -22.18 9.58 80.29
N GLU A 1051 -20.87 9.43 80.12
CA GLU A 1051 -20.11 10.29 79.21
C GLU A 1051 -20.54 10.02 77.75
N VAL A 1052 -20.72 11.07 76.94
CA VAL A 1052 -21.12 10.95 75.53
C VAL A 1052 -19.95 11.38 74.65
N ILE A 1053 -19.42 10.47 73.84
CA ILE A 1053 -18.26 10.70 72.99
C ILE A 1053 -18.71 10.80 71.53
N ILE A 1054 -18.53 11.97 70.91
CA ILE A 1054 -18.93 12.23 69.53
C ILE A 1054 -17.69 12.16 68.62
N LEU A 1055 -17.63 11.09 67.82
CA LEU A 1055 -16.57 10.77 66.85
C LEU A 1055 -17.05 10.93 65.39
N ASP A 1056 -18.24 11.50 65.20
CA ASP A 1056 -18.94 11.51 63.91
C ASP A 1056 -18.36 12.51 62.92
N LYS A 1057 -17.55 12.00 61.98
CA LYS A 1057 -16.79 12.79 61.00
C LYS A 1057 -17.65 13.60 60.03
N ASP A 1058 -18.88 13.18 59.77
CA ASP A 1058 -19.77 13.82 58.79
C ASP A 1058 -20.71 14.87 59.43
N GLY A 1059 -20.59 15.03 60.76
CA GLY A 1059 -21.32 16.01 61.57
C GLY A 1059 -22.52 15.38 62.30
N THR A 1060 -22.76 15.80 63.54
CA THR A 1060 -23.81 15.21 64.38
C THR A 1060 -24.59 16.28 65.15
N ARG A 1061 -25.84 15.96 65.49
CA ARG A 1061 -26.67 16.78 66.38
C ARG A 1061 -27.03 15.99 67.64
N PHE A 1062 -26.79 16.56 68.81
CA PHE A 1062 -27.10 15.95 70.10
C PHE A 1062 -27.98 16.89 70.93
N ILE A 1063 -29.13 16.40 71.41
CA ILE A 1063 -30.06 17.18 72.23
C ILE A 1063 -30.33 16.44 73.54
N ASN A 1064 -30.06 17.09 74.68
CA ASN A 1064 -30.43 16.60 76.01
C ASN A 1064 -31.67 17.36 76.51
N ASN A 1065 -32.85 16.76 76.37
CA ASN A 1065 -34.13 17.41 76.67
C ASN A 1065 -34.32 17.74 78.16
N GLU A 1066 -35.26 18.64 78.47
CA GLU A 1066 -35.57 19.02 79.85
C GLU A 1066 -36.03 17.81 80.67
N GLY A 1067 -35.35 17.53 81.79
CA GLY A 1067 -35.54 16.34 82.63
C GLY A 1067 -34.55 15.20 82.36
N ALA A 1068 -33.88 15.19 81.21
CA ALA A 1068 -32.86 14.21 80.86
C ALA A 1068 -31.51 14.50 81.55
N ASN A 1069 -30.76 13.46 81.91
CA ASN A 1069 -29.40 13.59 82.45
C ASN A 1069 -28.37 13.04 81.47
N VAL A 1070 -27.25 13.73 81.36
CA VAL A 1070 -26.06 13.30 80.62
C VAL A 1070 -24.82 13.63 81.48
N GLY A 1071 -23.77 12.82 81.35
CA GLY A 1071 -22.45 13.12 81.92
C GLY A 1071 -21.73 14.23 81.15
N THR A 1072 -20.41 14.13 81.04
CA THR A 1072 -19.64 14.95 80.09
C THR A 1072 -20.09 14.66 78.67
N VAL A 1073 -20.17 15.67 77.80
CA VAL A 1073 -20.23 15.47 76.34
C VAL A 1073 -18.86 15.82 75.76
N VAL A 1074 -18.10 14.81 75.32
CA VAL A 1074 -16.79 14.94 74.69
C VAL A 1074 -16.97 14.97 73.18
N ILE A 1075 -16.62 16.09 72.55
CA ILE A 1075 -16.66 16.28 71.11
C ILE A 1075 -15.24 16.09 70.57
N ASN A 1076 -15.04 15.05 69.76
CA ASN A 1076 -13.75 14.64 69.22
C ASN A 1076 -13.91 14.17 67.76
N THR A 1077 -14.29 15.10 66.88
CA THR A 1077 -14.53 14.86 65.46
C THR A 1077 -14.13 16.09 64.63
N PRO A 1078 -13.67 15.96 63.37
CA PRO A 1078 -13.55 17.10 62.46
C PRO A 1078 -14.90 17.65 61.97
N GLY A 1079 -16.02 16.96 62.18
CA GLY A 1079 -17.35 17.38 61.75
C GLY A 1079 -17.91 18.57 62.53
N ASP A 1080 -18.90 19.25 61.95
CA ASP A 1080 -19.67 20.27 62.67
C ASP A 1080 -20.69 19.60 63.61
N VAL A 1081 -20.80 20.11 64.85
CA VAL A 1081 -21.64 19.51 65.89
C VAL A 1081 -22.66 20.50 66.46
N VAL A 1082 -23.94 20.09 66.50
CA VAL A 1082 -25.03 20.91 67.03
C VAL A 1082 -25.47 20.36 68.39
N ILE A 1083 -25.29 21.15 69.45
CA ILE A 1083 -25.64 20.79 70.83
C ILE A 1083 -26.90 21.54 71.28
N GLY A 1084 -27.84 20.85 71.92
CA GLY A 1084 -29.08 21.44 72.43
C GLY A 1084 -29.49 20.96 73.82
N GLY A 1085 -30.21 21.83 74.54
CA GLY A 1085 -30.81 21.54 75.85
C GLY A 1085 -29.89 21.84 77.04
N ASN A 1086 -30.09 21.13 78.15
CA ASN A 1086 -29.40 21.42 79.42
C ASN A 1086 -28.30 20.39 79.69
N ILE A 1087 -27.04 20.82 79.81
CA ILE A 1087 -25.87 19.92 79.92
C ILE A 1087 -24.87 20.48 80.95
N THR A 1088 -24.44 19.66 81.91
CA THR A 1088 -23.57 20.14 83.00
C THR A 1088 -22.10 20.27 82.60
N SER A 1089 -21.60 19.43 81.69
CA SER A 1089 -20.23 19.52 81.19
C SER A 1089 -20.11 19.13 79.72
N VAL A 1090 -19.39 19.93 78.95
CA VAL A 1090 -19.02 19.68 77.55
C VAL A 1090 -17.51 19.92 77.41
N ILE A 1091 -16.81 19.07 76.68
CA ILE A 1091 -15.38 19.21 76.37
C ILE A 1091 -15.21 19.07 74.86
N ILE A 1092 -14.48 20.01 74.23
CA ILE A 1092 -14.16 19.97 72.80
C ILE A 1092 -12.68 19.64 72.65
N GLU A 1093 -12.38 18.39 72.32
CA GLU A 1093 -11.04 17.90 71.96
C GLU A 1093 -10.77 18.03 70.45
N GLN A 1094 -11.82 17.95 69.62
CA GLN A 1094 -11.78 18.26 68.20
C GLN A 1094 -13.19 18.61 67.69
N ALA A 1095 -13.33 19.76 67.00
CA ALA A 1095 -14.51 20.17 66.24
C ALA A 1095 -14.16 21.37 65.33
N ASN A 1096 -14.75 21.47 64.14
CA ASN A 1096 -14.66 22.68 63.31
C ASN A 1096 -15.59 23.78 63.87
N THR A 1097 -16.89 23.50 63.87
CA THR A 1097 -17.93 24.37 64.45
C THR A 1097 -18.75 23.61 65.49
N VAL A 1098 -19.01 24.24 66.64
CA VAL A 1098 -19.97 23.73 67.64
C VAL A 1098 -21.07 24.74 67.86
N LYS A 1099 -22.30 24.39 67.44
CA LYS A 1099 -23.48 25.27 67.46
C LYS A 1099 -24.36 24.95 68.65
N ILE A 1100 -24.57 25.91 69.54
CA ILE A 1100 -25.43 25.77 70.73
C ILE A 1100 -26.83 26.28 70.40
N MET A 1101 -27.85 25.43 70.48
CA MET A 1101 -29.23 25.73 70.09
C MET A 1101 -29.93 26.76 71.00
N GLU A 1102 -30.95 27.46 70.48
CA GLU A 1102 -31.73 28.47 71.23
C GLU A 1102 -32.24 27.92 72.57
N SER A 1103 -32.14 28.72 73.63
CA SER A 1103 -32.58 28.36 74.99
C SER A 1103 -31.88 27.14 75.65
N SER A 1104 -30.76 26.66 75.11
CA SER A 1104 -29.91 25.64 75.75
C SER A 1104 -29.09 26.22 76.91
N THR A 1105 -28.73 25.43 77.92
CA THR A 1105 -27.82 25.85 79.00
C THR A 1105 -26.69 24.86 79.21
N ILE A 1106 -25.45 25.30 79.03
CA ILE A 1106 -24.25 24.53 79.32
C ILE A 1106 -23.59 25.07 80.60
N THR A 1107 -23.52 24.28 81.67
CA THR A 1107 -22.96 24.76 82.94
C THR A 1107 -21.44 24.92 82.87
N ASN A 1108 -20.75 24.04 82.14
CA ASN A 1108 -19.30 24.10 81.93
C ASN A 1108 -18.97 23.66 80.50
N LEU A 1109 -18.37 24.52 79.69
CA LEU A 1109 -17.79 24.18 78.39
C LEU A 1109 -16.27 24.32 78.48
N THR A 1110 -15.52 23.28 78.15
CA THR A 1110 -14.05 23.32 78.02
C THR A 1110 -13.66 23.16 76.55
N VAL A 1111 -12.67 23.94 76.11
CA VAL A 1111 -12.20 23.98 74.72
C VAL A 1111 -10.70 23.70 74.70
N ASN A 1112 -10.32 22.52 74.20
CA ASN A 1112 -8.95 22.01 74.15
C ASN A 1112 -8.34 22.03 72.73
N ALA A 1113 -9.16 22.21 71.68
CA ALA A 1113 -8.73 22.48 70.30
C ALA A 1113 -9.31 23.80 69.76
N GLU A 1114 -8.78 24.28 68.63
CA GLU A 1114 -9.33 25.47 67.95
C GLU A 1114 -10.70 25.16 67.34
N VAL A 1115 -11.70 26.00 67.65
CA VAL A 1115 -13.11 25.77 67.27
C VAL A 1115 -13.87 27.09 67.12
N THR A 1116 -14.90 27.10 66.27
CA THR A 1116 -15.91 28.16 66.21
C THR A 1116 -17.15 27.76 67.01
N LEU A 1117 -17.45 28.50 68.09
CA LEU A 1117 -18.67 28.35 68.88
C LEU A 1117 -19.78 29.26 68.34
N GLU A 1118 -20.85 28.70 67.81
CA GLU A 1118 -22.03 29.45 67.39
C GLU A 1118 -23.14 29.38 68.45
N ILE A 1119 -23.21 30.37 69.32
CA ILE A 1119 -24.14 30.39 70.45
C ILE A 1119 -25.43 31.11 70.06
N ALA A 1120 -26.51 30.37 69.86
CA ALA A 1120 -27.81 30.93 69.49
C ALA A 1120 -28.40 31.82 70.60
N LYS A 1121 -29.36 32.66 70.20
CA LYS A 1121 -30.12 33.58 71.07
C LYS A 1121 -30.62 32.85 72.33
N LYS A 1122 -30.63 33.53 73.48
CA LYS A 1122 -31.07 32.98 74.79
C LYS A 1122 -30.32 31.73 75.31
N ALA A 1123 -29.43 31.11 74.54
CA ALA A 1123 -28.61 30.03 75.07
C ALA A 1123 -27.58 30.60 76.05
N VAL A 1124 -27.28 29.86 77.11
CA VAL A 1124 -26.41 30.29 78.21
C VAL A 1124 -25.26 29.31 78.37
N ILE A 1125 -24.03 29.82 78.45
CA ILE A 1125 -22.87 29.07 78.91
C ILE A 1125 -22.43 29.70 80.23
N GLU A 1126 -22.63 28.99 81.35
CA GLU A 1126 -22.34 29.55 82.68
C GLU A 1126 -20.82 29.72 82.87
N ASN A 1127 -20.03 28.71 82.49
CA ASN A 1127 -18.57 28.75 82.58
C ASN A 1127 -17.96 28.22 81.27
N LEU A 1128 -17.19 29.05 80.59
CA LEU A 1128 -16.33 28.67 79.46
C LEU A 1128 -14.88 28.65 79.90
N LYS A 1129 -14.18 27.54 79.61
CA LYS A 1129 -12.75 27.35 79.86
C LYS A 1129 -12.03 27.10 78.53
N ALA A 1130 -11.29 28.09 78.05
CA ALA A 1130 -10.56 28.04 76.77
C ALA A 1130 -9.07 27.76 77.00
N GLU A 1131 -8.67 26.49 76.88
CA GLU A 1131 -7.26 26.11 76.87
C GLU A 1131 -6.65 26.26 75.46
N ALA A 1132 -7.51 26.15 74.43
CA ALA A 1132 -7.22 26.51 73.05
C ALA A 1132 -8.11 27.67 72.53
N LYS A 1133 -7.87 28.11 71.30
CA LYS A 1133 -8.52 29.28 70.68
C LYS A 1133 -9.99 29.01 70.36
N ALA A 1134 -10.91 29.58 71.15
CA ALA A 1134 -12.33 29.63 70.83
C ALA A 1134 -12.69 30.95 70.12
N THR A 1135 -13.29 30.85 68.94
CA THR A 1135 -13.98 31.97 68.26
C THR A 1135 -15.46 31.91 68.63
N ILE A 1136 -16.05 32.96 69.21
CA ILE A 1136 -17.40 32.92 69.77
C ILE A 1136 -18.33 33.85 68.99
N ASN A 1137 -19.27 33.27 68.25
CA ASN A 1137 -20.22 33.96 67.38
C ASN A 1137 -21.65 33.84 67.95
N GLY A 1138 -22.50 34.83 67.68
CA GLY A 1138 -23.97 34.73 67.88
C GLY A 1138 -24.57 35.60 68.98
N GLU A 1139 -25.83 35.31 69.32
CA GLU A 1139 -26.67 36.11 70.23
C GLU A 1139 -26.85 35.50 71.64
N GLY A 1140 -26.15 34.41 71.95
CA GLY A 1140 -26.17 33.79 73.27
C GLY A 1140 -25.40 34.56 74.34
N ILE A 1141 -25.48 34.05 75.57
CA ILE A 1141 -24.83 34.60 76.76
C ILE A 1141 -23.73 33.64 77.21
N VAL A 1142 -22.54 34.16 77.53
CA VAL A 1142 -21.50 33.44 78.25
C VAL A 1142 -21.19 34.22 79.53
N ASN A 1143 -21.43 33.63 80.70
CA ASN A 1143 -21.38 34.36 81.98
C ASN A 1143 -19.94 34.50 82.51
N ASN A 1144 -19.21 33.39 82.63
CA ASN A 1144 -17.81 33.37 83.04
C ASN A 1144 -16.93 32.83 81.91
N ILE A 1145 -15.84 33.52 81.57
CA ILE A 1145 -14.82 33.05 80.61
C ILE A 1145 -13.47 33.01 81.33
N THR A 1146 -12.79 31.88 81.20
CA THR A 1146 -11.45 31.63 81.76
C THR A 1146 -10.59 30.89 80.73
N GLY A 1147 -9.27 31.03 80.78
CA GLY A 1147 -8.40 30.39 79.79
C GLY A 1147 -7.03 31.06 79.68
N SER A 1148 -6.05 30.33 79.17
CA SER A 1148 -4.67 30.84 78.96
C SER A 1148 -4.39 31.25 77.51
N GLN A 1149 -5.31 30.96 76.59
CA GLN A 1149 -5.26 31.37 75.19
C GLN A 1149 -6.45 32.29 74.86
N SER A 1150 -6.23 33.31 74.04
CA SER A 1150 -7.18 34.41 73.86
C SER A 1150 -8.45 33.99 73.11
N THR A 1151 -9.60 34.07 73.78
CA THR A 1151 -10.93 33.94 73.17
C THR A 1151 -11.27 35.19 72.35
N SER A 1152 -11.85 35.00 71.16
CA SER A 1152 -12.30 36.11 70.29
C SER A 1152 -13.82 36.12 70.25
N ILE A 1153 -14.45 37.13 70.86
CA ILE A 1153 -15.92 37.27 70.90
C ILE A 1153 -16.38 38.17 69.75
N ILE A 1154 -17.12 37.61 68.81
CA ILE A 1154 -17.77 38.31 67.69
C ILE A 1154 -19.27 38.42 67.99
N GLN A 1155 -19.62 39.30 68.93
CA GLN A 1155 -20.99 39.79 69.06
C GLN A 1155 -21.21 40.93 68.07
N ASP A 1156 -21.76 40.63 66.89
CA ASP A 1156 -22.17 41.68 65.97
C ASP A 1156 -23.45 42.37 66.48
N LYS A 1157 -23.24 43.51 67.13
CA LYS A 1157 -24.26 44.52 67.41
C LYS A 1157 -23.75 45.91 67.02
N ASN A 1158 -23.61 46.10 65.70
CA ASN A 1158 -23.47 47.38 65.01
C ASN A 1158 -22.19 48.19 65.33
N SER A 1159 -21.15 48.03 64.51
CA SER A 1159 -20.16 49.09 64.28
C SER A 1159 -19.74 49.18 62.81
N ALA A 1160 -19.51 50.40 62.34
CA ALA A 1160 -19.26 50.72 60.93
C ALA A 1160 -17.77 50.63 60.53
N ASP A 1161 -17.56 50.87 59.23
CA ASP A 1161 -16.34 51.39 58.58
C ASP A 1161 -15.11 50.45 58.33
N LYS A 1162 -14.96 50.14 57.03
CA LYS A 1162 -13.72 50.23 56.20
C LYS A 1162 -12.62 49.14 56.32
N GLU A 1163 -12.50 48.36 55.23
CA GLU A 1163 -11.46 48.46 54.15
C GLU A 1163 -9.99 48.82 54.48
N PRO A 1164 -8.97 48.42 53.64
CA PRO A 1164 -9.03 47.74 52.33
C PRO A 1164 -7.98 46.60 52.09
N GLU A 1165 -7.84 46.18 50.81
CA GLU A 1165 -6.63 45.63 50.12
C GLU A 1165 -6.06 44.24 50.53
N THR A 1166 -6.25 43.17 49.72
CA THR A 1166 -5.39 42.63 48.61
C THR A 1166 -4.02 42.06 49.05
N ASN A 1167 -3.46 40.96 48.51
CA ASN A 1167 -3.43 40.54 47.10
C ASN A 1167 -2.90 39.08 46.84
N ASN A 1168 -3.45 38.40 45.80
CA ASN A 1168 -2.84 37.43 44.84
C ASN A 1168 -2.23 36.02 45.16
N ASN A 1169 -2.40 35.15 44.14
CA ASN A 1169 -1.65 33.95 43.67
C ASN A 1169 -1.86 32.58 44.36
N GLN A 1170 -2.52 31.60 43.70
CA GLN A 1170 -2.00 30.55 42.76
C GLN A 1170 -1.47 29.29 43.51
N GLU A 1171 -1.70 28.02 43.12
CA GLU A 1171 -2.41 27.32 42.01
C GLU A 1171 -2.65 25.83 42.48
N LYS A 1172 -3.23 24.80 41.82
CA LYS A 1172 -3.72 24.44 40.46
C LYS A 1172 -4.54 23.10 40.53
N VAL A 1173 -5.10 22.61 39.40
CA VAL A 1173 -5.51 21.19 39.08
C VAL A 1173 -6.78 20.67 39.81
N GLU A 1174 -7.76 19.98 39.21
CA GLU A 1174 -8.18 19.78 37.79
C GLU A 1174 -9.70 19.43 37.69
N GLU A 1175 -10.21 19.48 36.46
CA GLU A 1175 -11.52 19.20 35.84
C GLU A 1175 -12.41 18.01 36.33
N PRO A 1176 -13.68 17.87 35.86
CA PRO A 1176 -14.65 18.88 35.36
C PRO A 1176 -16.13 18.69 35.85
N GLU A 1177 -16.97 19.71 35.64
CA GLU A 1177 -18.44 19.61 35.72
C GLU A 1177 -19.10 19.20 34.38
N ILE A 1178 -20.45 19.16 34.32
CA ILE A 1178 -21.25 20.17 33.57
C ILE A 1178 -22.76 19.92 33.72
N ASN A 1179 -23.54 20.96 34.11
CA ASN A 1179 -24.77 21.32 33.38
C ASN A 1179 -25.26 22.78 33.65
N ASN A 1180 -25.22 23.64 32.62
CA ASN A 1180 -26.02 24.87 32.36
C ASN A 1180 -26.39 25.83 33.54
N ASN A 1181 -26.00 27.11 33.51
CA ASN A 1181 -26.71 28.12 32.68
C ASN A 1181 -26.04 29.53 32.53
N GLN A 1182 -26.21 30.08 31.31
CA GLN A 1182 -26.44 31.48 30.87
C GLN A 1182 -25.93 32.76 31.60
N GLU A 1183 -25.20 33.60 30.82
CA GLU A 1183 -25.19 35.10 30.80
C GLU A 1183 -24.70 35.89 32.06
N LYS A 1184 -24.18 37.15 32.07
CA LYS A 1184 -23.88 38.25 31.10
C LYS A 1184 -22.77 39.16 31.75
N VAL A 1185 -21.70 39.66 31.11
CA VAL A 1185 -21.55 40.99 30.40
C VAL A 1185 -21.42 42.21 31.36
N GLU A 1186 -20.55 43.25 31.24
CA GLU A 1186 -20.06 44.16 30.16
C GLU A 1186 -18.66 44.80 30.52
N GLU A 1187 -17.69 45.09 29.62
CA GLU A 1187 -17.22 46.40 29.05
C GLU A 1187 -16.87 47.59 29.98
N ALA A 1188 -15.99 48.56 29.64
CA ALA A 1188 -15.13 48.80 28.45
C ALA A 1188 -13.70 49.30 28.87
N VAL A 1189 -13.01 50.39 28.45
CA VAL A 1189 -13.25 51.57 27.57
C VAL A 1189 -11.89 52.18 27.07
N THR A 1190 -11.94 53.11 26.10
CA THR A 1190 -10.88 54.05 25.60
C THR A 1190 -9.83 53.52 24.58
N ASN A 1191 -9.40 54.27 23.56
CA ASN A 1191 -9.79 55.64 23.14
C ASN A 1191 -9.62 55.91 21.62
N SER A 1192 -10.35 56.92 21.10
CA SER A 1192 -10.19 57.60 19.79
C SER A 1192 -10.15 56.75 18.49
N ASN A 1193 -11.04 56.93 17.51
CA ASN A 1193 -11.16 58.07 16.57
C ASN A 1193 -9.90 58.31 15.69
N SER A 1194 -10.00 58.51 14.36
CA SER A 1194 -11.18 58.54 13.46
C SER A 1194 -10.79 58.77 11.98
N GLU A 1195 -11.56 58.20 11.04
CA GLU A 1195 -11.76 58.71 9.65
C GLU A 1195 -10.53 58.69 8.67
N LYS A 1196 -10.65 58.69 7.31
CA LYS A 1196 -11.81 58.62 6.38
C LYS A 1196 -11.44 58.10 4.97
N SER A 1197 -12.46 57.59 4.26
CA SER A 1197 -12.83 57.72 2.82
C SER A 1197 -11.90 58.38 1.77
N THR A 1198 -11.95 58.12 0.45
CA THR A 1198 -12.62 57.13 -0.45
C THR A 1198 -12.17 57.38 -1.92
N ASN A 1199 -12.16 56.32 -2.75
CA ASN A 1199 -12.50 56.28 -4.19
C ASN A 1199 -11.66 57.01 -5.28
N ASP A 1200 -11.92 56.52 -6.51
CA ASP A 1200 -11.60 57.01 -7.87
C ASP A 1200 -10.10 57.04 -8.31
N GLY A 1201 -9.75 56.62 -9.53
CA GLY A 1201 -10.57 55.96 -10.57
C GLY A 1201 -9.83 55.64 -11.90
N GLN A 1202 -10.38 54.68 -12.65
CA GLN A 1202 -10.31 54.44 -14.12
C GLN A 1202 -8.99 54.49 -14.95
N ALA A 1203 -8.77 53.36 -15.66
CA ALA A 1203 -8.63 53.22 -17.14
C ALA A 1203 -7.25 53.17 -17.86
N GLN A 1204 -7.17 52.17 -18.77
CA GLN A 1204 -6.49 52.13 -20.09
C GLN A 1204 -4.94 52.22 -20.17
N SER A 1205 -4.25 51.75 -21.23
CA SER A 1205 -4.42 50.63 -22.20
C SER A 1205 -3.21 50.60 -23.18
N MET A 1206 -2.98 49.50 -23.93
CA MET A 1206 -2.08 49.42 -25.13
C MET A 1206 -0.55 49.52 -24.84
N ASN A 1207 0.40 49.04 -25.67
CA ASN A 1207 0.34 48.21 -26.89
C ASN A 1207 1.62 47.36 -27.12
N GLU A 1208 1.45 46.23 -27.81
CA GLU A 1208 2.24 45.65 -28.94
C GLU A 1208 3.79 45.46 -28.96
N ASP A 1209 4.14 44.28 -29.54
CA ASP A 1209 5.19 43.97 -30.54
C ASP A 1209 6.69 43.73 -30.23
N LYS A 1210 7.08 42.47 -30.53
CA LYS A 1210 8.15 42.00 -31.47
C LYS A 1210 9.66 42.27 -31.27
N SER A 1211 10.39 41.19 -31.56
CA SER A 1211 11.66 41.09 -32.32
C SER A 1211 13.02 41.18 -31.60
N SER A 1212 13.70 40.02 -31.60
CA SER A 1212 15.13 39.80 -31.95
C SER A 1212 16.23 40.75 -31.42
N SER A 1213 17.25 40.17 -30.76
CA SER A 1213 18.61 40.15 -31.34
C SER A 1213 19.59 39.26 -30.56
N GLU A 1214 20.68 38.91 -31.24
CA GLU A 1214 21.77 38.04 -30.81
C GLU A 1214 22.44 38.47 -29.48
N ARG A 1215 22.95 37.48 -28.70
CA ARG A 1215 24.29 37.67 -28.11
C ARG A 1215 25.07 36.39 -27.82
N LYS A 1216 26.36 36.51 -28.12
CA LYS A 1216 27.45 35.54 -28.12
C LYS A 1216 27.72 34.85 -26.79
N GLU A 1217 28.45 33.74 -26.90
CA GLU A 1217 29.14 33.01 -25.83
C GLU A 1217 29.84 33.91 -24.80
N THR A 1218 29.78 33.52 -23.53
CA THR A 1218 30.87 33.75 -22.57
C THR A 1218 31.07 32.50 -21.72
N LYS A 1219 32.27 31.93 -21.75
CA LYS A 1219 32.71 30.94 -20.75
C LYS A 1219 32.88 31.61 -19.39
N THR A 1220 32.21 31.08 -18.37
CA THR A 1220 32.55 31.33 -16.97
C THR A 1220 32.58 30.00 -16.21
N THR A 1221 33.60 29.84 -15.37
CA THR A 1221 33.87 28.60 -14.63
C THR A 1221 32.92 28.45 -13.44
N GLY A 1222 32.08 27.40 -13.45
CA GLY A 1222 31.28 27.03 -12.29
C GLY A 1222 32.14 26.45 -11.16
N SER A 1223 32.14 27.11 -10.01
CA SER A 1223 32.76 26.58 -8.79
C SER A 1223 31.84 25.50 -8.20
N GLY A 1224 32.27 24.24 -8.22
CA GLY A 1224 31.50 23.13 -7.65
C GLY A 1224 31.25 23.30 -6.15
N SER A 1225 29.99 23.47 -5.76
CA SER A 1225 29.54 23.46 -4.37
C SER A 1225 29.51 22.03 -3.84
N LYS A 1226 30.15 21.78 -2.70
CA LYS A 1226 30.23 20.46 -2.06
C LYS A 1226 28.84 19.94 -1.65
N LEU A 1227 28.52 18.69 -2.01
CA LEU A 1227 27.29 18.00 -1.58
C LEU A 1227 27.35 17.67 -0.07
N PRO A 1228 26.18 17.58 0.62
CA PRO A 1228 26.10 17.20 2.02
C PRO A 1228 26.45 15.72 2.26
N GLU A 1229 26.86 15.40 3.48
CA GLU A 1229 27.51 14.13 3.85
C GLU A 1229 26.56 13.16 4.59
N THR A 1230 26.90 11.86 4.57
CA THR A 1230 26.06 10.74 5.02
C THR A 1230 25.77 10.69 6.53
N ALA A 1231 24.91 9.73 6.92
CA ALA A 1231 24.23 9.58 8.22
C ALA A 1231 25.05 9.80 9.51
N THR A 1232 26.39 9.64 9.48
CA THR A 1232 27.29 9.98 10.60
C THR A 1232 27.03 11.40 11.13
N ASN A 1233 26.75 12.36 10.24
CA ASN A 1233 26.48 13.75 10.64
C ASN A 1233 25.08 13.95 11.25
N TYR A 1234 24.10 13.09 10.96
CA TYR A 1234 22.81 13.11 11.67
C TYR A 1234 22.95 12.66 13.12
N PHE A 1235 23.79 11.65 13.39
CA PHE A 1235 24.09 11.25 14.77
C PHE A 1235 24.81 12.37 15.54
N ASN A 1236 25.71 13.10 14.90
CA ASN A 1236 26.35 14.29 15.48
C ASN A 1236 25.35 15.43 15.72
N MET A 1237 24.45 15.72 14.77
CA MET A 1237 23.38 16.72 14.93
C MET A 1237 22.43 16.37 16.09
N LEU A 1238 22.04 15.09 16.21
CA LEU A 1238 21.14 14.62 17.26
C LEU A 1238 21.83 14.61 18.63
N LEU A 1239 23.11 14.26 18.70
CA LEU A 1239 23.94 14.42 19.90
C LEU A 1239 24.08 15.90 20.30
N ILE A 1240 24.31 16.80 19.35
CA ILE A 1240 24.34 18.25 19.57
C ILE A 1240 22.96 18.74 20.06
N GLY A 1241 21.85 18.23 19.50
CA GLY A 1241 20.50 18.52 19.95
C GLY A 1241 20.26 18.10 21.40
N VAL A 1242 20.65 16.87 21.78
CA VAL A 1242 20.58 16.38 23.17
C VAL A 1242 21.46 17.23 24.10
N VAL A 1243 22.67 17.61 23.68
CA VAL A 1243 23.55 18.51 24.44
C VAL A 1243 22.93 19.90 24.60
N LEU A 1244 22.29 20.46 23.56
CA LEU A 1244 21.58 21.75 23.63
C LEU A 1244 20.34 21.67 24.54
N VAL A 1245 19.60 20.57 24.54
CA VAL A 1245 18.48 20.33 25.47
C VAL A 1245 18.98 20.20 26.91
N LEU A 1246 20.11 19.51 27.14
CA LEU A 1246 20.73 19.39 28.47
C LEU A 1246 21.26 20.75 28.97
N VAL A 1247 21.99 21.50 28.12
CA VAL A 1247 22.49 22.85 28.44
C VAL A 1247 21.32 23.82 28.67
N GLY A 1248 20.27 23.76 27.84
CA GLY A 1248 19.04 24.54 28.00
C GLY A 1248 18.31 24.22 29.30
N SER A 1249 18.21 22.94 29.67
CA SER A 1249 17.62 22.48 30.94
C SER A 1249 18.44 22.96 32.14
N VAL A 1250 19.77 22.82 32.10
CA VAL A 1250 20.68 23.32 33.14
C VAL A 1250 20.58 24.85 33.26
N ALA A 1251 20.49 25.58 32.15
CA ALA A 1251 20.29 27.03 32.15
C ALA A 1251 18.92 27.44 32.70
N TYR A 1252 17.86 26.69 32.40
CA TYR A 1252 16.51 26.91 32.92
C TYR A 1252 16.46 26.71 34.44
N PHE A 1253 16.95 25.58 34.96
CA PHE A 1253 17.03 25.34 36.40
C PHE A 1253 17.98 26.31 37.11
N SER A 1254 19.09 26.72 36.48
CA SER A 1254 20.02 27.71 37.03
C SER A 1254 19.48 29.15 37.03
N ARG A 1255 18.51 29.47 36.15
CA ARG A 1255 17.74 30.74 36.20
C ARG A 1255 16.63 30.69 37.24
N ARG A 1256 15.93 29.56 37.38
CA ARG A 1256 14.89 29.37 38.40
C ARG A 1256 15.48 29.54 39.80
N LYS A 1257 16.64 28.93 40.06
CA LYS A 1257 17.43 29.06 41.31
C LYS A 1257 18.19 30.40 41.47
N LYS A 1258 17.67 31.46 40.85
CA LYS A 1258 18.05 32.88 40.99
C LYS A 1258 16.84 33.83 41.00
N LEU A 1259 15.64 33.27 41.05
CA LEU A 1259 14.36 33.96 41.24
C LEU A 1259 13.61 33.44 42.48
N ASP A 1260 14.05 32.31 43.02
CA ASP A 1260 14.16 32.06 44.47
C ASP A 1260 15.52 32.60 44.99
#